data_AF-A0A8H3HUF9-F1
#
_entry.id   AF-A0A8H3HUF9-F1
#
_cell.length_a   1.000
_cell.length_b   1.000
_cell.length_c   1.000
_cell.angle_alpha   90.00
_cell.angle_beta   90.00
_cell.angle_gamma   90.00
#
_symmetry.space_group_name_H-M   'P 1'
#
loop_
_entity.id
_entity.type
_entity.pdbx_description
1 polymer ?
#
loop_
_entity_poly.entity_id
_entity_poly.type
_entity_poly.pdbx_seq_one_letter_code
_entity_poly.pdbx_strand_id
1 'polypeptide(L)'
;MRSRPTSKLNSALPSSELTVTGHTELKVDTSRLRDLFAELHQSKSLLNKQYASDLDESRQDLDSKPSVSLPQELPETILATLESARERCKVNLTSVFQRLNNNLSPQSGIEHVVFDAGVWPRITSRIILQQLSLQNRPCLDSLPDWKNNFIQYAQVFADYQRSQRLIALAEAKNTMEFYKELDLTSGKDDPGLNDPDWLLVQIDGNFGARKVQRQVAEEMISPSSHSSTVLQLNMGEGKSSVIVPIIASSLANSSRLVRVVVLKPLWRQMFDLLVNRLSGLSNRRVYYLPFSRNIRIDSSSAQKLRDMYEECMREGGILLTQPEHILSFKLMGIDRLISSSDSDNAEVAKNLRDMQGWLKAHTRDILDESDEILHVRYQLVYTVGEQQCLDGYPDRWTTTQQLLCIATGHIEQLQQDYPTGLSHKHRDHGQFPTVRIMPDCPAEAERKLILAIAADVRNGRLLNLSCDRLPLSVRNNLVGFFTNDEFPFSEYDLIRRNCDPAIWKGLLLVRGLLASGILIFALKHKHHRVDYGLDLSRSLLAVPYRAKDIPSLRAEFGHPDVAIVLTCFSYYYQGLTNQQLDLCFGLLFKLDNPALEYQQWVQRDNATPDDLRQLNGINIKDRQQFTERLVPTFSRNSATIDFFLSSVVFPREAKEFPEKLATSGWDLAERKSNVTTGFSGTNDNRYLLPTSICQADPVKQLSTNALVLTYLLQQENNFYACMCDDKDNNLSTEGFLELLVKRTPEVRVLLDVGAQMLELQNEELVRCWLGLRSDIEAAVYFNDRDELVVLPRNSTPVLLSTSPFAQQLDKCIVYLDDGHTRGTDLKLPLETRALVTLGPKVTKDRLLQGCMRMRKLGHGQSVMFAAPPEIDSQIRNASPTPIRPGGKIDALDVLRWAMLETCKDLEHHVSHWAHQGIEFDRRLDAEVQYAQTGNILVLQKGWTTPESRPLEIMYGVPSPETLSNQRGFLQRAFDIPELRKGLEKLGVKKLDDPSMNEEQEREVNHEVEREQQTQRPPKGLPASHSIHPDVKRFINTGRLPTSRSGILPLFHSFRAKSSQICNSWSPLLFASTDFLQTIAKSPIDTLSEHMRPVNWIITGHGNVRVVMSPHEVNELLPVIRKSSVIQLHVYAPRTSVAMLSFSELQFYSIPARPNNHPSSTELSSARLQLDLFAGQLYLSSYQDYESLCVTLGLFAIDGSKDDLQIEVDSDGFVKPEHRDLVIQVRPEYLDCRFTTTPISPLKDLIGLRRKGMRYLLTHMGQILHGRSLTLKDFEKDDA
;
A
#
# COMPACT_ATOMS: atom_id res chain seq x y z
N MET A 1 -11.36 -46.27 61.71
CA MET A 1 -10.54 -45.59 62.73
C MET A 1 -9.14 -46.18 62.74
N ARG A 2 -8.17 -45.52 62.07
CA ARG A 2 -6.73 -45.56 62.36
C ARG A 2 -6.20 -44.19 61.94
N SER A 3 -5.53 -43.52 62.87
CA SER A 3 -5.06 -42.14 62.82
C SER A 3 -4.19 -41.88 61.60
N ARG A 4 -4.58 -40.92 60.75
CA ARG A 4 -3.72 -40.31 59.73
C ARG A 4 -2.58 -39.58 60.44
N PRO A 5 -1.30 -39.95 60.24
CA PRO A 5 -0.21 -39.11 60.68
C PRO A 5 -0.16 -37.89 59.75
N THR A 6 -0.31 -36.70 60.32
CA THR A 6 -0.04 -35.43 59.68
C THR A 6 1.46 -35.36 59.35
N SER A 7 1.83 -35.74 58.13
CA SER A 7 3.20 -35.57 57.65
C SER A 7 3.46 -34.09 57.38
N LYS A 8 4.15 -33.43 58.30
CA LYS A 8 4.95 -32.23 58.02
C LYS A 8 6.07 -32.60 57.03
N LEU A 9 5.79 -32.59 55.72
CA LEU A 9 6.81 -32.52 54.67
C LEU A 9 6.95 -31.03 54.31
N ASN A 10 7.74 -30.30 55.11
CA ASN A 10 8.12 -28.93 54.82
C ASN A 10 9.36 -28.94 53.92
N SER A 11 9.23 -28.30 52.75
CA SER A 11 10.28 -27.75 51.85
C SER A 11 11.49 -28.65 51.53
N ALA A 12 11.50 -29.25 50.33
CA ALA A 12 12.63 -30.03 49.79
C ALA A 12 13.89 -29.20 49.47
N LEU A 13 13.76 -27.87 49.39
CA LEU A 13 14.86 -26.91 49.29
C LEU A 13 14.92 -26.11 50.61
N PRO A 14 16.12 -25.80 51.16
CA PRO A 14 16.25 -24.95 52.33
C PRO A 14 15.94 -23.50 51.93
N SER A 15 14.67 -23.18 51.71
CA SER A 15 14.22 -21.83 51.41
C SER A 15 14.44 -20.86 52.59
N SER A 16 14.63 -21.37 53.80
CA SER A 16 14.92 -20.59 55.00
C SER A 16 16.38 -20.17 55.17
N GLU A 17 17.33 -20.80 54.47
CA GLU A 17 18.76 -20.43 54.54
C GLU A 17 19.21 -19.53 53.37
N LEU A 18 18.38 -19.40 52.34
CA LEU A 18 18.64 -18.62 51.11
C LEU A 18 17.67 -17.44 50.98
N THR A 19 17.10 -16.96 52.08
CA THR A 19 16.24 -15.77 52.09
C THR A 19 17.03 -14.56 51.60
N VAL A 20 16.58 -13.96 50.51
CA VAL A 20 17.02 -12.66 50.04
C VAL A 20 16.76 -11.64 51.15
N THR A 21 17.79 -11.26 51.90
CA THR A 21 17.74 -10.06 52.74
C THR A 21 17.71 -8.88 51.80
N GLY A 22 16.51 -8.40 51.46
CA GLY A 22 16.36 -7.22 50.62
C GLY A 22 17.07 -6.03 51.27
N HIS A 23 18.15 -5.56 50.66
CA HIS A 23 18.70 -4.26 50.98
C HIS A 23 17.79 -3.21 50.34
N THR A 24 17.14 -2.39 51.16
CA THR A 24 16.44 -1.19 50.70
C THR A 24 17.45 -0.19 50.18
N GLU A 25 17.70 -0.17 48.87
CA GLU A 25 18.35 0.94 48.19
C GLU A 25 17.35 2.05 47.82
N LEU A 26 17.89 3.23 47.51
CA LEU A 26 17.18 4.42 47.04
C LEU A 26 16.13 4.05 45.99
N LYS A 27 14.91 4.57 46.16
CA LYS A 27 13.81 4.43 45.19
C LYS A 27 14.32 4.80 43.79
N VAL A 28 13.91 4.03 42.77
CA VAL A 28 14.15 4.37 41.36
C VAL A 28 13.74 5.82 41.14
N ASP A 29 14.66 6.68 40.70
CA ASP A 29 14.36 8.09 40.49
C ASP A 29 13.46 8.25 39.26
N THR A 30 12.17 8.48 39.50
CA THR A 30 11.17 8.73 38.46
C THR A 30 10.88 10.23 38.25
N SER A 31 11.64 11.14 38.87
CA SER A 31 11.40 12.58 38.82
C SER A 31 11.37 13.14 37.40
N ARG A 32 12.33 12.72 36.56
CA ARG A 32 12.41 13.12 35.14
C ARG A 32 11.17 12.70 34.34
N LEU A 33 10.63 11.51 34.61
CA LEU A 33 9.41 11.03 33.97
C LEU A 33 8.17 11.79 34.45
N ARG A 34 8.08 12.06 35.76
CA ARG A 34 6.99 12.87 36.32
C ARG A 34 6.92 14.24 35.66
N ASP A 35 8.07 14.89 35.50
CA ASP A 35 8.14 16.22 34.91
C ASP A 35 7.75 16.19 33.42
N LEU A 36 8.20 15.16 32.66
CA LEU A 36 7.78 14.94 31.27
C LEU A 36 6.27 14.66 31.13
N PHE A 37 5.68 13.87 32.02
CA PHE A 37 4.24 13.58 31.98
C PHE A 37 3.41 14.80 32.38
N ALA A 38 3.88 15.59 33.36
CA ALA A 38 3.25 16.85 33.72
C ALA A 38 3.28 17.85 32.56
N GLU A 39 4.38 17.89 31.79
CA GLU A 39 4.52 18.67 30.57
C GLU A 39 3.50 18.26 29.50
N LEU A 40 3.41 16.95 29.18
CA LEU A 40 2.42 16.41 28.23
C LEU A 40 0.98 16.69 28.68
N HIS A 41 0.71 16.66 29.98
CA HIS A 41 -0.61 16.94 30.55
C HIS A 41 -1.04 18.43 30.40
N GLN A 42 -0.09 19.34 30.18
CA GLN A 42 -0.39 20.74 29.87
C GLN A 42 -0.79 20.97 28.41
N SER A 43 -0.72 19.94 27.55
CA SER A 43 -1.13 20.01 26.15
C SER A 43 -2.60 20.42 25.98
N LYS A 44 -2.94 21.02 24.83
CA LYS A 44 -4.34 21.38 24.50
C LYS A 44 -5.18 20.15 24.10
N SER A 45 -4.57 19.10 23.57
CA SER A 45 -5.27 17.87 23.13
C SER A 45 -5.72 17.05 24.33
N LEU A 46 -6.99 16.64 24.36
CA LEU A 46 -7.54 15.80 25.44
C LEU A 46 -6.89 14.41 25.43
N LEU A 47 -6.60 13.87 24.23
CA LEU A 47 -5.87 12.62 24.05
C LEU A 47 -4.50 12.69 24.74
N ASN A 48 -3.72 13.75 24.50
CA ASN A 48 -2.40 13.91 25.11
C ASN A 48 -2.48 13.92 26.65
N LYS A 49 -3.51 14.58 27.21
CA LYS A 49 -3.74 14.60 28.66
C LYS A 49 -4.07 13.23 29.21
N GLN A 50 -4.95 12.50 28.53
CA GLN A 50 -5.32 11.14 28.93
C GLN A 50 -4.13 10.20 28.86
N TYR A 51 -3.38 10.25 27.76
CA TYR A 51 -2.18 9.45 27.56
C TYR A 51 -1.11 9.73 28.63
N ALA A 52 -0.86 11.01 28.94
CA ALA A 52 0.04 11.41 30.01
C ALA A 52 -0.45 10.94 31.40
N SER A 53 -1.75 11.05 31.69
CA SER A 53 -2.34 10.60 32.95
C SER A 53 -2.14 9.10 33.16
N ASP A 54 -2.38 8.32 32.11
CA ASP A 54 -2.26 6.88 32.21
C ASP A 54 -0.79 6.41 32.29
N LEU A 55 0.16 7.14 31.70
CA LEU A 55 1.59 6.91 31.89
C LEU A 55 2.05 7.32 33.31
N ASP A 56 1.49 8.40 33.86
CA ASP A 56 1.78 8.80 35.24
C ASP A 56 1.20 7.78 36.24
N GLU A 57 0.05 7.17 35.97
CA GLU A 57 -0.49 6.06 36.78
C GLU A 57 0.48 4.88 36.82
N SER A 58 1.06 4.51 35.66
CA SER A 58 2.14 3.49 35.58
C SER A 58 3.35 3.87 36.44
N ARG A 59 3.75 5.14 36.44
CA ARG A 59 4.87 5.65 37.25
C ARG A 59 4.55 5.65 38.75
N GLN A 60 3.35 6.05 39.14
CA GLN A 60 2.89 6.03 40.53
C GLN A 60 2.86 4.61 41.09
N ASP A 61 2.40 3.63 40.30
CA ASP A 61 2.46 2.21 40.68
C ASP A 61 3.92 1.75 40.87
N LEU A 62 4.86 2.17 40.01
CA LEU A 62 6.28 1.88 40.17
C LEU A 62 6.86 2.48 41.46
N ASP A 63 6.57 3.74 41.77
CA ASP A 63 7.04 4.43 42.99
C ASP A 63 6.53 3.77 44.29
N SER A 64 5.38 3.09 44.21
CA SER A 64 4.76 2.38 45.32
C SER A 64 5.39 1.02 45.61
N LYS A 65 6.10 0.44 44.63
CA LYS A 65 6.75 -0.87 44.73
C LYS A 65 8.13 -0.75 45.38
N PRO A 66 8.51 -1.63 46.33
CA PRO A 66 9.86 -1.63 46.89
C PRO A 66 10.89 -2.02 45.81
N SER A 67 11.99 -1.28 45.72
CA SER A 67 13.16 -1.64 44.90
C SER A 67 13.82 -2.87 45.51
N VAL A 68 13.48 -4.06 45.03
CA VAL A 68 14.18 -5.29 45.41
C VAL A 68 15.37 -5.43 44.47
N SER A 69 16.56 -5.01 44.92
CA SER A 69 17.80 -5.36 44.23
C SER A 69 18.14 -6.81 44.55
N LEU A 70 18.33 -7.61 43.50
CA LEU A 70 18.85 -8.97 43.63
C LEU A 70 20.34 -8.90 44.03
N PRO A 71 20.84 -9.80 44.88
CA PRO A 71 22.26 -9.86 45.21
C PRO A 71 23.11 -9.96 43.94
N GLN A 72 24.20 -9.18 43.88
CA GLN A 72 25.08 -9.15 42.70
C GLN A 72 26.00 -10.37 42.59
N GLU A 73 26.26 -11.04 43.72
CA GLU A 73 27.15 -12.20 43.80
C GLU A 73 26.43 -13.41 44.42
N LEU A 74 26.81 -14.59 43.96
CA LEU A 74 26.37 -15.86 44.54
C LEU A 74 27.29 -16.22 45.72
N PRO A 75 26.75 -16.72 46.85
CA PRO A 75 27.58 -17.19 47.97
C PRO A 75 28.54 -18.30 47.53
N GLU A 76 29.81 -18.24 47.95
CA GLU A 76 30.84 -19.22 47.55
C GLU A 76 30.49 -20.67 47.90
N THR A 77 29.69 -20.90 48.95
CA THR A 77 29.24 -22.22 49.39
C THR A 77 27.93 -22.70 48.76
N ILE A 78 27.30 -21.89 47.90
CA ILE A 78 25.95 -22.20 47.39
C ILE A 78 25.92 -23.47 46.52
N LEU A 79 26.99 -23.74 45.76
CA LEU A 79 27.07 -24.93 44.90
C LEU A 79 26.99 -26.22 45.72
N ALA A 80 27.73 -26.34 46.83
CA ALA A 80 27.67 -27.51 47.70
C ALA A 80 26.27 -27.72 48.31
N THR A 81 25.59 -26.62 48.69
CA THR A 81 24.22 -26.66 49.19
C THR A 81 23.23 -27.10 48.12
N LEU A 82 23.39 -26.62 46.88
CA LEU A 82 22.56 -26.98 45.73
C LEU A 82 22.77 -28.44 45.31
N GLU A 83 24.01 -28.94 45.31
CA GLU A 83 24.32 -30.35 45.03
C GLU A 83 23.66 -31.28 46.07
N SER A 84 23.76 -30.92 47.36
CA SER A 84 23.07 -31.64 48.43
C SER A 84 21.54 -31.60 48.27
N ALA A 85 20.98 -30.45 47.86
CA ALA A 85 19.55 -30.35 47.53
C ALA A 85 19.16 -31.22 46.32
N ARG A 86 19.97 -31.23 45.25
CA ARG A 86 19.75 -32.09 44.08
C ARG A 86 19.74 -33.56 44.45
N GLU A 87 20.68 -34.02 45.27
CA GLU A 87 20.71 -35.42 45.71
C GLU A 87 19.48 -35.77 46.56
N ARG A 88 19.03 -34.87 47.45
CA ARG A 88 17.75 -35.05 48.16
C ARG A 88 16.56 -35.15 47.22
N CYS A 89 16.46 -34.27 46.22
CA CYS A 89 15.42 -34.32 45.19
C CYS A 89 15.47 -35.63 44.39
N LYS A 90 16.68 -36.10 44.03
CA LYS A 90 16.90 -37.36 43.30
C LYS A 90 16.47 -38.58 44.11
N VAL A 91 16.85 -38.64 45.40
CA VAL A 91 16.45 -39.72 46.31
C VAL A 91 14.93 -39.73 46.49
N ASN A 92 14.31 -38.55 46.65
CA ASN A 92 12.86 -38.43 46.76
C ASN A 92 12.16 -38.90 45.47
N LEU A 93 12.63 -38.46 44.31
CA LEU A 93 12.11 -38.87 43.00
C LEU A 93 12.19 -40.40 42.83
N THR A 94 13.34 -40.98 43.17
CA THR A 94 13.58 -42.43 43.07
C THR A 94 12.67 -43.21 44.03
N SER A 95 12.50 -42.73 45.26
CA SER A 95 11.64 -43.33 46.28
C SER A 95 10.17 -43.32 45.87
N VAL A 96 9.65 -42.19 45.38
CA VAL A 96 8.27 -42.08 44.90
C VAL A 96 8.06 -42.97 43.66
N PHE A 97 9.01 -42.96 42.72
CA PHE A 97 8.95 -43.84 41.55
C PHE A 97 8.95 -45.32 41.95
N GLN A 98 9.82 -45.74 42.87
CA GLN A 98 9.87 -47.13 43.34
C GLN A 98 8.57 -47.56 44.03
N ARG A 99 7.92 -46.69 44.81
CA ARG A 99 6.61 -46.98 45.40
C ARG A 99 5.55 -47.20 44.33
N LEU A 100 5.49 -46.32 43.32
CA LEU A 100 4.58 -46.49 42.19
C LEU A 100 4.89 -47.77 41.41
N ASN A 101 6.16 -48.03 41.13
CA ASN A 101 6.61 -49.22 40.43
C ASN A 101 6.24 -50.50 41.18
N ASN A 102 6.46 -50.56 42.50
CA ASN A 102 6.11 -51.73 43.31
C ASN A 102 4.60 -51.98 43.36
N ASN A 103 3.79 -50.91 43.41
CA ASN A 103 2.32 -51.04 43.38
C ASN A 103 1.78 -51.45 42.02
N LEU A 104 2.47 -51.07 40.93
CA LEU A 104 2.12 -51.43 39.54
C LEU A 104 2.81 -52.73 39.07
N SER A 105 3.68 -53.31 39.89
CA SER A 105 4.38 -54.56 39.60
C SER A 105 3.45 -55.76 39.85
N PRO A 106 3.75 -56.93 39.25
CA PRO A 106 3.05 -58.17 39.51
C PRO A 106 2.95 -58.49 41.01
N GLN A 107 1.78 -58.91 41.47
CA GLN A 107 1.52 -59.34 42.86
C GLN A 107 1.12 -60.82 42.96
N SER A 108 0.55 -61.40 41.90
CA SER A 108 0.16 -62.82 41.86
C SER A 108 1.13 -63.69 41.05
N GLY A 109 1.14 -64.99 41.32
CA GLY A 109 1.97 -65.94 40.57
C GLY A 109 1.68 -65.96 39.06
N ILE A 110 0.45 -65.65 38.64
CA ILE A 110 0.06 -65.54 37.22
C ILE A 110 0.65 -64.26 36.61
N GLU A 111 0.59 -63.15 37.33
CA GLU A 111 1.13 -61.86 36.85
C GLU A 111 2.65 -61.92 36.71
N HIS A 112 3.35 -62.63 37.59
CA HIS A 112 4.80 -62.84 37.47
C HIS A 112 5.16 -63.61 36.21
N VAL A 113 4.38 -64.63 35.82
CA VAL A 113 4.57 -65.34 34.55
C VAL A 113 4.39 -64.41 33.35
N VAL A 114 3.41 -63.50 33.39
CA VAL A 114 3.18 -62.50 32.33
C VAL A 114 4.34 -61.49 32.24
N PHE A 115 4.91 -61.10 33.38
CA PHE A 115 6.08 -60.24 33.48
C PHE A 115 7.34 -60.89 32.93
N ASP A 116 7.64 -62.13 33.35
CA ASP A 116 8.81 -62.87 32.89
C ASP A 116 8.71 -63.24 31.40
N ALA A 117 7.49 -63.43 30.88
CA ALA A 117 7.21 -63.60 29.46
C ALA A 117 7.37 -62.31 28.63
N GLY A 118 7.65 -61.16 29.25
CA GLY A 118 7.84 -59.87 28.58
C GLY A 118 6.55 -59.21 28.09
N VAL A 119 5.39 -59.68 28.55
CA VAL A 119 4.06 -59.19 28.14
C VAL A 119 3.54 -58.11 29.11
N TRP A 120 4.10 -58.01 30.32
CA TRP A 120 3.72 -56.97 31.29
C TRP A 120 4.08 -55.55 30.81
N PRO A 121 3.22 -54.54 31.02
CA PRO A 121 3.51 -53.17 30.64
C PRO A 121 4.81 -52.66 31.26
N ARG A 122 5.68 -52.05 30.45
CA ARG A 122 6.89 -51.41 30.97
C ARG A 122 6.52 -50.20 31.82
N ILE A 123 7.00 -50.16 33.05
CA ILE A 123 6.79 -49.01 33.95
C ILE A 123 7.99 -48.09 33.83
N THR A 124 7.78 -46.90 33.25
CA THR A 124 8.80 -45.87 33.11
C THR A 124 8.25 -44.53 33.58
N SER A 125 9.12 -43.58 33.95
CA SER A 125 8.71 -42.22 34.33
C SER A 125 7.82 -41.57 33.27
N ARG A 126 8.15 -41.76 31.98
CA ARG A 126 7.37 -41.24 30.86
C ARG A 126 5.95 -41.81 30.85
N ILE A 127 5.80 -43.13 31.01
CA ILE A 127 4.48 -43.79 30.97
C ILE A 127 3.62 -43.36 32.16
N ILE A 128 4.21 -43.20 33.35
CA ILE A 128 3.51 -42.69 34.53
C ILE A 128 3.03 -41.25 34.31
N LEU A 129 3.91 -40.36 33.86
CA LEU A 129 3.57 -38.96 33.59
C LEU A 129 2.53 -38.83 32.48
N GLN A 130 2.62 -39.66 31.42
CA GLN A 130 1.63 -39.69 30.34
C GLN A 130 0.21 -40.07 30.80
N GLN A 131 0.04 -40.73 31.95
CA GLN A 131 -1.29 -40.97 32.50
C GLN A 131 -2.00 -39.66 32.85
N LEU A 132 -1.27 -38.58 33.15
CA LEU A 132 -1.85 -37.25 33.45
C LEU A 132 -2.32 -36.49 32.19
N SER A 133 -2.01 -36.99 30.99
CA SER A 133 -2.44 -36.38 29.72
C SER A 133 -3.96 -36.43 29.57
N LEU A 134 -4.52 -35.50 28.78
CA LEU A 134 -5.97 -35.32 28.65
C LEU A 134 -6.71 -36.63 28.31
N GLN A 135 -6.17 -37.44 27.39
CA GLN A 135 -6.81 -38.68 26.92
C GLN A 135 -6.99 -39.72 28.04
N ASN A 136 -6.10 -39.72 29.04
CA ASN A 136 -6.10 -40.69 30.13
C ASN A 136 -6.83 -40.19 31.39
N ARG A 137 -7.16 -38.89 31.46
CA ARG A 137 -7.83 -38.27 32.62
C ARG A 137 -9.19 -38.88 32.97
N PRO A 138 -10.10 -39.19 32.03
CA PRO A 138 -11.40 -39.78 32.38
C PRO A 138 -11.26 -41.08 33.19
N CYS A 139 -10.23 -41.89 32.90
CA CYS A 139 -9.92 -43.09 33.67
C CYS A 139 -9.40 -42.73 35.07
N LEU A 140 -8.48 -41.76 35.17
CA LEU A 140 -7.91 -41.30 36.44
C LEU A 140 -8.89 -40.58 37.36
N ASP A 141 -9.88 -39.87 36.81
CA ASP A 141 -10.89 -39.15 37.60
C ASP A 141 -11.76 -40.12 38.40
N SER A 142 -11.90 -41.36 37.93
CA SER A 142 -12.52 -42.46 38.70
C SER A 142 -11.62 -43.04 39.81
N LEU A 143 -10.32 -42.70 39.81
CA LEU A 143 -9.29 -43.19 40.73
C LEU A 143 -8.52 -42.00 41.38
N PRO A 144 -9.19 -41.20 42.23
CA PRO A 144 -8.62 -39.95 42.75
C PRO A 144 -7.32 -40.14 43.54
N ASP A 145 -7.17 -41.27 44.24
CA ASP A 145 -5.93 -41.59 44.95
C ASP A 145 -4.75 -41.79 43.98
N TRP A 146 -4.96 -42.46 42.86
CA TRP A 146 -3.92 -42.63 41.82
C TRP A 146 -3.60 -41.31 41.12
N LYS A 147 -4.63 -40.51 40.81
CA LYS A 147 -4.44 -39.16 40.25
C LYS A 147 -3.55 -38.30 41.14
N ASN A 148 -3.83 -38.26 42.44
CA ASN A 148 -3.03 -37.52 43.41
C ASN A 148 -1.59 -38.04 43.51
N ASN A 149 -1.39 -39.36 43.50
CA ASN A 149 -0.05 -39.95 43.51
C ASN A 149 0.76 -39.63 42.24
N PHE A 150 0.11 -39.60 41.07
CA PHE A 150 0.77 -39.22 39.82
C PHE A 150 1.08 -37.72 39.77
N ILE A 151 0.19 -36.86 40.26
CA ILE A 151 0.47 -35.42 40.41
C ILE A 151 1.64 -35.20 41.37
N GLN A 152 1.67 -35.91 42.51
CA GLN A 152 2.79 -35.85 43.44
C GLN A 152 4.11 -36.28 42.79
N TYR A 153 4.09 -37.34 41.96
CA TYR A 153 5.27 -37.77 41.23
C TYR A 153 5.75 -36.69 40.22
N ALA A 154 4.82 -36.07 39.49
CA ALA A 154 5.12 -34.98 38.57
C ALA A 154 5.73 -33.75 39.28
N GLN A 155 5.21 -33.38 40.46
CA GLN A 155 5.77 -32.30 41.29
C GLN A 155 7.21 -32.59 41.72
N VAL A 156 7.48 -33.79 42.24
CA VAL A 156 8.83 -34.19 42.64
C VAL A 156 9.78 -34.26 41.44
N PHE A 157 9.28 -34.62 40.26
CA PHE A 157 10.05 -34.60 39.01
C PHE A 157 10.43 -33.17 38.62
N ALA A 158 9.48 -32.24 38.65
CA ALA A 158 9.71 -30.83 38.37
C ALA A 158 10.69 -30.20 39.37
N ASP A 159 10.61 -30.55 40.65
CA ASP A 159 11.55 -30.12 41.70
C ASP A 159 12.97 -30.63 41.42
N TYR A 160 13.11 -31.88 40.96
CA TYR A 160 14.41 -32.43 40.57
C TYR A 160 14.99 -31.68 39.37
N GLN A 161 14.22 -31.43 38.31
CA GLN A 161 14.66 -30.62 37.17
C GLN A 161 15.06 -29.20 37.59
N ARG A 162 14.27 -28.57 38.48
CA ARG A 162 14.59 -27.25 39.04
C ARG A 162 15.94 -27.24 39.75
N SER A 163 16.24 -28.26 40.56
CA SER A 163 17.53 -28.37 41.24
C SER A 163 18.71 -28.43 40.26
N GLN A 164 18.54 -29.10 39.11
CA GLN A 164 19.56 -29.16 38.05
C GLN A 164 19.75 -27.80 37.36
N ARG A 165 18.66 -27.07 37.08
CA ARG A 165 18.72 -25.73 36.49
C ARG A 165 19.42 -24.73 37.40
N LEU A 166 19.12 -24.75 38.70
CA LEU A 166 19.76 -23.88 39.68
C LEU A 166 21.28 -24.12 39.75
N ILE A 167 21.74 -25.37 39.68
CA ILE A 167 23.17 -25.70 39.62
C ILE A 167 23.79 -25.15 38.33
N ALA A 168 23.17 -25.40 37.18
CA ALA A 168 23.69 -24.93 35.89
C ALA A 168 23.80 -23.39 35.83
N LEU A 169 22.82 -22.67 36.40
CA LEU A 169 22.84 -21.21 36.49
C LEU A 169 23.94 -20.70 37.43
N ALA A 170 24.17 -21.40 38.54
CA ALA A 170 25.24 -21.06 39.48
C ALA A 170 26.64 -21.32 38.88
N GLU A 171 26.84 -22.45 38.18
CA GLU A 171 28.08 -22.76 37.46
C GLU A 171 28.38 -21.74 36.36
N ALA A 172 27.34 -21.29 35.64
CA ALA A 172 27.43 -20.24 34.64
C ALA A 172 27.61 -18.82 35.23
N LYS A 173 27.64 -18.67 36.56
CA LYS A 173 27.67 -17.39 37.29
C LYS A 173 26.59 -16.40 36.85
N ASN A 174 25.42 -16.91 36.42
CA ASN A 174 24.32 -16.08 35.97
C ASN A 174 23.40 -15.73 37.16
N THR A 175 23.91 -14.87 38.04
CA THR A 175 23.30 -14.53 39.34
C THR A 175 21.85 -14.05 39.22
N MET A 176 21.55 -13.24 38.21
CA MET A 176 20.20 -12.69 38.01
C MET A 176 19.17 -13.78 37.67
N GLU A 177 19.47 -14.65 36.71
CA GLU A 177 18.55 -15.75 36.34
C GLU A 177 18.47 -16.81 37.45
N PHE A 178 19.55 -17.02 38.21
CA PHE A 178 19.54 -17.89 39.38
C PHE A 178 18.50 -17.44 40.42
N TYR A 179 18.50 -16.16 40.79
CA TYR A 179 17.53 -15.66 41.77
C TYR A 179 16.10 -15.61 41.21
N LYS A 180 15.90 -15.36 39.90
CA LYS A 180 14.58 -15.49 39.26
C LYS A 180 14.05 -16.93 39.32
N GLU A 181 14.90 -17.94 39.11
CA GLU A 181 14.56 -19.36 39.26
C GLU A 181 14.32 -19.73 40.74
N LEU A 182 14.96 -19.02 41.68
CA LEU A 182 14.77 -19.20 43.12
C LEU A 182 13.43 -18.62 43.60
N ASP A 183 12.98 -17.49 43.04
CA ASP A 183 11.75 -16.76 43.37
C ASP A 183 10.44 -17.45 42.89
N LEU A 184 10.53 -18.70 42.41
CA LEU A 184 9.38 -19.60 42.25
C LEU A 184 8.90 -20.04 43.65
N THR A 185 8.29 -19.12 44.40
CA THR A 185 7.78 -19.35 45.75
C THR A 185 6.62 -20.34 45.73
N SER A 186 6.77 -21.44 46.46
CA SER A 186 5.77 -22.50 46.64
C SER A 186 4.87 -22.18 47.83
N GLY A 187 3.81 -21.40 47.61
CA GLY A 187 2.69 -21.23 48.54
C GLY A 187 1.58 -22.24 48.27
N LYS A 188 0.77 -22.60 49.29
CA LYS A 188 -0.40 -23.48 49.11
C LYS A 188 -1.53 -22.87 48.27
N ASP A 189 -1.52 -21.55 48.08
CA ASP A 189 -2.52 -20.78 47.35
C ASP A 189 -2.03 -20.32 45.95
N ASP A 190 -0.98 -20.96 45.41
CA ASP A 190 -0.41 -20.57 44.11
C ASP A 190 -1.08 -21.34 42.94
N PRO A 191 -1.68 -20.64 41.96
CA PRO A 191 -2.46 -21.24 40.89
C PRO A 191 -1.64 -22.19 40.01
N GLY A 192 -2.27 -23.30 39.61
CA GLY A 192 -1.69 -24.29 38.68
C GLY A 192 -0.70 -25.30 39.27
N LEU A 193 -0.38 -25.25 40.57
CA LEU A 193 0.50 -26.21 41.25
C LEU A 193 0.06 -27.68 41.16
N ASN A 194 -1.25 -27.90 41.08
CA ASN A 194 -1.86 -29.24 40.97
C ASN A 194 -2.50 -29.47 39.59
N ASP A 195 -2.37 -28.53 38.66
CA ASP A 195 -2.95 -28.68 37.32
C ASP A 195 -2.08 -29.63 36.48
N PRO A 196 -2.63 -30.75 35.97
CA PRO A 196 -1.84 -31.71 35.23
C PRO A 196 -1.29 -31.17 33.89
N ASP A 197 -2.01 -30.30 33.18
CA ASP A 197 -1.48 -29.70 31.93
C ASP A 197 -0.26 -28.83 32.24
N TRP A 198 -0.35 -27.99 33.28
CA TRP A 198 0.74 -27.08 33.67
C TRP A 198 1.99 -27.85 34.07
N LEU A 199 1.84 -28.94 34.83
CA LEU A 199 2.96 -29.80 35.23
C LEU A 199 3.61 -30.48 34.02
N LEU A 200 2.81 -31.07 33.12
CA LEU A 200 3.35 -31.77 31.95
C LEU A 200 4.10 -30.82 31.01
N VAL A 201 3.55 -29.64 30.74
CA VAL A 201 4.19 -28.63 29.88
C VAL A 201 5.51 -28.12 30.49
N GLN A 202 5.55 -27.87 31.80
CA GLN A 202 6.77 -27.44 32.51
C GLN A 202 7.84 -28.54 32.53
N ILE A 203 7.46 -29.81 32.74
CA ILE A 203 8.38 -30.94 32.77
C ILE A 203 8.99 -31.17 31.40
N ASP A 204 8.16 -31.23 30.35
CA ASP A 204 8.59 -31.49 28.98
C ASP A 204 9.44 -30.32 28.44
N GLY A 205 9.04 -29.09 28.77
CA GLY A 205 9.77 -27.88 28.42
C GLY A 205 11.00 -27.59 29.28
N ASN A 206 11.21 -28.34 30.38
CA ASN A 206 12.24 -28.13 31.40
C ASN A 206 12.33 -26.66 31.87
N PHE A 207 11.22 -26.07 32.31
CA PHE A 207 11.18 -24.71 32.86
C PHE A 207 10.20 -24.61 34.03
N GLY A 208 10.33 -23.56 34.85
CA GLY A 208 9.36 -23.21 35.89
C GLY A 208 8.60 -21.93 35.54
N ALA A 209 7.26 -21.96 35.58
CA ALA A 209 6.46 -20.76 35.39
C ALA A 209 6.54 -19.86 36.65
N ARG A 210 6.88 -18.58 36.47
CA ARG A 210 6.99 -17.58 37.54
C ARG A 210 5.62 -17.15 38.04
N LYS A 211 5.55 -16.67 39.28
CA LYS A 211 4.29 -16.25 39.92
C LYS A 211 3.44 -15.31 39.05
N VAL A 212 4.07 -14.29 38.46
CA VAL A 212 3.38 -13.37 37.53
C VAL A 212 2.85 -14.09 36.29
N GLN A 213 3.62 -15.00 35.69
CA GLN A 213 3.20 -15.77 34.52
C GLN A 213 2.00 -16.68 34.85
N ARG A 214 1.99 -17.27 36.05
CA ARG A 214 0.88 -18.11 36.56
C ARG A 214 -0.40 -17.30 36.76
N GLN A 215 -0.31 -16.16 37.44
CA GLN A 215 -1.45 -15.25 37.66
C GLN A 215 -2.03 -14.75 36.33
N VAL A 216 -1.16 -14.38 35.40
CA VAL A 216 -1.55 -13.94 34.06
C VAL A 216 -2.19 -15.08 33.25
N ALA A 217 -1.65 -16.30 33.33
CA ALA A 217 -2.23 -17.48 32.68
C ALA A 217 -3.63 -17.81 33.25
N GLU A 218 -3.81 -17.72 34.57
CA GLU A 218 -5.10 -17.96 35.23
C GLU A 218 -6.15 -16.95 34.79
N GLU A 219 -5.82 -15.65 34.83
CA GLU A 219 -6.71 -14.58 34.37
C GLU A 219 -7.06 -14.76 32.88
N MET A 220 -6.11 -15.22 32.07
CA MET A 220 -6.38 -15.52 30.67
C MET A 220 -7.33 -16.70 30.46
N ILE A 221 -7.21 -17.75 31.28
CA ILE A 221 -8.05 -18.94 31.20
C ILE A 221 -9.48 -18.57 31.64
N SER A 222 -9.60 -17.85 32.75
CA SER A 222 -10.85 -17.46 33.39
C SER A 222 -10.83 -15.98 33.80
N PRO A 223 -11.08 -15.05 32.88
CA PRO A 223 -10.99 -13.63 33.17
C PRO A 223 -12.02 -13.17 34.18
N SER A 224 -11.56 -12.39 35.16
CA SER A 224 -12.36 -11.78 36.23
C SER A 224 -13.45 -10.84 35.69
N SER A 225 -13.22 -10.25 34.52
CA SER A 225 -14.16 -9.37 33.82
C SER A 225 -15.35 -10.12 33.19
N HIS A 226 -15.24 -11.45 33.04
CA HIS A 226 -16.15 -12.27 32.23
C HIS A 226 -16.36 -11.77 30.79
N SER A 227 -15.42 -10.98 30.27
CA SER A 227 -15.46 -10.36 28.94
C SER A 227 -14.16 -10.58 28.20
N SER A 228 -14.14 -10.30 26.89
CA SER A 228 -12.90 -10.38 26.12
C SER A 228 -11.90 -9.35 26.63
N THR A 229 -10.65 -9.76 26.89
CA THR A 229 -9.67 -8.92 27.58
C THR A 229 -8.26 -9.10 27.00
N VAL A 230 -7.54 -7.99 26.82
CA VAL A 230 -6.11 -7.95 26.53
C VAL A 230 -5.35 -7.65 27.82
N LEU A 231 -4.35 -8.45 28.12
CA LEU A 231 -3.48 -8.30 29.29
C LEU A 231 -2.12 -7.75 28.86
N GLN A 232 -1.50 -6.94 29.71
CA GLN A 232 -0.15 -6.44 29.48
C GLN A 232 0.88 -7.31 30.20
N LEU A 233 1.92 -7.72 29.49
CA LEU A 233 3.11 -8.32 30.10
C LEU A 233 4.36 -7.80 29.38
N ASN A 234 5.43 -7.52 30.13
CA ASN A 234 6.65 -6.98 29.56
C ASN A 234 7.22 -7.89 28.45
N MET A 235 7.98 -7.29 27.52
CA MET A 235 8.66 -8.03 26.48
C MET A 235 9.80 -8.87 27.06
N GLY A 236 9.95 -10.10 26.57
CA GLY A 236 10.96 -11.03 27.09
C GLY A 236 10.54 -11.79 28.36
N GLU A 237 9.35 -11.52 28.92
CA GLU A 237 8.84 -12.22 30.10
C GLU A 237 8.23 -13.61 29.81
N GLY A 238 8.41 -14.14 28.60
CA GLY A 238 7.94 -15.48 28.24
C GLY A 238 6.45 -15.61 27.93
N LYS A 239 5.82 -14.56 27.36
CA LYS A 239 4.42 -14.59 26.89
C LYS A 239 4.14 -15.81 25.99
N SER A 240 4.82 -15.85 24.84
CA SER A 240 4.68 -16.91 23.85
C SER A 240 5.30 -18.22 24.35
N SER A 241 6.51 -18.18 24.94
CA SER A 241 7.28 -19.39 25.28
C SER A 241 6.80 -20.16 26.51
N VAL A 242 6.07 -19.51 27.42
CA VAL A 242 5.60 -20.09 28.69
C VAL A 242 4.08 -20.05 28.77
N ILE A 243 3.47 -18.86 28.63
CA ILE A 243 2.05 -18.68 28.95
C ILE A 243 1.17 -19.31 27.88
N VAL A 244 1.42 -19.05 26.59
CA VAL A 244 0.60 -19.57 25.48
C VAL A 244 0.48 -21.11 25.49
N PRO A 245 1.56 -21.91 25.65
CA PRO A 245 1.45 -23.37 25.78
C PRO A 245 0.59 -23.82 26.96
N ILE A 246 0.75 -23.16 28.12
CA ILE A 246 0.00 -23.48 29.34
C ILE A 246 -1.49 -23.22 29.14
N ILE A 247 -1.87 -22.00 28.71
CA ILE A 247 -3.28 -21.65 28.52
C ILE A 247 -3.92 -22.47 27.40
N ALA A 248 -3.19 -22.73 26.30
CA ALA A 248 -3.74 -23.45 25.15
C ALA A 248 -4.05 -24.90 25.53
N SER A 249 -3.15 -25.56 26.27
CA SER A 249 -3.38 -26.93 26.75
C SER A 249 -4.51 -27.01 27.79
N SER A 250 -4.58 -26.07 28.75
CA SER A 250 -5.67 -26.02 29.74
C SER A 250 -7.04 -25.73 29.12
N LEU A 251 -7.11 -24.85 28.12
CA LEU A 251 -8.37 -24.48 27.47
C LEU A 251 -8.87 -25.56 26.49
N ALA A 252 -7.98 -26.36 25.91
CA ALA A 252 -8.31 -27.39 24.93
C ALA A 252 -8.84 -28.66 25.60
N ASN A 253 -9.97 -28.55 26.29
CA ASN A 253 -10.50 -29.60 27.17
C ASN A 253 -11.50 -30.57 26.51
N SER A 254 -11.46 -30.71 25.19
CA SER A 254 -12.43 -31.46 24.35
C SER A 254 -13.81 -30.82 24.18
N SER A 255 -14.14 -29.73 24.90
CA SER A 255 -15.43 -29.04 24.79
C SER A 255 -15.36 -27.73 23.98
N ARG A 256 -14.15 -27.24 23.72
CA ARG A 256 -13.89 -25.97 23.03
C ARG A 256 -12.80 -26.17 21.98
N LEU A 257 -12.95 -25.50 20.83
CA LEU A 257 -11.92 -25.41 19.81
C LEU A 257 -10.96 -24.26 20.13
N VAL A 258 -9.77 -24.57 20.65
CA VAL A 258 -8.79 -23.54 20.99
C VAL A 258 -8.03 -23.08 19.76
N ARG A 259 -8.01 -21.77 19.53
CA ARG A 259 -7.27 -21.16 18.43
C ARG A 259 -6.20 -20.21 18.97
N VAL A 260 -4.95 -20.46 18.60
CA VAL A 260 -3.84 -19.53 18.85
C VAL A 260 -3.68 -18.68 17.59
N VAL A 261 -4.00 -17.39 17.71
CA VAL A 261 -3.94 -16.43 16.60
C VAL A 261 -2.62 -15.68 16.69
N VAL A 262 -1.82 -15.76 15.64
CA VAL A 262 -0.52 -15.08 15.54
C VAL A 262 -0.38 -14.34 14.23
N LEU A 263 0.43 -13.29 14.23
CA LEU A 263 0.83 -12.60 13.02
C LEU A 263 1.63 -13.56 12.11
N LYS A 264 1.51 -13.36 10.80
CA LYS A 264 2.21 -14.17 9.80
C LYS A 264 3.74 -14.25 10.01
N PRO A 265 4.49 -13.18 10.34
CA PRO A 265 5.93 -13.31 10.62
C PRO A 265 6.27 -14.29 11.76
N LEU A 266 5.37 -14.42 12.75
CA LEU A 266 5.58 -15.23 13.96
C LEU A 266 5.13 -16.68 13.80
N TRP A 267 4.44 -17.04 12.71
CA TRP A 267 3.72 -18.31 12.62
C TRP A 267 4.67 -19.52 12.72
N ARG A 268 5.83 -19.49 12.03
CA ARG A 268 6.79 -20.61 12.01
C ARG A 268 7.36 -20.85 13.40
N GLN A 269 7.81 -19.78 14.03
CA GLN A 269 8.39 -19.83 15.38
C GLN A 269 7.36 -20.32 16.40
N MET A 270 6.11 -19.85 16.33
CA MET A 270 5.04 -20.31 17.21
C MET A 270 4.69 -21.77 16.95
N PHE A 271 4.65 -22.22 15.70
CA PHE A 271 4.39 -23.61 15.36
C PHE A 271 5.43 -24.54 15.98
N ASP A 272 6.72 -24.26 15.75
CA ASP A 272 7.81 -25.07 16.29
C ASP A 272 7.81 -25.06 17.82
N LEU A 273 7.52 -23.91 18.42
CA LEU A 273 7.40 -23.77 19.87
C LEU A 273 6.26 -24.63 20.44
N LEU A 274 5.05 -24.54 19.87
CA LEU A 274 3.89 -25.31 20.35
C LEU A 274 4.11 -26.81 20.15
N VAL A 275 4.68 -27.23 19.01
CA VAL A 275 5.04 -28.63 18.76
C VAL A 275 6.02 -29.11 19.83
N ASN A 276 7.11 -28.37 20.06
CA ASN A 276 8.13 -28.73 21.04
C ASN A 276 7.63 -28.76 22.49
N ARG A 277 6.60 -27.96 22.82
CA ARG A 277 6.08 -27.85 24.19
C ARG A 277 4.89 -28.75 24.48
N LEU A 278 4.12 -29.11 23.45
CA LEU A 278 2.80 -29.71 23.64
C LEU A 278 2.65 -31.11 23.02
N SER A 279 3.51 -31.50 22.08
CA SER A 279 3.39 -32.82 21.42
C SER A 279 4.00 -33.99 22.21
N GLY A 280 4.78 -33.72 23.27
CA GLY A 280 5.42 -34.75 24.09
C GLY A 280 4.53 -35.28 25.21
N LEU A 281 4.76 -34.84 26.45
CA LEU A 281 4.08 -35.40 27.63
C LEU A 281 2.59 -35.02 27.73
N SER A 282 2.24 -33.79 27.34
CA SER A 282 0.85 -33.33 27.33
C SER A 282 0.04 -33.90 26.15
N ASN A 283 0.72 -34.44 25.14
CA ASN A 283 0.16 -35.14 23.98
C ASN A 283 -0.95 -34.35 23.26
N ARG A 284 -0.72 -33.07 22.98
CA ARG A 284 -1.63 -32.22 22.22
C ARG A 284 -1.17 -32.10 20.78
N ARG A 285 -2.08 -32.39 19.85
CA ARG A 285 -1.82 -32.21 18.41
C ARG A 285 -2.00 -30.74 18.03
N VAL A 286 -1.04 -30.19 17.29
CA VAL A 286 -1.11 -28.85 16.70
C VAL A 286 -1.61 -28.96 15.27
N TYR A 287 -2.70 -28.27 14.96
CA TYR A 287 -3.33 -28.19 13.65
C TYR A 287 -2.99 -26.85 13.00
N TYR A 288 -2.86 -26.85 11.67
CA TYR A 288 -2.71 -25.63 10.87
C TYR A 288 -3.58 -25.78 9.62
N LEU A 289 -4.59 -24.92 9.49
CA LEU A 289 -5.59 -24.96 8.41
C LEU A 289 -5.67 -23.58 7.74
N PRO A 290 -4.74 -23.26 6.81
CA PRO A 290 -4.77 -21.98 6.12
C PRO A 290 -6.03 -21.85 5.25
N PHE A 291 -6.63 -20.67 5.27
CA PHE A 291 -7.87 -20.38 4.55
C PHE A 291 -7.77 -19.06 3.79
N SER A 292 -8.23 -19.05 2.53
CA SER A 292 -8.27 -17.85 1.68
C SER A 292 -9.36 -17.99 0.62
N ARG A 293 -9.73 -16.89 -0.06
CA ARG A 293 -10.72 -16.89 -1.15
C ARG A 293 -10.42 -17.88 -2.28
N ASN A 294 -9.14 -18.16 -2.51
CA ASN A 294 -8.67 -19.05 -3.59
C ASN A 294 -9.05 -20.53 -3.38
N ILE A 295 -9.48 -20.91 -2.17
CA ILE A 295 -9.89 -22.27 -1.88
C ILE A 295 -11.27 -22.52 -2.51
N ARG A 296 -11.32 -23.43 -3.48
CA ARG A 296 -12.59 -23.90 -4.06
C ARG A 296 -13.26 -24.85 -3.07
N ILE A 297 -14.40 -24.42 -2.55
CA ILE A 297 -15.18 -25.21 -1.59
C ILE A 297 -16.42 -25.75 -2.30
N ASP A 298 -16.49 -27.07 -2.34
CA ASP A 298 -17.71 -27.82 -2.62
C ASP A 298 -18.27 -28.41 -1.30
N SER A 299 -19.47 -29.03 -1.35
CA SER A 299 -20.11 -29.60 -0.17
C SER A 299 -19.23 -30.66 0.52
N SER A 300 -18.47 -31.45 -0.26
CA SER A 300 -17.58 -32.48 0.28
C SER A 300 -16.39 -31.88 1.04
N SER A 301 -15.82 -30.80 0.52
CA SER A 301 -14.68 -30.08 1.08
C SER A 301 -15.10 -29.29 2.31
N ALA A 302 -16.30 -28.69 2.29
CA ALA A 302 -16.91 -28.06 3.46
C ALA A 302 -17.09 -29.09 4.60
N GLN A 303 -17.58 -30.30 4.29
CA GLN A 303 -17.72 -31.36 5.29
C GLN A 303 -16.36 -31.83 5.83
N LYS A 304 -15.35 -32.03 4.98
CA LYS A 304 -14.00 -32.39 5.47
C LYS A 304 -13.42 -31.32 6.38
N LEU A 305 -13.61 -30.04 6.04
CA LEU A 305 -13.14 -28.92 6.85
C LEU A 305 -13.87 -28.87 8.20
N ARG A 306 -15.17 -29.17 8.19
CA ARG A 306 -15.98 -29.38 9.39
C ARG A 306 -15.43 -30.50 10.27
N ASP A 307 -15.21 -31.67 9.68
CA ASP A 307 -14.72 -32.86 10.38
C ASP A 307 -13.35 -32.60 11.03
N MET A 308 -12.46 -31.86 10.34
CA MET A 308 -11.16 -31.48 10.89
C MET A 308 -11.27 -30.53 12.10
N TYR A 309 -12.20 -29.57 12.08
CA TYR A 309 -12.45 -28.72 13.24
C TYR A 309 -13.03 -29.50 14.43
N GLU A 310 -13.98 -30.41 14.16
CA GLU A 310 -14.58 -31.25 15.18
C GLU A 310 -13.57 -32.27 15.75
N GLU A 311 -12.71 -32.85 14.91
CA GLU A 311 -11.59 -33.70 15.35
C GLU A 311 -10.62 -32.89 16.21
N CYS A 312 -10.20 -31.71 15.76
CA CYS A 312 -9.31 -30.84 16.54
C CYS A 312 -9.90 -30.52 17.92
N MET A 313 -11.20 -30.21 17.98
CA MET A 313 -11.89 -29.98 19.24
C MET A 313 -11.93 -31.26 20.10
N ARG A 314 -12.43 -32.38 19.56
CA ARG A 314 -12.62 -33.65 20.29
C ARG A 314 -11.32 -34.19 20.88
N GLU A 315 -10.21 -34.08 20.14
CA GLU A 315 -8.90 -34.56 20.59
C GLU A 315 -8.21 -33.61 21.58
N GLY A 316 -8.82 -32.46 21.90
CA GLY A 316 -8.17 -31.41 22.69
C GLY A 316 -6.92 -30.85 21.97
N GLY A 317 -6.97 -30.80 20.65
CA GLY A 317 -5.94 -30.21 19.79
C GLY A 317 -5.97 -28.69 19.80
N ILE A 318 -4.91 -28.10 19.24
CA ILE A 318 -4.71 -26.65 19.19
C ILE A 318 -4.62 -26.22 17.74
N LEU A 319 -5.49 -25.32 17.31
CA LEU A 319 -5.46 -24.78 15.96
C LEU A 319 -4.62 -23.50 15.95
N LEU A 320 -3.45 -23.55 15.30
CA LEU A 320 -2.68 -22.36 14.99
C LEU A 320 -3.30 -21.68 13.76
N THR A 321 -3.62 -20.39 13.87
CA THR A 321 -4.29 -19.65 12.80
C THR A 321 -3.73 -18.23 12.68
N GLN A 322 -3.93 -17.63 11.51
CA GLN A 322 -3.63 -16.24 11.25
C GLN A 322 -4.94 -15.45 11.15
N PRO A 323 -4.94 -14.12 11.39
CA PRO A 323 -6.13 -13.26 11.30
C PRO A 323 -6.89 -13.42 9.97
N GLU A 324 -6.16 -13.40 8.85
CA GLU A 324 -6.70 -13.50 7.49
C GLU A 324 -7.51 -14.78 7.28
N HIS A 325 -7.13 -15.90 7.88
CA HIS A 325 -7.84 -17.17 7.73
C HIS A 325 -9.25 -17.10 8.34
N ILE A 326 -9.38 -16.44 9.50
CA ILE A 326 -10.65 -16.30 10.21
C ILE A 326 -11.56 -15.33 9.44
N LEU A 327 -11.00 -14.20 9.02
CA LEU A 327 -11.74 -13.16 8.31
C LEU A 327 -12.19 -13.63 6.92
N SER A 328 -11.30 -14.28 6.16
CA SER A 328 -11.58 -14.84 4.84
C SER A 328 -12.66 -15.93 4.91
N PHE A 329 -12.64 -16.76 5.96
CA PHE A 329 -13.72 -17.74 6.19
C PHE A 329 -15.07 -17.07 6.45
N LYS A 330 -15.08 -15.93 7.18
CA LYS A 330 -16.30 -15.13 7.40
C LYS A 330 -16.84 -14.57 6.08
N LEU A 331 -15.96 -13.95 5.28
CA LEU A 331 -16.30 -13.36 3.98
C LEU A 331 -16.81 -14.42 2.98
N MET A 332 -16.16 -15.58 2.89
CA MET A 332 -16.54 -16.65 1.96
C MET A 332 -17.98 -17.13 2.17
N GLY A 333 -18.42 -17.29 3.43
CA GLY A 333 -19.80 -17.69 3.72
C GLY A 333 -20.83 -16.66 3.26
N ILE A 334 -20.52 -15.36 3.39
CA ILE A 334 -21.40 -14.27 2.94
C ILE A 334 -21.37 -14.16 1.40
N ASP A 335 -20.20 -14.19 0.78
CA ASP A 335 -19.99 -14.11 -0.67
C ASP A 335 -20.77 -15.21 -1.41
N ARG A 336 -20.69 -16.46 -0.91
CA ARG A 336 -21.43 -17.61 -1.45
C ARG A 336 -22.94 -17.49 -1.29
N LEU A 337 -23.39 -16.91 -0.18
CA LEU A 337 -24.81 -16.71 0.08
C LEU A 337 -25.41 -15.65 -0.85
N ILE A 338 -24.70 -14.52 -1.03
CA ILE A 338 -25.11 -13.43 -1.92
C ILE A 338 -25.06 -13.88 -3.40
N SER A 339 -24.06 -14.65 -3.78
CA SER A 339 -23.84 -15.11 -5.16
C SER A 339 -24.66 -16.36 -5.54
N SER A 340 -25.51 -16.89 -4.65
CA SER A 340 -26.24 -18.14 -4.88
C SER A 340 -27.42 -17.98 -5.85
N SER A 341 -27.15 -18.07 -7.16
CA SER A 341 -28.20 -18.23 -8.18
C SER A 341 -28.59 -19.70 -8.44
N ASP A 342 -27.71 -20.65 -8.10
CA ASP A 342 -27.86 -22.09 -8.36
C ASP A 342 -28.09 -22.91 -7.07
N SER A 343 -28.83 -24.03 -7.17
CA SER A 343 -29.18 -24.90 -6.03
C SER A 343 -27.97 -25.48 -5.29
N ASP A 344 -26.92 -25.88 -6.01
CA ASP A 344 -25.72 -26.49 -5.41
C ASP A 344 -24.89 -25.45 -4.64
N ASN A 345 -24.85 -24.21 -5.11
CA ASN A 345 -24.19 -23.10 -4.41
C ASN A 345 -24.93 -22.73 -3.12
N ALA A 346 -26.27 -22.86 -3.09
CA ALA A 346 -27.06 -22.59 -1.90
C ALA A 346 -26.80 -23.60 -0.77
N GLU A 347 -26.61 -24.89 -1.09
CA GLU A 347 -26.26 -25.92 -0.10
C GLU A 347 -24.87 -25.67 0.51
N VAL A 348 -23.87 -25.36 -0.33
CA VAL A 348 -22.52 -25.01 0.14
C VAL A 348 -22.55 -23.76 1.03
N ALA A 349 -23.28 -22.71 0.62
CA ALA A 349 -23.43 -21.50 1.40
C ALA A 349 -24.05 -21.77 2.78
N LYS A 350 -25.09 -22.62 2.83
CA LYS A 350 -25.72 -23.04 4.08
C LYS A 350 -24.73 -23.81 4.98
N ASN A 351 -24.00 -24.78 4.43
CA ASN A 351 -23.01 -25.56 5.18
C ASN A 351 -21.91 -24.67 5.78
N LEU A 352 -21.40 -23.71 5.00
CA LEU A 352 -20.43 -22.73 5.49
C LEU A 352 -21.02 -21.86 6.59
N ARG A 353 -22.29 -21.47 6.47
CA ARG A 353 -22.96 -20.65 7.47
C ARG A 353 -23.21 -21.39 8.78
N ASP A 354 -23.67 -22.63 8.71
CA ASP A 354 -23.85 -23.50 9.87
C ASP A 354 -22.50 -23.70 10.58
N MET A 355 -21.42 -23.84 9.80
CA MET A 355 -20.07 -23.93 10.34
C MET A 355 -19.62 -22.62 11.00
N GLN A 356 -19.88 -21.44 10.41
CA GLN A 356 -19.60 -20.14 11.04
C GLN A 356 -20.32 -20.01 12.38
N GLY A 357 -21.61 -20.38 12.44
CA GLY A 357 -22.40 -20.37 13.67
C GLY A 357 -21.81 -21.29 14.74
N TRP A 358 -21.40 -22.50 14.35
CA TRP A 358 -20.75 -23.42 15.28
C TRP A 358 -19.38 -22.93 15.76
N LEU A 359 -18.56 -22.36 14.88
CA LEU A 359 -17.27 -21.78 15.26
C LEU A 359 -17.50 -20.67 16.29
N LYS A 360 -18.45 -19.75 16.04
CA LYS A 360 -18.81 -18.69 17.00
C LYS A 360 -19.21 -19.23 18.38
N ALA A 361 -19.88 -20.38 18.43
CA ALA A 361 -20.31 -21.01 19.67
C ALA A 361 -19.22 -21.81 20.41
N HIS A 362 -18.24 -22.39 19.69
CA HIS A 362 -17.30 -23.37 20.25
C HIS A 362 -15.83 -22.90 20.29
N THR A 363 -15.45 -21.84 19.57
CA THR A 363 -14.05 -21.37 19.54
C THR A 363 -13.68 -20.62 20.81
N ARG A 364 -12.45 -20.85 21.31
CA ARG A 364 -11.80 -20.05 22.36
C ARG A 364 -10.50 -19.49 21.79
N ASP A 365 -10.45 -18.18 21.59
CA ASP A 365 -9.36 -17.51 20.88
C ASP A 365 -8.33 -16.92 21.85
N ILE A 366 -7.05 -17.15 21.54
CA ILE A 366 -5.87 -16.59 22.21
C ILE A 366 -5.14 -15.72 21.19
N LEU A 367 -4.97 -14.42 21.47
CA LEU A 367 -4.26 -13.49 20.60
C LEU A 367 -2.85 -13.21 21.13
N ASP A 368 -1.81 -13.51 20.35
CA ASP A 368 -0.43 -13.09 20.63
C ASP A 368 -0.11 -11.83 19.80
N GLU A 369 0.46 -10.79 20.41
CA GLU A 369 0.61 -9.45 19.79
C GLU A 369 -0.74 -8.81 19.40
N SER A 370 -1.66 -8.77 20.37
CA SER A 370 -3.05 -8.31 20.17
C SER A 370 -3.18 -6.89 19.64
N ASP A 371 -2.22 -6.03 19.96
CA ASP A 371 -2.14 -4.63 19.52
C ASP A 371 -1.94 -4.48 18.01
N GLU A 372 -1.30 -5.45 17.35
CA GLU A 372 -1.15 -5.49 15.89
C GLU A 372 -2.26 -6.28 15.22
N ILE A 373 -2.66 -7.42 15.80
CA ILE A 373 -3.75 -8.25 15.27
C ILE A 373 -5.05 -7.44 15.17
N LEU A 374 -5.28 -6.54 16.12
CA LEU A 374 -6.47 -5.69 16.19
C LEU A 374 -6.21 -4.26 15.69
N HIS A 375 -5.07 -4.02 15.02
CA HIS A 375 -4.72 -2.69 14.53
C HIS A 375 -5.68 -2.24 13.42
N VAL A 376 -6.06 -0.97 13.43
CA VAL A 376 -7.08 -0.41 12.52
C VAL A 376 -6.62 -0.26 11.07
N ARG A 377 -5.32 -0.42 10.80
CA ARG A 377 -4.77 -0.46 9.43
C ARG A 377 -5.13 -1.75 8.71
N TYR A 378 -5.49 -2.81 9.45
CA TYR A 378 -5.76 -4.11 8.87
C TYR A 378 -7.25 -4.26 8.51
N GLN A 379 -7.52 -4.47 7.23
CA GLN A 379 -8.85 -4.79 6.70
C GLN A 379 -8.70 -5.80 5.56
N LEU A 380 -9.51 -6.87 5.58
CA LEU A 380 -9.58 -7.88 4.52
C LEU A 380 -10.81 -7.64 3.66
N VAL A 381 -10.63 -7.64 2.34
CA VAL A 381 -11.62 -7.24 1.34
C VAL A 381 -11.79 -8.29 0.24
N TYR A 382 -13.04 -8.64 -0.06
CA TYR A 382 -13.44 -9.40 -1.25
C TYR A 382 -14.08 -8.45 -2.25
N THR A 383 -13.59 -8.46 -3.50
CA THR A 383 -14.24 -7.76 -4.61
C THR A 383 -15.46 -8.52 -5.12
N VAL A 384 -16.51 -7.79 -5.53
CA VAL A 384 -17.78 -8.36 -5.99
C VAL A 384 -18.21 -7.68 -7.30
N GLY A 385 -18.62 -8.50 -8.28
CA GLY A 385 -19.01 -8.07 -9.63
C GLY A 385 -17.90 -8.27 -10.66
N GLU A 386 -18.16 -7.83 -11.90
CA GLU A 386 -17.18 -7.93 -13.00
C GLU A 386 -16.12 -6.83 -12.90
N GLN A 387 -14.87 -7.18 -13.22
CA GLN A 387 -13.77 -6.23 -13.26
C GLN A 387 -13.96 -5.20 -14.39
N GLN A 388 -13.82 -3.92 -14.09
CA GLN A 388 -13.94 -2.82 -15.05
C GLN A 388 -12.77 -1.84 -15.00
N CYS A 389 -12.59 -1.07 -16.08
CA CYS A 389 -11.61 0.02 -16.10
C CYS A 389 -12.04 1.16 -15.17
N LEU A 390 -11.07 1.84 -14.56
CA LEU A 390 -11.33 3.04 -13.77
C LEU A 390 -12.06 4.12 -14.59
N ASP A 391 -13.02 4.80 -13.94
CA ASP A 391 -13.63 6.00 -14.52
C ASP A 391 -12.57 7.03 -14.92
N GLY A 392 -12.67 7.58 -16.12
CA GLY A 392 -11.69 8.52 -16.69
C GLY A 392 -10.49 7.89 -17.40
N TYR A 393 -10.46 6.57 -17.62
CA TYR A 393 -9.44 5.90 -18.45
C TYR A 393 -9.42 6.45 -19.89
N PRO A 394 -8.23 6.65 -20.51
CA PRO A 394 -6.87 6.59 -19.97
C PRO A 394 -6.36 7.94 -19.44
N ASP A 395 -7.17 9.00 -19.52
CA ASP A 395 -6.80 10.36 -19.12
C ASP A 395 -6.43 10.43 -17.64
N ARG A 396 -6.94 9.51 -16.81
CA ARG A 396 -6.68 9.45 -15.38
C ARG A 396 -5.21 9.40 -15.00
N TRP A 397 -4.43 8.45 -15.53
CA TRP A 397 -2.99 8.39 -15.21
C TRP A 397 -2.15 9.34 -16.04
N THR A 398 -2.53 9.64 -17.29
CA THR A 398 -1.76 10.57 -18.12
C THR A 398 -1.81 12.00 -17.57
N THR A 399 -2.96 12.41 -17.00
CA THR A 399 -3.08 13.68 -16.27
C THR A 399 -2.18 13.68 -15.04
N THR A 400 -2.19 12.60 -14.26
CA THR A 400 -1.34 12.46 -13.08
C THR A 400 0.14 12.56 -13.43
N GLN A 401 0.61 11.84 -14.47
CA GLN A 401 2.01 11.89 -14.93
C GLN A 401 2.44 13.32 -15.33
N GLN A 402 1.60 14.02 -16.08
CA GLN A 402 1.88 15.41 -16.49
C GLN A 402 1.89 16.37 -15.29
N LEU A 403 0.95 16.21 -14.35
CA LEU A 403 0.88 17.03 -13.14
C LEU A 403 2.10 16.79 -12.24
N LEU A 404 2.56 15.55 -12.10
CA LEU A 404 3.80 15.21 -11.38
C LEU A 404 5.02 15.89 -12.02
N CYS A 405 5.12 15.92 -13.35
CA CYS A 405 6.19 16.64 -14.05
C CYS A 405 6.14 18.17 -13.81
N ILE A 406 4.95 18.77 -13.68
CA ILE A 406 4.81 20.19 -13.35
C ILE A 406 5.21 20.43 -11.89
N ALA A 407 4.77 19.55 -10.98
CA ALA A 407 5.05 19.67 -9.56
C ALA A 407 6.56 19.69 -9.26
N THR A 408 7.36 18.87 -9.94
CA THR A 408 8.83 18.82 -9.71
C THR A 408 9.51 20.15 -9.99
N GLY A 409 9.12 20.85 -11.07
CA GLY A 409 9.70 22.16 -11.40
C GLY A 409 9.38 23.23 -10.36
N HIS A 410 8.17 23.20 -9.79
CA HIS A 410 7.80 24.12 -8.70
C HIS A 410 8.49 23.76 -7.38
N ILE A 411 8.66 22.47 -7.07
CA ILE A 411 9.39 22.03 -5.87
C ILE A 411 10.85 22.47 -5.93
N GLU A 412 11.51 22.34 -7.09
CA GLU A 412 12.89 22.83 -7.30
C GLU A 412 13.03 24.32 -7.00
N GLN A 413 12.09 25.13 -7.51
CA GLN A 413 12.08 26.58 -7.26
C GLN A 413 11.80 26.91 -5.79
N LEU A 414 10.78 26.29 -5.20
CA LEU A 414 10.37 26.54 -3.81
C LEU A 414 11.38 26.02 -2.78
N GLN A 415 12.23 25.05 -3.11
CA GLN A 415 13.28 24.59 -2.21
C GLN A 415 14.27 25.72 -1.84
N GLN A 416 14.47 26.72 -2.71
CA GLN A 416 15.33 27.88 -2.41
C GLN A 416 14.77 28.71 -1.24
N ASP A 417 13.44 28.85 -1.17
CA ASP A 417 12.73 29.58 -0.11
C ASP A 417 12.53 28.72 1.15
N TYR A 418 12.43 27.40 0.99
CA TYR A 418 12.12 26.43 2.06
C TYR A 418 13.12 25.25 2.08
N PRO A 419 14.42 25.49 2.33
CA PRO A 419 15.48 24.48 2.14
C PRO A 419 15.38 23.28 3.08
N THR A 420 14.77 23.45 4.26
CA THR A 420 14.57 22.36 5.23
C THR A 420 13.21 21.67 5.06
N GLY A 421 12.24 22.31 4.40
CA GLY A 421 10.87 21.80 4.26
C GLY A 421 10.61 21.02 2.97
N LEU A 422 11.39 21.27 1.91
CA LEU A 422 11.26 20.63 0.61
C LEU A 422 12.58 20.01 0.18
N SER A 423 12.54 18.83 -0.42
CA SER A 423 13.71 18.18 -1.01
C SER A 423 13.47 17.86 -2.47
N HIS A 424 14.33 18.39 -3.33
CA HIS A 424 14.47 18.04 -4.73
C HIS A 424 15.92 17.64 -4.99
N LYS A 425 16.14 16.38 -5.38
CA LYS A 425 17.45 15.87 -5.78
C LYS A 425 17.46 15.64 -7.29
N HIS A 426 18.21 16.49 -8.00
CA HIS A 426 18.41 16.37 -9.44
C HIS A 426 19.02 15.01 -9.80
N ARG A 427 18.62 14.45 -10.95
CA ARG A 427 19.13 13.20 -11.52
C ARG A 427 19.44 13.44 -13.00
N ASP A 428 20.58 12.96 -13.45
CA ASP A 428 21.02 13.13 -14.84
C ASP A 428 20.30 12.17 -15.80
N HIS A 429 20.44 12.42 -17.12
CA HIS A 429 19.98 11.53 -18.20
C HIS A 429 18.46 11.32 -18.28
N GLY A 430 17.67 12.40 -18.14
CA GLY A 430 16.21 12.36 -18.25
C GLY A 430 15.48 11.57 -17.15
N GLN A 431 16.19 11.25 -16.07
CA GLN A 431 15.65 10.61 -14.88
C GLN A 431 14.71 11.55 -14.14
N PHE A 432 13.64 10.99 -13.58
CA PHE A 432 12.74 11.76 -12.73
C PHE A 432 13.46 12.14 -11.42
N PRO A 433 13.40 13.41 -10.98
CA PRO A 433 14.08 13.84 -9.76
C PRO A 433 13.45 13.20 -8.52
N THR A 434 14.25 12.93 -7.50
CA THR A 434 13.70 12.48 -6.21
C THR A 434 13.13 13.69 -5.47
N VAL A 435 11.81 13.68 -5.25
CA VAL A 435 11.09 14.78 -4.59
C VAL A 435 10.41 14.35 -3.31
N ARG A 436 10.39 15.24 -2.31
CA ARG A 436 9.72 15.02 -1.01
C ARG A 436 9.34 16.32 -0.33
N ILE A 437 8.23 16.27 0.41
CA ILE A 437 7.81 17.32 1.36
C ILE A 437 8.08 16.82 2.76
N MET A 438 8.79 17.60 3.58
CA MET A 438 9.11 17.21 4.95
C MET A 438 7.91 17.39 5.89
N PRO A 439 7.77 16.58 6.96
CA PRO A 439 6.64 16.67 7.90
C PRO A 439 6.49 18.05 8.56
N ASP A 440 7.61 18.72 8.85
CA ASP A 440 7.71 20.06 9.44
C ASP A 440 7.64 21.18 8.40
N CYS A 441 7.40 20.85 7.13
CA CYS A 441 7.20 21.82 6.07
C CYS A 441 6.04 22.78 6.45
N PRO A 442 6.25 24.10 6.38
CA PRO A 442 5.20 25.06 6.66
C PRO A 442 4.02 24.88 5.69
N ALA A 443 2.79 24.91 6.21
CA ALA A 443 1.57 24.81 5.39
C ALA A 443 1.50 25.88 4.27
N GLU A 444 2.19 27.01 4.45
CA GLU A 444 2.31 28.04 3.42
C GLU A 444 3.08 27.56 2.18
N ALA A 445 4.12 26.75 2.33
CA ALA A 445 4.89 26.20 1.21
C ALA A 445 4.04 25.20 0.41
N GLU A 446 3.29 24.34 1.10
CA GLU A 446 2.32 23.43 0.47
C GLU A 446 1.26 24.20 -0.31
N ARG A 447 0.68 25.25 0.30
CA ARG A 447 -0.31 26.11 -0.36
C ARG A 447 0.26 26.80 -1.60
N LYS A 448 1.50 27.32 -1.53
CA LYS A 448 2.17 27.94 -2.68
C LYS A 448 2.40 26.94 -3.81
N LEU A 449 2.83 25.72 -3.51
CA LEU A 449 3.00 24.65 -4.50
C LEU A 449 1.67 24.35 -5.20
N ILE A 450 0.60 24.13 -4.45
CA ILE A 450 -0.73 23.84 -5.00
C ILE A 450 -1.25 25.00 -5.85
N LEU A 451 -1.10 26.24 -5.39
CA LEU A 451 -1.48 27.43 -6.16
C LEU A 451 -0.70 27.57 -7.47
N ALA A 452 0.61 27.30 -7.45
CA ALA A 452 1.46 27.37 -8.64
C ALA A 452 1.06 26.31 -9.68
N ILE A 453 0.83 25.07 -9.25
CA ILE A 453 0.35 23.99 -10.13
C ILE A 453 -1.04 24.33 -10.67
N ALA A 454 -1.97 24.77 -9.82
CA ALA A 454 -3.32 25.15 -10.24
C ALA A 454 -3.32 26.30 -11.27
N ALA A 455 -2.42 27.27 -11.11
CA ALA A 455 -2.24 28.35 -12.07
C ALA A 455 -1.73 27.83 -13.43
N ASP A 456 -0.76 26.92 -13.42
CA ASP A 456 -0.25 26.26 -14.63
C ASP A 456 -1.33 25.45 -15.36
N VAL A 457 -2.17 24.71 -14.62
CA VAL A 457 -3.30 23.98 -15.20
C VAL A 457 -4.31 24.95 -15.84
N ARG A 458 -4.70 26.02 -15.13
CA ARG A 458 -5.58 27.07 -15.68
C ARG A 458 -5.00 27.71 -16.96
N ASN A 459 -3.68 27.79 -17.05
CA ASN A 459 -2.95 28.36 -18.19
C ASN A 459 -2.61 27.31 -19.28
N GLY A 460 -3.26 26.14 -19.29
CA GLY A 460 -3.15 25.18 -20.41
C GLY A 460 -1.84 24.40 -20.46
N ARG A 461 -1.14 24.23 -19.33
CA ARG A 461 0.14 23.49 -19.28
C ARG A 461 -0.02 21.97 -19.37
N LEU A 462 -1.21 21.43 -19.11
CA LEU A 462 -1.53 20.01 -19.32
C LEU A 462 -1.88 19.76 -20.80
N LEU A 463 -1.21 18.80 -21.43
CA LEU A 463 -1.37 18.49 -22.86
C LEU A 463 -2.72 17.83 -23.17
N ASN A 464 -3.25 17.02 -22.25
CA ASN A 464 -4.52 16.31 -22.40
C ASN A 464 -5.73 17.08 -21.83
N LEU A 465 -5.50 18.20 -21.13
CA LEU A 465 -6.54 19.03 -20.54
C LEU A 465 -6.28 20.53 -20.82
N SER A 466 -6.96 21.07 -21.83
CA SER A 466 -6.90 22.50 -22.13
C SER A 466 -7.95 23.28 -21.33
N CYS A 467 -7.49 24.30 -20.60
CA CYS A 467 -8.36 25.27 -19.91
C CYS A 467 -8.39 26.64 -20.62
N ASP A 468 -7.64 26.80 -21.73
CA ASP A 468 -7.39 28.11 -22.35
C ASP A 468 -8.65 28.72 -22.96
N ARG A 469 -9.51 27.87 -23.51
CA ARG A 469 -10.73 28.25 -24.24
C ARG A 469 -12.00 28.21 -23.38
N LEU A 470 -11.87 27.95 -22.07
CA LEU A 470 -13.03 28.01 -21.18
C LEU A 470 -13.50 29.47 -20.98
N PRO A 471 -14.81 29.72 -20.78
CA PRO A 471 -15.33 31.06 -20.53
C PRO A 471 -14.60 31.77 -19.39
N LEU A 472 -14.43 33.09 -19.47
CA LEU A 472 -13.71 33.86 -18.44
C LEU A 472 -14.33 33.67 -17.04
N SER A 473 -15.65 33.63 -16.96
CA SER A 473 -16.40 33.35 -15.72
C SER A 473 -16.02 32.00 -15.08
N VAL A 474 -15.76 30.98 -15.91
CA VAL A 474 -15.28 29.66 -15.46
C VAL A 474 -13.80 29.73 -15.09
N ARG A 475 -12.95 30.31 -15.95
CA ARG A 475 -11.49 30.40 -15.74
C ARG A 475 -11.11 31.14 -14.47
N ASN A 476 -11.86 32.18 -14.10
CA ASN A 476 -11.64 32.94 -12.87
C ASN A 476 -11.83 32.08 -11.61
N ASN A 477 -12.73 31.10 -11.68
CA ASN A 477 -13.05 30.22 -10.56
C ASN A 477 -12.20 28.94 -10.53
N LEU A 478 -11.49 28.59 -11.62
CA LEU A 478 -10.73 27.33 -11.72
C LEU A 478 -9.64 27.19 -10.66
N VAL A 479 -8.88 28.25 -10.35
CA VAL A 479 -7.84 28.15 -9.31
C VAL A 479 -8.47 27.85 -7.97
N GLY A 480 -9.53 28.58 -7.60
CA GLY A 480 -10.29 28.29 -6.37
C GLY A 480 -10.85 26.88 -6.36
N PHE A 481 -11.37 26.39 -7.49
CA PHE A 481 -11.86 25.03 -7.66
C PHE A 481 -10.76 23.96 -7.52
N PHE A 482 -9.51 24.25 -7.91
CA PHE A 482 -8.40 23.31 -7.75
C PHE A 482 -7.72 23.38 -6.39
N THR A 483 -7.91 24.45 -5.62
CA THR A 483 -7.19 24.64 -4.34
C THR A 483 -8.06 24.57 -3.10
N ASN A 484 -9.37 24.82 -3.21
CA ASN A 484 -10.28 24.87 -2.05
C ASN A 484 -11.11 23.60 -1.94
N ASP A 485 -10.95 22.86 -0.85
CA ASP A 485 -11.75 21.67 -0.55
C ASP A 485 -13.23 22.03 -0.30
N GLU A 486 -13.51 23.13 0.43
CA GLU A 486 -14.86 23.64 0.70
C GLU A 486 -15.31 24.66 -0.36
N PHE A 487 -15.44 24.21 -1.62
CA PHE A 487 -15.80 25.08 -2.74
C PHE A 487 -17.32 25.33 -2.83
N PRO A 488 -17.81 26.57 -3.06
CA PRO A 488 -19.25 26.86 -3.08
C PRO A 488 -20.00 26.11 -4.20
N PHE A 489 -21.13 25.48 -3.85
CA PHE A 489 -21.91 24.69 -4.82
C PHE A 489 -22.43 25.51 -6.02
N SER A 490 -22.79 26.79 -5.82
CA SER A 490 -23.24 27.66 -6.91
C SER A 490 -22.15 27.91 -7.96
N GLU A 491 -20.89 28.03 -7.54
CA GLU A 491 -19.75 28.18 -8.44
C GLU A 491 -19.36 26.84 -9.07
N TYR A 492 -19.46 25.75 -8.31
CA TYR A 492 -19.26 24.39 -8.83
C TYR A 492 -20.22 24.06 -9.97
N ASP A 493 -21.51 24.33 -9.77
CA ASP A 493 -22.56 24.08 -10.76
C ASP A 493 -22.41 24.99 -11.99
N LEU A 494 -21.90 26.22 -11.81
CA LEU A 494 -21.52 27.09 -12.93
C LEU A 494 -20.39 26.46 -13.77
N ILE A 495 -19.32 25.94 -13.15
CA ILE A 495 -18.23 25.29 -13.89
C ILE A 495 -18.76 24.04 -14.61
N ARG A 496 -19.49 23.18 -13.89
CA ARG A 496 -20.06 21.93 -14.42
C ARG A 496 -20.91 22.16 -15.67
N ARG A 497 -21.83 23.12 -15.63
CA ARG A 497 -22.78 23.39 -16.73
C ARG A 497 -22.11 23.97 -17.98
N ASN A 498 -20.96 24.61 -17.82
CA ASN A 498 -20.21 25.26 -18.90
C ASN A 498 -19.02 24.41 -19.40
N CYS A 499 -18.89 23.16 -18.95
CA CYS A 499 -17.84 22.24 -19.39
C CYS A 499 -18.43 20.99 -20.05
N ASP A 500 -17.83 20.56 -21.15
CA ASP A 500 -18.14 19.26 -21.76
C ASP A 500 -17.75 18.09 -20.82
N PRO A 501 -18.42 16.93 -20.92
CA PRO A 501 -18.17 15.79 -20.03
C PRO A 501 -16.70 15.31 -19.99
N ALA A 502 -15.96 15.42 -21.10
CA ALA A 502 -14.56 15.02 -21.17
C ALA A 502 -13.65 15.98 -20.38
N ILE A 503 -13.82 17.29 -20.58
CA ILE A 503 -13.07 18.33 -19.84
C ILE A 503 -13.43 18.24 -18.34
N TRP A 504 -14.71 18.06 -18.04
CA TRP A 504 -15.23 17.97 -16.67
C TRP A 504 -14.54 16.89 -15.83
N LYS A 505 -14.37 15.68 -16.38
CA LYS A 505 -13.64 14.60 -15.70
C LYS A 505 -12.18 14.96 -15.43
N GLY A 506 -11.50 15.60 -16.39
CA GLY A 506 -10.14 16.09 -16.21
C GLY A 506 -10.03 17.15 -15.10
N LEU A 507 -10.98 18.09 -15.05
CA LEU A 507 -11.03 19.12 -13.99
C LEU A 507 -11.24 18.50 -12.61
N LEU A 508 -12.16 17.53 -12.47
CA LEU A 508 -12.41 16.81 -11.21
C LEU A 508 -11.16 16.05 -10.73
N LEU A 509 -10.44 15.41 -11.65
CA LEU A 509 -9.21 14.71 -11.32
C LEU A 509 -8.10 15.65 -10.83
N VAL A 510 -7.91 16.80 -11.47
CA VAL A 510 -6.96 17.82 -11.00
C VAL A 510 -7.37 18.33 -9.61
N ARG A 511 -8.67 18.58 -9.39
CA ARG A 511 -9.20 18.95 -8.07
C ARG A 511 -8.88 17.88 -7.02
N GLY A 512 -9.07 16.60 -7.33
CA GLY A 512 -8.72 15.50 -6.43
C GLY A 512 -7.22 15.44 -6.09
N LEU A 513 -6.36 15.58 -7.09
CA LEU A 513 -4.91 15.58 -6.91
C LEU A 513 -4.43 16.76 -6.06
N LEU A 514 -5.09 17.92 -6.15
CA LEU A 514 -4.69 19.18 -5.52
C LEU A 514 -5.52 19.53 -4.27
N ALA A 515 -6.80 19.90 -4.42
CA ALA A 515 -7.67 20.36 -3.33
C ALA A 515 -7.93 19.27 -2.29
N SER A 516 -8.17 18.04 -2.73
CA SER A 516 -8.35 16.90 -1.82
C SER A 516 -7.01 16.42 -1.23
N GLY A 517 -5.87 16.97 -1.64
CA GLY A 517 -4.59 16.76 -0.96
C GLY A 517 -3.83 15.48 -1.32
N ILE A 518 -4.23 14.73 -2.34
CA ILE A 518 -3.59 13.46 -2.73
C ILE A 518 -2.10 13.64 -3.08
N LEU A 519 -1.75 14.72 -3.81
CA LEU A 519 -0.36 15.00 -4.16
C LEU A 519 0.49 15.26 -2.91
N ILE A 520 0.01 16.12 -2.00
CA ILE A 520 0.71 16.42 -0.74
C ILE A 520 0.81 15.16 0.10
N PHE A 521 -0.27 14.37 0.18
CA PHE A 521 -0.28 13.11 0.90
C PHE A 521 0.80 12.14 0.39
N ALA A 522 0.89 11.92 -0.92
CA ALA A 522 1.89 11.03 -1.51
C ALA A 522 3.33 11.54 -1.29
N LEU A 523 3.56 12.85 -1.37
CA LEU A 523 4.89 13.45 -1.24
C LEU A 523 5.36 13.65 0.22
N LYS A 524 4.42 13.79 1.16
CA LYS A 524 4.69 14.10 2.58
C LYS A 524 4.57 12.89 3.49
N HIS A 525 3.60 12.01 3.24
CA HIS A 525 3.23 10.94 4.17
C HIS A 525 3.62 9.53 3.70
N LYS A 526 4.04 9.33 2.45
CA LYS A 526 4.43 8.01 1.94
C LYS A 526 5.90 8.01 1.48
N HIS A 527 6.70 7.14 2.05
CA HIS A 527 8.13 7.00 1.75
C HIS A 527 8.38 5.76 0.90
N HIS A 528 9.00 5.95 -0.26
CA HIS A 528 9.37 4.86 -1.15
C HIS A 528 10.35 3.90 -0.45
N ARG A 529 10.14 2.59 -0.65
CA ARG A 529 10.81 1.46 0.01
C ARG A 529 10.48 1.25 1.49
N VAL A 530 9.71 2.12 2.14
CA VAL A 530 9.30 1.96 3.56
C VAL A 530 7.80 1.80 3.70
N ASP A 531 7.04 2.77 3.16
CA ASP A 531 5.57 2.72 3.16
C ASP A 531 5.04 2.06 1.87
N TYR A 532 5.80 2.11 0.76
CA TYR A 532 5.37 1.57 -0.53
C TYR A 532 6.52 1.21 -1.47
N GLY A 533 6.26 0.35 -2.45
CA GLY A 533 7.18 0.00 -3.54
C GLY A 533 6.60 -1.05 -4.48
N LEU A 534 7.44 -1.67 -5.32
CA LEU A 534 7.00 -2.70 -6.28
C LEU A 534 7.20 -4.12 -5.75
N ASP A 535 6.17 -4.95 -5.89
CA ASP A 535 6.25 -6.40 -5.73
C ASP A 535 5.78 -7.08 -7.02
N LEU A 536 6.71 -7.13 -7.99
CA LEU A 536 6.46 -7.65 -9.34
C LEU A 536 6.08 -9.14 -9.38
N SER A 537 6.21 -9.85 -8.25
CA SER A 537 5.76 -11.25 -8.14
C SER A 537 4.23 -11.37 -8.10
N ARG A 538 3.53 -10.30 -7.65
CA ARG A 538 2.06 -10.30 -7.50
C ARG A 538 1.33 -9.17 -8.23
N SER A 539 1.92 -7.98 -8.35
CA SER A 539 1.26 -6.83 -8.98
C SER A 539 2.27 -5.94 -9.69
N LEU A 540 1.84 -5.30 -10.78
CA LEU A 540 2.62 -4.24 -11.43
C LEU A 540 2.36 -2.86 -10.79
N LEU A 541 1.38 -2.72 -9.90
CA LEU A 541 1.11 -1.49 -9.16
C LEU A 541 2.00 -1.38 -7.92
N ALA A 542 2.18 -0.17 -7.41
CA ALA A 542 2.77 0.03 -6.09
C ALA A 542 1.89 -0.59 -5.00
N VAL A 543 2.54 -1.26 -4.07
CA VAL A 543 1.88 -1.93 -2.94
C VAL A 543 2.40 -1.37 -1.61
N PRO A 544 1.59 -1.41 -0.53
CA PRO A 544 2.02 -1.04 0.80
C PRO A 544 3.16 -1.94 1.29
N TYR A 545 4.09 -1.36 2.04
CA TYR A 545 5.21 -2.07 2.68
C TYR A 545 4.98 -2.10 4.19
N ARG A 546 5.28 -3.24 4.81
CA ARG A 546 5.18 -3.40 6.28
C ARG A 546 6.42 -2.85 6.98
N ALA A 547 7.53 -2.88 6.24
CA ALA A 547 8.86 -2.52 6.67
C ALA A 547 9.72 -2.21 5.44
N LYS A 548 10.94 -1.70 5.67
CA LYS A 548 11.90 -1.42 4.60
C LYS A 548 12.06 -2.61 3.67
N ASP A 549 11.84 -2.40 2.37
CA ASP A 549 11.96 -3.41 1.30
C ASP A 549 11.09 -4.67 1.48
N ILE A 550 10.18 -4.67 2.44
CA ILE A 550 9.33 -5.82 2.73
C ILE A 550 7.87 -5.46 2.39
N PRO A 551 7.36 -5.91 1.23
CA PRO A 551 5.98 -5.67 0.84
C PRO A 551 5.01 -6.36 1.78
N SER A 552 3.90 -5.71 2.07
CA SER A 552 2.77 -6.29 2.80
C SER A 552 2.07 -7.31 1.91
N LEU A 553 2.26 -8.60 2.20
CA LEU A 553 1.96 -9.79 1.38
C LEU A 553 0.69 -9.77 0.49
N ARG A 554 -0.42 -9.17 0.94
CA ARG A 554 -1.67 -9.04 0.16
C ARG A 554 -2.28 -7.64 0.20
N ALA A 555 -1.58 -6.68 0.78
CA ALA A 555 -2.11 -5.32 0.88
C ALA A 555 -2.01 -4.60 -0.48
N GLU A 556 -3.00 -3.77 -0.74
CA GLU A 556 -3.09 -2.80 -1.83
C GLU A 556 -3.59 -1.46 -1.26
N PHE A 557 -3.35 -0.36 -1.97
CA PHE A 557 -3.93 0.93 -1.62
C PHE A 557 -5.40 0.97 -2.04
N GLY A 558 -6.29 1.30 -1.11
CA GLY A 558 -7.74 1.38 -1.36
C GLY A 558 -8.13 2.53 -2.30
N HIS A 559 -7.37 3.63 -2.27
CA HIS A 559 -7.65 4.80 -3.10
C HIS A 559 -6.93 4.72 -4.48
N PRO A 560 -7.67 4.74 -5.60
CA PRO A 560 -7.09 4.51 -6.93
C PRO A 560 -6.06 5.58 -7.34
N ASP A 561 -6.32 6.86 -7.09
CA ASP A 561 -5.37 7.91 -7.50
C ASP A 561 -4.09 7.96 -6.61
N VAL A 562 -4.18 7.53 -5.33
CA VAL A 562 -2.99 7.30 -4.49
C VAL A 562 -2.18 6.14 -5.08
N ALA A 563 -2.83 5.02 -5.43
CA ALA A 563 -2.15 3.89 -6.07
C ALA A 563 -1.46 4.30 -7.38
N ILE A 564 -2.10 5.12 -8.23
CA ILE A 564 -1.51 5.63 -9.47
C ILE A 564 -0.28 6.49 -9.19
N VAL A 565 -0.38 7.48 -8.29
CA VAL A 565 0.74 8.39 -7.95
C VAL A 565 1.93 7.61 -7.39
N LEU A 566 1.68 6.70 -6.44
CA LEU A 566 2.74 5.88 -5.83
C LEU A 566 3.34 4.87 -6.83
N THR A 567 2.55 4.35 -7.77
CA THR A 567 3.04 3.52 -8.88
C THR A 567 3.99 4.32 -9.77
N CYS A 568 3.60 5.54 -10.18
CA CYS A 568 4.48 6.42 -10.94
C CYS A 568 5.82 6.64 -10.22
N PHE A 569 5.79 7.04 -8.94
CA PHE A 569 7.01 7.23 -8.15
C PHE A 569 7.87 5.98 -8.03
N SER A 570 7.25 4.80 -7.82
CA SER A 570 8.00 3.55 -7.67
C SER A 570 8.80 3.21 -8.94
N TYR A 571 8.18 3.33 -10.13
CA TYR A 571 8.90 3.10 -11.38
C TYR A 571 9.88 4.23 -11.73
N TYR A 572 9.56 5.48 -11.42
CA TYR A 572 10.48 6.60 -11.59
C TYR A 572 11.77 6.43 -10.79
N TYR A 573 11.67 5.92 -9.56
CA TYR A 573 12.82 5.75 -8.67
C TYR A 573 13.57 4.43 -8.91
N GLN A 574 12.88 3.35 -9.29
CA GLN A 574 13.49 2.05 -9.54
C GLN A 574 14.04 1.91 -10.98
N GLY A 575 13.34 2.47 -11.97
CA GLY A 575 13.58 2.25 -13.39
C GLY A 575 12.99 0.94 -13.92
N LEU A 576 13.07 0.77 -15.24
CA LEU A 576 12.61 -0.44 -15.94
C LEU A 576 13.69 -1.51 -15.96
N THR A 577 13.28 -2.78 -15.83
CA THR A 577 14.14 -3.93 -16.12
C THR A 577 14.42 -4.04 -17.62
N ASN A 578 15.50 -4.74 -17.99
CA ASN A 578 15.85 -4.97 -19.40
C ASN A 578 14.70 -5.61 -20.19
N GLN A 579 13.92 -6.50 -19.58
CA GLN A 579 12.76 -7.15 -20.21
C GLN A 579 11.59 -6.16 -20.42
N GLN A 580 11.34 -5.29 -19.46
CA GLN A 580 10.32 -4.25 -19.58
C GLN A 580 10.70 -3.23 -20.66
N LEU A 581 11.98 -2.84 -20.74
CA LEU A 581 12.46 -1.94 -21.78
C LEU A 581 12.37 -2.56 -23.19
N ASP A 582 12.71 -3.85 -23.34
CA ASP A 582 12.55 -4.58 -24.60
C ASP A 582 11.06 -4.60 -25.02
N LEU A 583 10.15 -4.82 -24.06
CA LEU A 583 8.71 -4.73 -24.30
C LEU A 583 8.29 -3.31 -24.73
N CYS A 584 8.83 -2.25 -24.13
CA CYS A 584 8.56 -0.86 -24.53
C CYS A 584 8.91 -0.63 -26.00
N PHE A 585 10.13 -0.99 -26.43
CA PHE A 585 10.51 -0.86 -27.84
C PHE A 585 9.66 -1.77 -28.74
N GLY A 586 9.35 -2.99 -28.30
CA GLY A 586 8.47 -3.90 -29.03
C GLY A 586 7.05 -3.35 -29.23
N LEU A 587 6.52 -2.59 -28.26
CA LEU A 587 5.25 -1.88 -28.38
C LEU A 587 5.39 -0.59 -29.21
N LEU A 588 6.47 0.16 -29.01
CA LEU A 588 6.79 1.37 -29.77
C LEU A 588 6.78 1.07 -31.27
N PHE A 589 7.51 0.05 -31.74
CA PHE A 589 7.56 -0.32 -33.16
C PHE A 589 6.23 -0.83 -33.72
N LYS A 590 5.28 -1.23 -32.85
CA LYS A 590 3.92 -1.61 -33.23
C LYS A 590 2.96 -0.42 -33.25
N LEU A 591 3.35 0.74 -32.70
CA LEU A 591 2.57 1.96 -32.85
C LEU A 591 2.54 2.37 -34.31
N ASP A 592 1.45 2.99 -34.72
CA ASP A 592 1.31 3.43 -36.10
C ASP A 592 2.16 4.68 -36.43
N ASN A 593 2.59 5.45 -35.42
CA ASN A 593 3.56 6.55 -35.56
C ASN A 593 4.63 6.49 -34.47
N PRO A 594 5.59 5.55 -34.58
CA PRO A 594 6.55 5.30 -33.51
C PRO A 594 7.56 6.44 -33.35
N ALA A 595 7.84 7.20 -34.42
CA ALA A 595 8.80 8.30 -34.37
C ALA A 595 8.31 9.46 -33.49
N LEU A 596 7.00 9.75 -33.47
CA LEU A 596 6.42 10.82 -32.66
C LEU A 596 6.51 10.53 -31.16
N GLU A 597 6.22 9.29 -30.78
CA GLU A 597 6.34 8.83 -29.38
C GLU A 597 7.81 8.82 -28.95
N TYR A 598 8.69 8.27 -29.80
CA TYR A 598 10.13 8.20 -29.51
C TYR A 598 10.77 9.57 -29.32
N GLN A 599 10.31 10.59 -30.05
CA GLN A 599 10.78 11.96 -29.88
C GLN A 599 10.55 12.47 -28.45
N GLN A 600 9.46 12.07 -27.78
CA GLN A 600 9.23 12.45 -26.38
C GLN A 600 10.27 11.83 -25.45
N TRP A 601 10.73 10.61 -25.73
CA TRP A 601 11.75 9.93 -24.93
C TRP A 601 13.08 10.67 -25.04
N VAL A 602 13.46 11.05 -26.26
CA VAL A 602 14.69 11.80 -26.53
C VAL A 602 14.64 13.21 -25.95
N GLN A 603 13.51 13.92 -26.04
CA GLN A 603 13.36 15.28 -25.50
C GLN A 603 13.53 15.36 -23.97
N ARG A 604 13.34 14.24 -23.25
CA ARG A 604 13.60 14.20 -21.80
C ARG A 604 15.07 14.11 -21.45
N ASP A 605 15.92 13.64 -22.35
CA ASP A 605 17.36 13.54 -22.13
C ASP A 605 18.16 14.25 -23.24
N ASN A 606 18.60 15.47 -22.93
CA ASN A 606 19.45 16.25 -23.83
C ASN A 606 20.81 15.60 -24.10
N ALA A 607 21.26 14.66 -23.25
CA ALA A 607 22.51 13.91 -23.41
C ALA A 607 22.36 12.66 -24.31
N THR A 608 21.18 12.42 -24.89
CA THR A 608 20.98 11.31 -25.85
C THR A 608 21.93 11.44 -27.04
N PRO A 609 22.75 10.41 -27.35
CA PRO A 609 23.66 10.41 -28.49
C PRO A 609 22.95 10.68 -29.82
N ASP A 610 23.57 11.46 -30.71
CA ASP A 610 22.95 11.92 -31.97
C ASP A 610 22.45 10.79 -32.86
N ASP A 611 23.19 9.67 -32.91
CA ASP A 611 22.80 8.48 -33.67
C ASP A 611 21.56 7.77 -33.09
N LEU A 612 21.29 7.96 -31.80
CA LEU A 612 20.11 7.43 -31.11
C LEU A 612 18.95 8.43 -31.06
N ARG A 613 19.13 9.70 -31.44
CA ARG A 613 18.04 10.70 -31.45
C ARG A 613 16.93 10.39 -32.46
N GLN A 614 17.24 9.60 -33.49
CA GLN A 614 16.28 9.15 -34.48
C GLN A 614 15.96 7.67 -34.30
N LEU A 615 14.68 7.32 -34.41
CA LEU A 615 14.21 5.93 -34.28
C LEU A 615 14.89 4.97 -35.28
N ASN A 616 15.29 5.45 -36.45
CA ASN A 616 16.00 4.65 -37.46
C ASN A 616 17.38 4.15 -36.99
N GLY A 617 17.98 4.79 -35.98
CA GLY A 617 19.25 4.37 -35.39
C GLY A 617 19.12 3.26 -34.34
N ILE A 618 17.89 2.85 -34.02
CA ILE A 618 17.60 1.87 -32.97
C ILE A 618 17.47 0.46 -33.56
N ASN A 619 18.32 -0.46 -33.09
CA ASN A 619 18.26 -1.88 -33.42
C ASN A 619 18.24 -2.75 -32.16
N ILE A 620 17.03 -3.07 -31.68
CA ILE A 620 16.85 -3.94 -30.50
C ILE A 620 17.35 -5.38 -30.69
N LYS A 621 17.61 -5.82 -31.92
CA LYS A 621 18.19 -7.15 -32.18
C LYS A 621 19.70 -7.18 -31.94
N ASP A 622 20.35 -6.02 -31.92
CA ASP A 622 21.74 -5.90 -31.51
C ASP A 622 21.83 -5.90 -29.98
N ARG A 623 22.24 -7.04 -29.41
CA ARG A 623 22.36 -7.24 -27.96
C ARG A 623 23.34 -6.26 -27.32
N GLN A 624 24.40 -5.88 -28.05
CA GLN A 624 25.42 -4.97 -27.56
C GLN A 624 24.87 -3.55 -27.52
N GLN A 625 24.27 -3.07 -28.61
CA GLN A 625 23.61 -1.75 -28.62
C GLN A 625 22.52 -1.68 -27.54
N PHE A 626 21.72 -2.74 -27.40
CA PHE A 626 20.65 -2.80 -26.40
C PHE A 626 21.19 -2.70 -24.97
N THR A 627 22.15 -3.55 -24.60
CA THR A 627 22.61 -3.65 -23.20
C THR A 627 23.54 -2.51 -22.80
N GLU A 628 24.44 -2.07 -23.69
CA GLU A 628 25.48 -1.09 -23.37
C GLU A 628 25.05 0.35 -23.66
N ARG A 629 24.06 0.58 -24.54
CA ARG A 629 23.64 1.93 -24.95
C ARG A 629 22.17 2.22 -24.65
N LEU A 630 21.24 1.37 -25.10
CA LEU A 630 19.80 1.65 -24.93
C LEU A 630 19.33 1.52 -23.48
N VAL A 631 19.78 0.47 -22.77
CA VAL A 631 19.43 0.26 -21.36
C VAL A 631 19.89 1.44 -20.48
N PRO A 632 21.16 1.88 -20.49
CA PRO A 632 21.58 3.03 -19.69
C PRO A 632 20.84 4.34 -20.03
N THR A 633 20.52 4.58 -21.30
CA THR A 633 19.86 5.82 -21.73
C THR A 633 18.36 5.83 -21.43
N PHE A 634 17.64 4.73 -21.67
CA PHE A 634 16.16 4.73 -21.64
C PHE A 634 15.53 3.99 -20.46
N SER A 635 16.25 3.12 -19.74
CA SER A 635 15.65 2.35 -18.63
C SER A 635 15.14 3.22 -17.48
N ARG A 636 15.77 4.37 -17.25
CA ARG A 636 15.36 5.33 -16.20
C ARG A 636 14.82 6.65 -16.77
N ASN A 637 14.64 6.73 -18.08
CA ASN A 637 14.08 7.91 -18.73
C ASN A 637 12.59 8.03 -18.38
N SER A 638 12.20 9.17 -17.80
CA SER A 638 10.84 9.40 -17.31
C SER A 638 9.75 9.23 -18.38
N ALA A 639 9.98 9.67 -19.62
CA ALA A 639 9.01 9.50 -20.71
C ALA A 639 8.89 8.04 -21.18
N THR A 640 10.00 7.29 -21.15
CA THR A 640 9.96 5.83 -21.45
C THR A 640 9.18 5.07 -20.36
N ILE A 641 9.37 5.46 -19.09
CA ILE A 641 8.62 4.92 -17.96
C ILE A 641 7.14 5.30 -18.08
N ASP A 642 6.81 6.54 -18.44
CA ASP A 642 5.43 6.99 -18.63
C ASP A 642 4.71 6.18 -19.71
N PHE A 643 5.40 5.90 -20.80
CA PHE A 643 4.91 5.03 -21.87
C PHE A 643 4.65 3.60 -21.37
N PHE A 644 5.58 3.01 -20.62
CA PHE A 644 5.41 1.68 -20.03
C PHE A 644 4.19 1.63 -19.10
N LEU A 645 4.07 2.61 -18.20
CA LEU A 645 2.98 2.71 -17.25
C LEU A 645 1.62 2.84 -17.96
N SER A 646 1.55 3.74 -18.95
CA SER A 646 0.33 4.03 -19.71
C SER A 646 -0.08 2.94 -20.69
N SER A 647 0.86 2.14 -21.18
CA SER A 647 0.60 1.13 -22.23
C SER A 647 0.53 -0.29 -21.70
N VAL A 648 1.12 -0.57 -20.53
CA VAL A 648 1.22 -1.92 -19.96
C VAL A 648 0.62 -1.98 -18.56
N VAL A 649 1.15 -1.20 -17.62
CA VAL A 649 0.83 -1.35 -16.19
C VAL A 649 -0.62 -0.98 -15.90
N PHE A 650 -1.02 0.26 -16.13
CA PHE A 650 -2.36 0.73 -15.76
C PHE A 650 -3.48 0.08 -16.58
N PRO A 651 -3.37 -0.11 -17.91
CA PRO A 651 -4.40 -0.81 -18.68
C PRO A 651 -4.67 -2.24 -18.19
N ARG A 652 -3.65 -2.91 -17.64
CA ARG A 652 -3.76 -4.27 -17.11
C ARG A 652 -4.25 -4.29 -15.66
N GLU A 653 -3.60 -3.55 -14.76
CA GLU A 653 -3.79 -3.71 -13.32
C GLU A 653 -4.69 -2.64 -12.67
N ALA A 654 -4.82 -1.43 -13.26
CA ALA A 654 -5.64 -0.37 -12.69
C ALA A 654 -7.13 -0.60 -12.99
N LYS A 655 -7.71 -1.54 -12.24
CA LYS A 655 -9.09 -2.02 -12.39
C LYS A 655 -9.87 -1.86 -11.09
N GLU A 656 -11.15 -1.60 -11.22
CA GLU A 656 -12.10 -1.53 -10.10
C GLU A 656 -13.21 -2.56 -10.25
N PHE A 657 -13.89 -2.84 -9.15
CA PHE A 657 -15.09 -3.67 -9.12
C PHE A 657 -16.27 -2.82 -8.63
N PRO A 658 -17.52 -3.17 -8.97
CA PRO A 658 -18.70 -2.43 -8.53
C PRO A 658 -18.83 -2.35 -7.00
N GLU A 659 -18.67 -3.48 -6.32
CA GLU A 659 -18.91 -3.63 -4.89
C GLU A 659 -17.77 -4.38 -4.19
N LYS A 660 -17.64 -4.17 -2.87
CA LYS A 660 -16.74 -4.94 -2.01
C LYS A 660 -17.45 -5.45 -0.75
N LEU A 661 -16.93 -6.55 -0.20
CA LEU A 661 -17.24 -7.05 1.14
C LEU A 661 -15.98 -6.90 2.00
N ALA A 662 -16.12 -6.38 3.22
CA ALA A 662 -14.96 -6.13 4.07
C ALA A 662 -15.15 -6.65 5.51
N THR A 663 -14.02 -7.04 6.11
CA THR A 663 -13.91 -7.46 7.52
C THR A 663 -12.63 -6.87 8.13
N SER A 664 -12.59 -6.68 9.45
CA SER A 664 -11.45 -6.04 10.14
C SER A 664 -11.20 -6.65 11.53
N GLY A 665 -10.32 -6.04 12.32
CA GLY A 665 -10.09 -6.42 13.73
C GLY A 665 -11.36 -6.44 14.59
N TRP A 666 -12.39 -5.67 14.21
CA TRP A 666 -13.71 -5.68 14.86
C TRP A 666 -14.41 -7.05 14.74
N ASP A 667 -14.23 -7.76 13.63
CA ASP A 667 -14.77 -9.11 13.44
C ASP A 667 -14.02 -10.17 14.25
N LEU A 668 -12.72 -9.99 14.45
CA LEU A 668 -11.90 -10.90 15.27
C LEU A 668 -12.27 -10.80 16.75
N ALA A 669 -12.51 -9.57 17.22
CA ALA A 669 -12.88 -9.26 18.59
C ALA A 669 -14.40 -9.38 18.86
N GLU A 670 -15.19 -9.86 17.91
CA GLU A 670 -16.65 -9.99 18.05
C GLU A 670 -17.04 -10.71 19.35
N ARG A 671 -18.13 -10.28 20.00
CA ARG A 671 -18.61 -10.90 21.25
C ARG A 671 -19.05 -12.35 21.01
N LYS A 672 -18.51 -13.27 21.82
CA LYS A 672 -18.76 -14.72 21.76
C LYS A 672 -19.12 -15.28 23.13
N SER A 673 -19.70 -16.48 23.16
CA SER A 673 -19.99 -17.24 24.39
C SER A 673 -18.71 -17.59 25.14
N ASN A 674 -17.69 -18.02 24.40
CA ASN A 674 -16.33 -18.22 24.87
C ASN A 674 -15.55 -16.93 24.57
N VAL A 675 -15.14 -16.21 25.61
CA VAL A 675 -14.44 -14.92 25.49
C VAL A 675 -13.15 -15.04 24.67
N THR A 676 -12.64 -13.93 24.16
CA THR A 676 -11.31 -13.85 23.51
C THR A 676 -10.33 -13.22 24.49
N THR A 677 -9.17 -13.83 24.70
CA THR A 677 -8.12 -13.25 25.55
C THR A 677 -6.84 -13.05 24.74
N GLY A 678 -6.09 -12.00 25.05
CA GLY A 678 -4.86 -11.71 24.34
C GLY A 678 -3.79 -11.06 25.20
N PHE A 679 -2.56 -11.02 24.68
CA PHE A 679 -1.49 -10.23 25.27
C PHE A 679 -1.01 -9.13 24.34
N SER A 680 -0.53 -8.05 24.94
CA SER A 680 0.28 -7.04 24.27
C SER A 680 1.56 -6.75 25.06
N GLY A 681 2.63 -6.40 24.35
CA GLY A 681 3.87 -5.89 24.95
C GLY A 681 3.69 -4.51 25.58
N THR A 682 2.72 -3.72 25.11
CA THR A 682 2.47 -2.35 25.55
C THR A 682 0.98 -2.08 25.70
N ASN A 683 0.60 -0.85 26.01
CA ASN A 683 -0.79 -0.42 26.15
C ASN A 683 -1.11 0.86 25.37
N ASP A 684 -0.26 1.22 24.40
CA ASP A 684 -0.41 2.46 23.63
C ASP A 684 -1.63 2.38 22.69
N ASN A 685 -1.93 1.22 22.12
CA ASN A 685 -3.07 1.02 21.21
C ASN A 685 -4.43 0.85 21.89
N ARG A 686 -4.50 0.90 23.24
CA ARG A 686 -5.75 0.66 23.99
C ARG A 686 -6.90 1.59 23.65
N TYR A 687 -6.59 2.76 23.10
CA TYR A 687 -7.56 3.80 22.75
C TYR A 687 -8.35 3.46 21.49
N LEU A 688 -7.79 2.62 20.61
CA LEU A 688 -8.36 2.27 19.30
C LEU A 688 -8.62 0.76 19.17
N LEU A 689 -8.79 0.04 20.28
CA LEU A 689 -9.27 -1.35 20.25
C LEU A 689 -10.75 -1.41 19.84
N PRO A 690 -11.21 -2.50 19.20
CA PRO A 690 -12.64 -2.73 19.02
C PRO A 690 -13.39 -2.69 20.35
N THR A 691 -14.60 -2.12 20.37
CA THR A 691 -15.34 -1.86 21.63
C THR A 691 -15.80 -3.12 22.38
N SER A 692 -15.69 -4.28 21.74
CA SER A 692 -16.00 -5.60 22.31
C SER A 692 -14.86 -6.23 23.12
N ILE A 693 -13.66 -5.64 23.10
CA ILE A 693 -12.49 -6.10 23.85
C ILE A 693 -11.82 -4.91 24.57
N CYS A 694 -11.42 -5.10 25.83
CA CYS A 694 -10.76 -4.06 26.61
C CYS A 694 -9.38 -4.49 27.07
N GLN A 695 -8.47 -3.55 27.24
CA GLN A 695 -7.23 -3.82 27.95
C GLN A 695 -7.46 -3.67 29.46
N ALA A 696 -7.04 -4.68 30.24
CA ALA A 696 -7.15 -4.68 31.68
C ALA A 696 -5.82 -5.08 32.34
N ASP A 697 -5.59 -4.60 33.55
CA ASP A 697 -4.43 -5.00 34.37
C ASP A 697 -4.84 -5.56 35.75
N PRO A 698 -5.52 -6.72 35.79
CA PRO A 698 -5.90 -7.38 37.05
C PRO A 698 -4.68 -7.94 37.82
N VAL A 699 -3.50 -8.06 37.19
CA VAL A 699 -2.29 -8.62 37.80
C VAL A 699 -1.31 -7.53 38.28
N LYS A 700 -1.73 -6.26 38.29
CA LYS A 700 -0.95 -5.11 38.78
C LYS A 700 0.44 -4.99 38.13
N GLN A 701 0.48 -5.20 36.81
CA GLN A 701 1.64 -4.97 35.95
C GLN A 701 1.71 -3.54 35.37
N LEU A 702 0.88 -2.60 35.83
CA LEU A 702 0.85 -1.20 35.42
C LEU A 702 2.25 -0.57 35.40
N SER A 703 3.10 -0.83 36.40
CA SER A 703 4.48 -0.31 36.47
C SER A 703 5.40 -0.67 35.30
N THR A 704 5.02 -1.64 34.45
CA THR A 704 5.87 -2.15 33.37
C THR A 704 6.33 -1.06 32.40
N ASN A 705 5.43 -0.18 31.97
CA ASN A 705 5.78 0.90 31.03
C ASN A 705 6.78 1.87 31.64
N ALA A 706 6.50 2.35 32.86
CA ALA A 706 7.41 3.26 33.56
C ALA A 706 8.78 2.62 33.79
N LEU A 707 8.83 1.32 34.13
CA LEU A 707 10.08 0.61 34.37
C LEU A 707 10.96 0.52 33.11
N VAL A 708 10.39 0.24 31.94
CA VAL A 708 11.17 0.20 30.70
C VAL A 708 11.70 1.59 30.35
N LEU A 709 10.91 2.65 30.60
CA LEU A 709 11.33 4.03 30.37
C LEU A 709 12.49 4.43 31.30
N THR A 710 12.51 3.97 32.55
CA THR A 710 13.63 4.29 33.47
C THR A 710 14.93 3.63 33.02
N TYR A 711 14.91 2.44 32.41
CA TYR A 711 16.12 1.84 31.84
C TYR A 711 16.71 2.70 30.73
N LEU A 712 15.89 3.22 29.81
CA LEU A 712 16.36 4.10 28.73
C LEU A 712 16.90 5.45 29.23
N LEU A 713 16.46 5.90 30.40
CA LEU A 713 16.92 7.16 31.01
C LEU A 713 18.20 7.02 31.83
N GLN A 714 18.75 5.81 31.98
CA GLN A 714 20.04 5.60 32.66
C GLN A 714 21.18 6.32 31.90
N GLN A 715 22.23 6.71 32.64
CA GLN A 715 23.33 7.52 32.08
C GLN A 715 24.07 6.83 30.93
N GLU A 716 24.21 5.51 30.97
CA GLU A 716 24.83 4.69 29.92
C GLU A 716 24.10 4.77 28.57
N ASN A 717 22.80 5.11 28.58
CA ASN A 717 21.96 5.24 27.40
C ASN A 717 21.85 6.69 26.89
N ASN A 718 22.42 7.66 27.62
CA ASN A 718 22.30 9.09 27.30
C ASN A 718 23.31 9.56 26.24
N PHE A 719 23.27 8.89 25.09
CA PHE A 719 24.13 9.16 23.93
C PHE A 719 23.27 9.30 22.67
N TYR A 720 23.53 10.37 21.92
CA TYR A 720 22.80 10.72 20.72
C TYR A 720 23.77 11.19 19.62
N ALA A 721 23.48 10.85 18.36
CA ALA A 721 24.22 11.30 17.19
C ALA A 721 23.29 11.76 16.06
N CYS A 722 23.52 12.96 15.51
CA CYS A 722 22.92 13.35 14.24
C CYS A 722 23.68 12.69 13.08
N MET A 723 22.95 12.15 12.09
CA MET A 723 23.52 11.51 10.91
C MET A 723 23.80 12.54 9.80
N CYS A 724 24.59 13.56 10.11
CA CYS A 724 25.00 14.58 9.13
C CYS A 724 26.49 14.54 8.77
N ASP A 725 26.81 15.00 7.56
CA ASP A 725 28.17 15.32 7.14
C ASP A 725 28.62 16.70 7.69
N ASP A 726 29.87 17.08 7.41
CA ASP A 726 30.44 18.37 7.85
C ASP A 726 29.71 19.61 7.26
N LYS A 727 28.77 19.41 6.33
CA LYS A 727 27.95 20.43 5.67
C LYS A 727 26.47 20.34 6.07
N ASP A 728 26.14 19.62 7.14
CA ASP A 728 24.78 19.39 7.64
C ASP A 728 23.84 18.63 6.66
N ASN A 729 24.37 17.93 5.66
CA ASN A 729 23.57 17.06 4.79
C ASN A 729 23.44 15.65 5.39
N ASN A 730 22.38 14.92 5.04
CA ASN A 730 22.23 13.51 5.43
C ASN A 730 23.45 12.68 4.96
N LEU A 731 23.99 11.88 5.87
CA LEU A 731 25.01 10.88 5.53
C LEU A 731 24.44 9.78 4.63
N SER A 732 25.29 9.25 3.74
CA SER A 732 25.02 7.97 3.07
C SER A 732 25.08 6.83 4.09
N THR A 733 24.54 5.66 3.72
CA THR A 733 24.57 4.47 4.59
C THR A 733 26.01 4.08 4.93
N GLU A 734 26.94 4.16 3.99
CA GLU A 734 28.37 3.92 4.21
C GLU A 734 28.98 4.96 5.16
N GLY A 735 28.69 6.25 4.93
CA GLY A 735 29.17 7.34 5.81
C GLY A 735 28.65 7.19 7.24
N PHE A 736 27.41 6.71 7.40
CA PHE A 736 26.84 6.37 8.69
C PHE A 736 27.54 5.17 9.34
N LEU A 737 27.85 4.10 8.60
CA LEU A 737 28.59 2.94 9.12
C LEU A 737 30.00 3.32 9.59
N GLU A 738 30.68 4.22 8.88
CA GLU A 738 31.96 4.78 9.34
C GLU A 738 31.83 5.54 10.66
N LEU A 739 30.76 6.33 10.80
CA LEU A 739 30.43 7.04 12.03
C LEU A 739 30.09 6.08 13.18
N LEU A 740 29.41 4.96 12.88
CA LEU A 740 29.06 3.91 13.84
C LEU A 740 30.32 3.21 14.37
N VAL A 741 31.25 2.83 13.49
CA VAL A 741 32.49 2.12 13.85
C VAL A 741 33.42 2.96 14.73
N LYS A 742 33.37 4.30 14.60
CA LYS A 742 34.19 5.23 15.40
C LYS A 742 33.64 5.47 16.83
N ARG A 743 32.49 4.90 17.20
CA ARG A 743 31.86 5.16 18.51
C ARG A 743 32.52 4.40 19.66
N THR A 744 32.64 5.10 20.79
CA THR A 744 33.12 4.57 22.07
C THR A 744 32.09 4.89 23.18
N PRO A 745 31.67 3.92 24.01
CA PRO A 745 31.88 2.46 23.92
C PRO A 745 31.43 1.83 22.59
N GLU A 746 32.06 0.70 22.25
CA GLU A 746 31.88 -0.02 20.99
C GLU A 746 30.41 -0.42 20.74
N VAL A 747 29.92 -0.27 19.50
CA VAL A 747 28.59 -0.73 19.08
C VAL A 747 28.70 -2.04 18.29
N ARG A 748 27.99 -3.08 18.76
CA ARG A 748 27.95 -4.43 18.13
C ARG A 748 26.62 -4.73 17.45
N VAL A 749 25.58 -3.95 17.75
CA VAL A 749 24.22 -4.18 17.24
C VAL A 749 23.68 -2.90 16.61
N LEU A 750 23.14 -3.00 15.41
CA LEU A 750 22.41 -1.94 14.75
C LEU A 750 20.93 -2.32 14.69
N LEU A 751 20.09 -1.55 15.38
CA LEU A 751 18.65 -1.69 15.43
C LEU A 751 18.05 -0.57 14.57
N ASP A 752 17.70 -0.88 13.33
CA ASP A 752 17.19 0.13 12.39
C ASP A 752 15.68 0.38 12.57
N VAL A 753 15.27 0.78 13.78
CA VAL A 753 13.86 1.03 14.14
C VAL A 753 13.25 2.13 13.26
N GLY A 754 14.05 3.11 12.84
CA GLY A 754 13.63 4.23 12.02
C GLY A 754 13.63 3.97 10.51
N ALA A 755 13.95 2.77 10.03
CA ALA A 755 14.09 2.44 8.60
C ALA A 755 14.99 3.46 7.85
N GLN A 756 16.16 3.76 8.40
CA GLN A 756 17.08 4.78 7.87
C GLN A 756 18.12 4.23 6.90
N MET A 757 18.35 2.91 6.88
CA MET A 757 19.39 2.30 6.04
C MET A 757 18.93 2.10 4.59
N LEU A 758 18.28 3.08 3.97
CA LEU A 758 17.52 2.93 2.73
C LEU A 758 18.36 2.65 1.48
N GLU A 759 19.66 2.93 1.47
CA GLU A 759 20.46 2.86 0.24
C GLU A 759 20.93 1.43 -0.07
N LEU A 760 21.20 0.62 0.97
CA LEU A 760 21.75 -0.73 0.85
C LEU A 760 20.73 -1.81 1.23
N GLN A 761 20.81 -2.96 0.57
CA GLN A 761 20.13 -4.18 1.03
C GLN A 761 20.78 -4.72 2.31
N ASN A 762 20.05 -5.55 3.06
CA ASN A 762 20.52 -6.03 4.36
C ASN A 762 21.88 -6.76 4.28
N GLU A 763 22.08 -7.60 3.26
CA GLU A 763 23.37 -8.29 3.03
C GLU A 763 24.50 -7.31 2.67
N GLU A 764 24.21 -6.33 1.81
CA GLU A 764 25.18 -5.32 1.38
C GLU A 764 25.65 -4.47 2.56
N LEU A 765 24.72 -4.09 3.43
CA LEU A 765 25.01 -3.35 4.65
C LEU A 765 25.95 -4.12 5.58
N VAL A 766 25.64 -5.39 5.89
CA VAL A 766 26.49 -6.17 6.79
C VAL A 766 27.85 -6.50 6.17
N ARG A 767 27.94 -6.65 4.84
CA ARG A 767 29.23 -6.79 4.13
C ARG A 767 30.08 -5.54 4.28
N CYS A 768 29.47 -4.36 4.09
CA CYS A 768 30.14 -3.08 4.30
C CYS A 768 30.62 -2.94 5.76
N TRP A 769 29.74 -3.21 6.73
CA TRP A 769 30.07 -3.10 8.15
C TRP A 769 31.17 -4.08 8.59
N LEU A 770 31.14 -5.34 8.14
CA LEU A 770 32.23 -6.31 8.36
C LEU A 770 33.56 -5.86 7.72
N GLY A 771 33.50 -5.22 6.55
CA GLY A 771 34.65 -4.65 5.85
C GLY A 771 35.36 -3.58 6.67
N LEU A 772 34.60 -2.72 7.36
CA LEU A 772 35.12 -1.66 8.23
C LEU A 772 35.72 -2.16 9.56
N ARG A 773 35.42 -3.41 9.96
CA ARG A 773 35.78 -3.97 11.28
C ARG A 773 36.53 -5.28 11.16
N SER A 774 37.84 -5.23 10.86
CA SER A 774 38.66 -6.44 10.62
C SER A 774 38.75 -7.43 11.78
N ASP A 775 38.44 -6.98 13.00
CA ASP A 775 38.49 -7.76 14.24
C ASP A 775 37.26 -8.65 14.49
N ILE A 776 36.21 -8.53 13.66
CA ILE A 776 34.95 -9.26 13.82
C ILE A 776 34.87 -10.45 12.86
N GLU A 777 34.43 -11.61 13.36
CA GLU A 777 34.44 -12.89 12.64
C GLU A 777 33.22 -13.07 11.71
N ALA A 778 32.03 -12.60 12.12
CA ALA A 778 30.79 -12.80 11.38
C ALA A 778 29.72 -11.71 11.63
N ALA A 779 28.70 -11.65 10.78
CA ALA A 779 27.53 -10.77 10.93
C ALA A 779 26.22 -11.55 10.87
N VAL A 780 25.25 -11.20 11.72
CA VAL A 780 23.91 -11.80 11.76
C VAL A 780 22.90 -10.80 11.20
N TYR A 781 22.03 -11.24 10.29
CA TYR A 781 20.98 -10.44 9.66
C TYR A 781 19.87 -11.33 9.09
N PHE A 782 18.80 -10.71 8.59
CA PHE A 782 17.73 -11.40 7.84
C PHE A 782 17.96 -11.29 6.33
N ASN A 783 17.88 -12.42 5.62
CA ASN A 783 17.99 -12.47 4.16
C ASN A 783 16.65 -12.13 3.47
N ASP A 784 16.65 -12.08 2.13
CA ASP A 784 15.47 -11.81 1.30
C ASP A 784 14.33 -12.84 1.43
N ARG A 785 14.58 -13.96 2.13
CA ARG A 785 13.59 -15.02 2.42
C ARG A 785 12.99 -14.91 3.81
N ASP A 786 13.23 -13.81 4.54
CA ASP A 786 12.77 -13.61 5.92
C ASP A 786 13.42 -14.64 6.89
N GLU A 787 14.62 -15.15 6.56
CA GLU A 787 15.36 -16.13 7.36
C GLU A 787 16.55 -15.49 8.08
N LEU A 788 16.70 -15.79 9.36
CA LEU A 788 17.82 -15.33 10.18
C LEU A 788 19.10 -16.11 9.83
N VAL A 789 20.05 -15.41 9.21
CA VAL A 789 21.31 -15.97 8.69
C VAL A 789 22.52 -15.32 9.35
N VAL A 790 23.65 -16.01 9.25
CA VAL A 790 24.97 -15.50 9.62
C VAL A 790 25.89 -15.52 8.41
N LEU A 791 26.59 -14.41 8.18
CA LEU A 791 27.62 -14.22 7.17
C LEU A 791 29.00 -14.18 7.84
N PRO A 792 29.77 -15.29 7.79
CA PRO A 792 31.18 -15.28 8.13
C PRO A 792 31.99 -14.49 7.09
N ARG A 793 33.09 -13.87 7.54
CA ARG A 793 33.92 -12.93 6.74
C ARG A 793 34.31 -13.40 5.33
N ASN A 794 34.59 -14.70 5.15
CA ASN A 794 35.08 -15.27 3.88
C ASN A 794 34.19 -16.40 3.34
N SER A 795 32.90 -16.42 3.68
CA SER A 795 31.99 -17.48 3.21
C SER A 795 30.65 -16.93 2.73
N THR A 796 29.79 -17.84 2.29
CA THR A 796 28.39 -17.54 2.00
C THR A 796 27.57 -17.48 3.30
N PRO A 797 26.44 -16.75 3.31
CA PRO A 797 25.49 -16.79 4.41
C PRO A 797 24.96 -18.21 4.67
N VAL A 798 24.76 -18.57 5.93
CA VAL A 798 24.12 -19.84 6.37
C VAL A 798 23.09 -19.58 7.46
N LEU A 799 22.12 -20.49 7.65
CA LEU A 799 21.11 -20.36 8.70
C LEU A 799 21.75 -20.31 10.09
N LEU A 800 21.34 -19.33 10.91
CA LEU A 800 21.91 -19.15 12.25
C LEU A 800 21.69 -20.40 13.10
N SER A 801 20.51 -21.00 13.07
CA SER A 801 20.14 -22.19 13.88
C SER A 801 21.06 -23.39 13.70
N THR A 802 21.68 -23.53 12.53
CA THR A 802 22.61 -24.62 12.19
C THR A 802 24.08 -24.24 12.34
N SER A 803 24.37 -22.97 12.59
CA SER A 803 25.72 -22.43 12.65
C SER A 803 26.30 -22.50 14.07
N PRO A 804 27.61 -22.75 14.24
CA PRO A 804 28.25 -22.64 15.56
C PRO A 804 28.13 -21.23 16.16
N PHE A 805 27.97 -20.19 15.32
CA PHE A 805 27.76 -18.82 15.77
C PHE A 805 26.45 -18.60 16.54
N ALA A 806 25.47 -19.52 16.47
CA ALA A 806 24.25 -19.45 17.30
C ALA A 806 24.55 -19.39 18.79
N GLN A 807 25.67 -19.97 19.22
CA GLN A 807 26.12 -19.99 20.61
C GLN A 807 27.27 -18.99 20.88
N GLN A 808 27.75 -18.28 19.86
CA GLN A 808 28.92 -17.40 19.91
C GLN A 808 28.61 -16.01 19.34
N LEU A 809 27.49 -15.43 19.76
CA LEU A 809 27.08 -14.09 19.33
C LEU A 809 28.03 -12.98 19.81
N ASP A 810 28.89 -13.26 20.78
CA ASP A 810 29.99 -12.38 21.21
C ASP A 810 31.02 -12.09 20.11
N LYS A 811 31.13 -12.98 19.12
CA LYS A 811 32.02 -12.84 17.96
C LYS A 811 31.38 -12.15 16.76
N CYS A 812 30.09 -11.80 16.87
CA CYS A 812 29.30 -11.32 15.75
C CYS A 812 28.93 -9.84 15.90
N ILE A 813 28.71 -9.16 14.77
CA ILE A 813 27.81 -7.99 14.72
C ILE A 813 26.40 -8.45 14.37
N VAL A 814 25.41 -7.69 14.79
CA VAL A 814 24.00 -7.99 14.50
C VAL A 814 23.34 -6.78 13.88
N TYR A 815 22.71 -6.98 12.73
CA TYR A 815 21.86 -5.99 12.10
C TYR A 815 20.42 -6.50 12.07
N LEU A 816 19.51 -5.71 12.65
CA LEU A 816 18.07 -5.91 12.55
C LEU A 816 17.48 -4.68 11.86
N ASP A 817 16.83 -4.89 10.72
CA ASP A 817 16.04 -3.86 10.05
C ASP A 817 14.76 -3.53 10.84
N ASP A 818 13.98 -2.54 10.38
CA ASP A 818 12.76 -2.10 11.05
C ASP A 818 11.73 -3.23 11.21
N GLY A 819 11.55 -4.07 10.17
CA GLY A 819 10.63 -5.20 10.19
C GLY A 819 11.00 -6.29 11.19
N HIS A 820 12.30 -6.48 11.42
CA HIS A 820 12.85 -7.52 12.29
C HIS A 820 13.26 -7.02 13.68
N THR A 821 13.11 -5.72 13.95
CA THR A 821 13.21 -5.17 15.32
C THR A 821 12.06 -5.61 16.23
N ARG A 822 10.98 -6.16 15.65
CA ARG A 822 9.88 -6.80 16.36
C ARG A 822 9.93 -8.32 16.22
N GLY A 823 9.46 -9.06 17.24
CA GLY A 823 9.36 -10.53 17.18
C GLY A 823 10.68 -11.32 17.30
N THR A 824 11.81 -10.78 16.83
CA THR A 824 13.12 -11.46 16.87
C THR A 824 13.64 -11.65 18.30
N ASP A 825 14.15 -12.84 18.62
CA ASP A 825 14.75 -13.16 19.91
C ASP A 825 16.19 -13.67 19.74
N LEU A 826 17.16 -12.85 20.14
CA LEU A 826 18.59 -13.16 20.09
C LEU A 826 19.20 -13.10 21.50
N LYS A 827 19.98 -14.13 21.85
CA LYS A 827 20.68 -14.20 23.15
C LYS A 827 21.99 -13.41 23.10
N LEU A 828 21.89 -12.09 23.08
CA LEU A 828 23.05 -11.20 23.01
C LEU A 828 23.88 -11.23 24.32
N PRO A 829 25.22 -11.05 24.23
CA PRO A 829 26.10 -10.96 25.40
C PRO A 829 25.74 -9.82 26.38
N LEU A 830 26.20 -9.93 27.64
CA LEU A 830 25.86 -8.98 28.73
C LEU A 830 26.29 -7.54 28.44
N GLU A 831 27.50 -7.32 27.97
CA GLU A 831 28.08 -5.97 27.75
C GLU A 831 27.80 -5.41 26.34
N THR A 832 26.77 -5.93 25.66
CA THR A 832 26.48 -5.54 24.28
C THR A 832 25.82 -4.17 24.24
N ARG A 833 26.33 -3.28 23.38
CA ARG A 833 25.71 -1.98 23.08
C ARG A 833 25.10 -1.97 21.68
N ALA A 834 23.87 -1.44 21.59
CA ALA A 834 23.19 -1.22 20.33
C ALA A 834 23.12 0.27 19.95
N LEU A 835 23.13 0.56 18.65
CA LEU A 835 22.70 1.84 18.10
C LEU A 835 21.29 1.67 17.52
N VAL A 836 20.38 2.53 17.96
CA VAL A 836 18.98 2.57 17.54
C VAL A 836 18.78 3.76 16.60
N THR A 837 18.35 3.49 15.38
CA THR A 837 18.03 4.57 14.43
C THR A 837 16.64 5.14 14.74
N LEU A 838 16.49 6.45 14.58
CA LEU A 838 15.22 7.16 14.71
C LEU A 838 14.81 7.64 13.31
N GLY A 839 13.52 7.53 13.02
CA GLY A 839 12.97 7.85 11.72
C GLY A 839 11.58 8.46 11.82
N PRO A 840 11.01 8.92 10.71
CA PRO A 840 9.66 9.46 10.67
C PRO A 840 8.64 8.45 11.24
N LYS A 841 7.68 8.94 12.06
CA LYS A 841 6.60 8.13 12.65
C LYS A 841 7.04 7.00 13.60
N VAL A 842 8.26 7.03 14.14
CA VAL A 842 8.65 6.10 15.22
C VAL A 842 7.91 6.48 16.50
N THR A 843 6.90 5.68 16.85
CA THR A 843 6.12 5.83 18.08
C THR A 843 6.90 5.33 19.30
N LYS A 844 6.46 5.70 20.51
CA LYS A 844 7.01 5.15 21.77
C LYS A 844 7.03 3.63 21.75
N ASP A 845 5.93 2.99 21.39
CA ASP A 845 5.84 1.52 21.32
C ASP A 845 6.93 0.93 20.42
N ARG A 846 7.01 1.36 19.16
CA ARG A 846 8.02 0.87 18.21
C ARG A 846 9.44 1.07 18.73
N LEU A 847 9.74 2.25 19.29
CA LEU A 847 11.03 2.54 19.90
C LEU A 847 11.36 1.57 21.05
N LEU A 848 10.43 1.40 21.99
CA LEU A 848 10.61 0.49 23.12
C LEU A 848 10.77 -0.96 22.67
N GLN A 849 9.96 -1.41 21.70
CA GLN A 849 10.01 -2.78 21.19
C GLN A 849 11.35 -3.12 20.53
N GLY A 850 11.90 -2.17 19.77
CA GLY A 850 13.24 -2.25 19.19
C GLY A 850 14.32 -2.25 20.26
N CYS A 851 14.33 -1.27 21.17
CA CYS A 851 15.30 -1.22 22.28
C CYS A 851 15.31 -2.51 23.12
N MET A 852 14.14 -3.10 23.35
CA MET A 852 13.98 -4.33 24.14
C MET A 852 14.36 -5.61 23.39
N ARG A 853 14.95 -5.52 22.18
CA ARG A 853 15.79 -6.59 21.62
C ARG A 853 17.07 -6.78 22.44
N MET A 854 17.52 -5.71 23.11
CA MET A 854 18.49 -5.77 24.19
C MET A 854 17.78 -6.30 25.45
N ARG A 855 17.56 -7.62 25.54
CA ARG A 855 16.77 -8.26 26.61
C ARG A 855 17.29 -8.00 28.03
N LYS A 856 18.56 -7.58 28.17
CA LYS A 856 19.18 -7.21 29.45
C LYS A 856 19.47 -5.71 29.54
N LEU A 857 18.67 -4.88 28.87
CA LEU A 857 18.76 -3.42 28.94
C LEU A 857 18.66 -2.95 30.40
N GLY A 858 19.57 -2.06 30.80
CA GLY A 858 19.71 -1.58 32.18
C GLY A 858 20.28 -2.61 33.16
N HIS A 859 20.77 -3.74 32.64
CA HIS A 859 21.43 -4.83 33.38
C HIS A 859 22.69 -5.29 32.60
N GLY A 860 23.51 -4.32 32.17
CA GLY A 860 24.74 -4.52 31.39
C GLY A 860 24.60 -4.13 29.91
N GLN A 861 23.48 -4.46 29.28
CA GLN A 861 23.23 -4.04 27.89
C GLN A 861 22.76 -2.59 27.84
N SER A 862 23.24 -1.85 26.85
CA SER A 862 22.93 -0.42 26.67
C SER A 862 22.58 -0.08 25.22
N VAL A 863 22.00 1.09 25.01
CA VAL A 863 21.64 1.65 23.71
C VAL A 863 22.21 3.05 23.51
N MET A 864 22.28 3.49 22.27
CA MET A 864 22.43 4.89 21.90
C MET A 864 21.54 5.21 20.72
N PHE A 865 21.17 6.47 20.56
CA PHE A 865 20.25 6.90 19.50
C PHE A 865 20.99 7.61 18.38
N ALA A 866 20.53 7.44 17.15
CA ALA A 866 20.95 8.25 16.03
C ALA A 866 19.77 8.63 15.15
N ALA A 867 19.75 9.87 14.64
CA ALA A 867 18.67 10.36 13.81
C ALA A 867 19.19 11.16 12.61
N PRO A 868 18.51 11.13 11.46
CA PRO A 868 18.81 12.05 10.36
C PRO A 868 18.49 13.50 10.78
N PRO A 869 19.09 14.51 10.12
CA PRO A 869 18.83 15.94 10.34
C PRO A 869 17.34 16.33 10.47
N GLU A 870 16.46 15.74 9.66
CA GLU A 870 15.01 15.95 9.72
C GLU A 870 14.43 15.59 11.10
N ILE A 871 14.79 14.42 11.63
CA ILE A 871 14.29 13.92 12.91
C ILE A 871 15.01 14.60 14.08
N ASP A 872 16.29 14.95 13.92
CA ASP A 872 17.02 15.79 14.87
C ASP A 872 16.29 17.12 15.10
N SER A 873 15.87 17.80 14.03
CA SER A 873 15.06 19.03 14.10
C SER A 873 13.75 18.81 14.86
N GLN A 874 13.02 17.73 14.57
CA GLN A 874 11.77 17.41 15.26
C GLN A 874 11.97 17.13 16.76
N ILE A 875 13.03 16.40 17.14
CA ILE A 875 13.36 16.14 18.55
C ILE A 875 13.68 17.45 19.28
N ARG A 876 14.48 18.33 18.67
CA ARG A 876 14.82 19.63 19.26
C ARG A 876 13.60 20.52 19.45
N ASN A 877 12.66 20.48 18.52
CA ASN A 877 11.43 21.29 18.52
C ASN A 877 10.31 20.69 19.38
N ALA A 878 10.40 19.41 19.76
CA ALA A 878 9.41 18.75 20.61
C ALA A 878 9.40 19.30 22.05
N SER A 879 10.51 19.88 22.51
CA SER A 879 10.62 20.50 23.83
C SER A 879 9.83 21.83 23.91
N PRO A 880 9.14 22.13 25.04
CA PRO A 880 8.47 23.43 25.24
C PRO A 880 9.41 24.62 25.13
N THR A 881 10.68 24.40 25.48
CA THR A 881 11.81 25.27 25.20
C THR A 881 12.67 24.61 24.12
N PRO A 882 12.54 25.02 22.84
CA PRO A 882 13.27 24.39 21.74
C PRO A 882 14.77 24.35 21.99
N ILE A 883 15.37 23.19 21.75
CA ILE A 883 16.80 22.98 21.94
C ILE A 883 17.56 23.70 20.82
N ARG A 884 18.51 24.57 21.19
CA ARG A 884 19.30 25.32 20.20
C ARG A 884 20.11 24.37 19.29
N PRO A 885 20.43 24.77 18.05
CA PRO A 885 21.37 24.05 17.19
C PRO A 885 22.68 23.77 17.93
N GLY A 886 23.17 22.53 17.88
CA GLY A 886 24.37 22.09 18.61
C GLY A 886 24.18 21.83 20.11
N GLY A 887 22.99 22.06 20.68
CA GLY A 887 22.66 21.67 22.04
C GLY A 887 22.67 20.15 22.23
N LYS A 888 23.06 19.67 23.42
CA LYS A 888 23.06 18.25 23.76
C LYS A 888 21.62 17.74 23.84
N ILE A 889 21.32 16.69 23.08
CA ILE A 889 20.05 15.96 23.14
C ILE A 889 20.19 14.83 24.17
N ASP A 890 19.20 14.72 25.05
CA ASP A 890 19.11 13.67 26.05
C ASP A 890 18.17 12.54 25.57
N ALA A 891 18.33 11.33 26.11
CA ALA A 891 17.37 10.24 25.92
C ALA A 891 15.93 10.64 26.30
N LEU A 892 15.75 11.55 27.27
CA LEU A 892 14.44 12.11 27.62
C LEU A 892 13.80 12.89 26.46
N ASP A 893 14.61 13.60 25.66
CA ASP A 893 14.11 14.39 24.53
C ASP A 893 13.64 13.47 23.39
N VAL A 894 14.36 12.38 23.15
CA VAL A 894 13.96 11.30 22.23
C VAL A 894 12.63 10.68 22.67
N LEU A 895 12.49 10.36 23.96
CA LEU A 895 11.24 9.80 24.50
C LEU A 895 10.08 10.79 24.41
N ARG A 896 10.31 12.08 24.67
CA ARG A 896 9.30 13.13 24.49
C ARG A 896 8.77 13.16 23.06
N TRP A 897 9.69 13.21 22.09
CA TRP A 897 9.32 13.20 20.67
C TRP A 897 8.55 11.93 20.30
N ALA A 898 9.04 10.74 20.67
CA ALA A 898 8.38 9.48 20.36
C ALA A 898 6.98 9.35 20.99
N MET A 899 6.76 9.92 22.18
CA MET A 899 5.43 9.99 22.82
C MET A 899 4.48 10.93 22.08
N LEU A 900 4.96 12.07 21.60
CA LEU A 900 4.16 12.97 20.76
C LEU A 900 3.82 12.32 19.41
N GLU A 901 4.75 11.56 18.82
CA GLU A 901 4.49 10.77 17.62
C GLU A 901 3.45 9.68 17.87
N THR A 902 3.45 9.00 19.04
CA THR A 902 2.36 8.07 19.41
C THR A 902 1.00 8.77 19.42
N CYS A 903 0.90 9.96 20.02
CA CYS A 903 -0.37 10.69 20.04
C CYS A 903 -0.82 11.12 18.64
N LYS A 904 0.09 11.62 17.80
CA LYS A 904 -0.22 11.96 16.40
C LYS A 904 -0.69 10.74 15.61
N ASP A 905 -0.04 9.59 15.80
CA ASP A 905 -0.44 8.34 15.15
C ASP A 905 -1.86 7.90 15.59
N LEU A 906 -2.19 8.01 16.88
CA LEU A 906 -3.54 7.74 17.38
C LEU A 906 -4.59 8.72 16.83
N GLU A 907 -4.29 10.02 16.77
CA GLU A 907 -5.18 11.03 16.18
C GLU A 907 -5.42 10.75 14.70
N HIS A 908 -4.39 10.34 13.96
CA HIS A 908 -4.49 10.00 12.54
C HIS A 908 -5.37 8.75 12.29
N HIS A 909 -5.32 7.76 13.17
CA HIS A 909 -6.01 6.48 13.00
C HIS A 909 -7.45 6.45 13.54
N VAL A 910 -7.89 7.49 14.26
CA VAL A 910 -9.22 7.51 14.88
C VAL A 910 -10.36 7.48 13.86
N SER A 911 -10.16 8.08 12.68
CA SER A 911 -11.13 8.01 11.56
C SER A 911 -11.28 6.61 11.02
N HIS A 912 -10.18 5.86 10.84
CA HIS A 912 -10.24 4.46 10.40
C HIS A 912 -10.97 3.59 11.43
N TRP A 913 -10.65 3.78 12.71
CA TRP A 913 -11.31 3.07 13.82
C TRP A 913 -12.83 3.28 13.80
N ALA A 914 -13.27 4.54 13.70
CA ALA A 914 -14.69 4.90 13.66
C ALA A 914 -15.38 4.36 12.42
N HIS A 915 -14.74 4.43 11.25
CA HIS A 915 -15.28 3.88 10.00
C HIS A 915 -15.53 2.37 10.09
N GLN A 916 -14.53 1.62 10.55
CA GLN A 916 -14.65 0.17 10.73
C GLN A 916 -15.72 -0.21 11.76
N GLY A 917 -15.86 0.58 12.83
CA GLY A 917 -16.93 0.40 13.81
C GLY A 917 -18.32 0.58 13.22
N ILE A 918 -18.52 1.61 12.38
CA ILE A 918 -19.80 1.85 11.67
C ILE A 918 -20.10 0.71 10.68
N GLU A 919 -19.10 0.25 9.92
CA GLU A 919 -19.27 -0.87 9.00
C GLU A 919 -19.58 -2.17 9.72
N PHE A 920 -18.97 -2.41 10.89
CA PHE A 920 -19.24 -3.57 11.73
C PHE A 920 -20.66 -3.56 12.30
N ASP A 921 -21.10 -2.42 12.84
CA ASP A 921 -22.46 -2.26 13.39
C ASP A 921 -23.53 -2.48 12.31
N ARG A 922 -23.36 -1.86 11.14
CA ARG A 922 -24.24 -2.06 9.97
C ARG A 922 -24.36 -3.54 9.58
N ARG A 923 -23.25 -4.28 9.61
CA ARG A 923 -23.24 -5.72 9.29
C ARG A 923 -23.94 -6.54 10.38
N LEU A 924 -23.75 -6.20 11.65
CA LEU A 924 -24.42 -6.86 12.76
C LEU A 924 -25.95 -6.70 12.67
N ASP A 925 -26.42 -5.48 12.39
CA ASP A 925 -27.84 -5.20 12.17
C ASP A 925 -28.41 -6.01 11.01
N ALA A 926 -27.68 -6.09 9.89
CA ALA A 926 -28.08 -6.87 8.73
C ALA A 926 -28.16 -8.37 9.04
N GLU A 927 -27.21 -8.90 9.82
CA GLU A 927 -27.20 -10.29 10.28
C GLU A 927 -28.40 -10.60 11.19
N VAL A 928 -28.76 -9.70 12.10
CA VAL A 928 -29.93 -9.83 12.98
C VAL A 928 -31.23 -9.81 12.16
N GLN A 929 -31.36 -8.87 11.23
CA GLN A 929 -32.54 -8.78 10.37
C GLN A 929 -32.66 -9.98 9.44
N TYR A 930 -31.54 -10.47 8.88
CA TYR A 930 -31.52 -11.68 8.07
C TYR A 930 -31.94 -12.91 8.88
N ALA A 931 -31.44 -13.08 10.11
CA ALA A 931 -31.84 -14.19 10.98
C ALA A 931 -33.34 -14.20 11.30
N GLN A 932 -33.99 -13.02 11.33
CA GLN A 932 -35.43 -12.89 11.58
C GLN A 932 -36.28 -13.08 10.32
N THR A 933 -35.80 -12.63 9.16
CA THR A 933 -36.60 -12.51 7.93
C THR A 933 -36.25 -13.54 6.85
N GLY A 934 -35.05 -14.11 6.89
CA GLY A 934 -34.48 -14.93 5.82
C GLY A 934 -34.18 -14.16 4.52
N ASN A 935 -34.30 -12.83 4.52
CA ASN A 935 -34.20 -12.03 3.29
C ASN A 935 -32.73 -11.72 2.92
N ILE A 936 -32.21 -12.41 1.92
CA ILE A 936 -30.82 -12.26 1.44
C ILE A 936 -30.54 -10.82 0.97
N LEU A 937 -31.51 -10.08 0.43
CA LEU A 937 -31.30 -8.71 -0.04
C LEU A 937 -30.94 -7.75 1.09
N VAL A 938 -31.47 -7.98 2.30
CA VAL A 938 -31.13 -7.20 3.50
C VAL A 938 -29.68 -7.45 3.89
N LEU A 939 -29.27 -8.72 3.86
CA LEU A 939 -27.90 -9.12 4.16
C LEU A 939 -26.93 -8.55 3.12
N GLN A 940 -27.25 -8.66 1.83
CA GLN A 940 -26.46 -8.09 0.74
C GLN A 940 -26.26 -6.59 0.95
N LYS A 941 -27.33 -5.82 1.11
CA LYS A 941 -27.26 -4.37 1.33
C LYS A 941 -26.44 -3.97 2.58
N GLY A 942 -26.48 -4.80 3.62
CA GLY A 942 -25.74 -4.56 4.86
C GLY A 942 -24.25 -4.92 4.78
N TRP A 943 -23.89 -5.87 3.94
CA TRP A 943 -22.51 -6.37 3.80
C TRP A 943 -21.75 -5.77 2.63
N THR A 944 -22.42 -5.39 1.54
CA THR A 944 -21.76 -4.76 0.38
C THR A 944 -21.53 -3.26 0.62
N THR A 945 -20.41 -2.76 0.12
CA THR A 945 -20.12 -1.33 -0.03
C THR A 945 -19.69 -1.03 -1.47
N PRO A 946 -20.01 0.16 -2.02
CA PRO A 946 -19.50 0.55 -3.34
C PRO A 946 -17.97 0.63 -3.34
N GLU A 947 -17.33 -0.13 -4.23
CA GLU A 947 -15.88 -0.09 -4.45
C GLU A 947 -15.54 0.90 -5.57
N SER A 948 -16.15 0.74 -6.74
CA SER A 948 -16.00 1.70 -7.84
C SER A 948 -16.67 3.02 -7.50
N ARG A 949 -15.93 4.12 -7.64
CA ARG A 949 -16.43 5.47 -7.40
C ARG A 949 -16.15 6.36 -8.61
N PRO A 950 -17.19 6.88 -9.29
CA PRO A 950 -17.02 7.89 -10.33
C PRO A 950 -16.27 9.11 -9.80
N LEU A 951 -15.50 9.78 -10.65
CA LEU A 951 -14.72 10.97 -10.28
C LEU A 951 -15.59 12.07 -9.64
N GLU A 952 -16.85 12.18 -10.08
CA GLU A 952 -17.81 13.15 -9.54
C GLU A 952 -18.21 12.84 -8.09
N ILE A 953 -18.27 11.56 -7.70
CA ILE A 953 -18.56 11.16 -6.31
C ILE A 953 -17.32 11.39 -5.44
N MET A 954 -16.11 11.19 -5.99
CA MET A 954 -14.86 11.34 -5.24
C MET A 954 -14.47 12.80 -5.01
N TYR A 955 -14.61 13.65 -6.03
CA TYR A 955 -14.04 15.01 -6.04
C TYR A 955 -15.05 16.12 -6.31
N GLY A 956 -16.31 15.76 -6.58
CA GLY A 956 -17.38 16.71 -6.80
C GLY A 956 -17.84 17.38 -5.50
N VAL A 957 -18.46 18.55 -5.64
CA VAL A 957 -19.10 19.24 -4.52
C VAL A 957 -20.54 18.75 -4.40
N PRO A 958 -20.94 18.15 -3.27
CA PRO A 958 -22.31 17.66 -3.08
C PRO A 958 -23.31 18.82 -3.04
N SER A 959 -24.53 18.59 -3.56
CA SER A 959 -25.58 19.60 -3.52
C SER A 959 -26.08 19.87 -2.10
N PRO A 960 -26.65 21.05 -1.80
CA PRO A 960 -27.22 21.35 -0.49
C PRO A 960 -28.30 20.34 -0.04
N GLU A 961 -29.08 19.82 -0.99
CA GLU A 961 -30.08 18.76 -0.74
C GLU A 961 -29.44 17.41 -0.38
N THR A 962 -28.29 17.10 -0.98
CA THR A 962 -27.55 15.88 -0.67
C THR A 962 -26.91 15.99 0.71
N LEU A 963 -26.32 17.15 1.02
CA LEU A 963 -25.74 17.46 2.34
C LEU A 963 -26.77 17.44 3.47
N SER A 964 -28.01 17.88 3.22
CA SER A 964 -29.08 17.84 4.23
C SER A 964 -29.62 16.43 4.49
N ASN A 965 -29.59 15.56 3.47
CA ASN A 965 -30.04 14.17 3.58
C ASN A 965 -28.94 13.20 4.05
N GLN A 966 -27.67 13.50 3.80
CA GLN A 966 -26.54 12.70 4.25
C GLN A 966 -26.22 12.99 5.71
N ARG A 967 -26.29 11.95 6.55
CA ARG A 967 -25.74 12.03 7.91
C ARG A 967 -24.23 12.15 7.82
N GLY A 968 -23.68 13.20 8.42
CA GLY A 968 -22.23 13.41 8.48
C GLY A 968 -21.52 12.21 9.11
N PHE A 969 -20.26 11.98 8.72
CA PHE A 969 -19.47 10.83 9.19
C PHE A 969 -19.41 10.77 10.73
N LEU A 970 -19.13 11.90 11.38
CA LEU A 970 -19.13 12.02 12.84
C LEU A 970 -20.50 11.70 13.47
N GLN A 971 -21.59 12.13 12.83
CA GLN A 971 -22.95 11.86 13.33
C GLN A 971 -23.27 10.36 13.28
N ARG A 972 -22.91 9.68 12.18
CA ARG A 972 -23.07 8.22 12.07
C ARG A 972 -22.26 7.48 13.13
N ALA A 973 -21.05 7.93 13.44
CA ALA A 973 -20.26 7.35 14.52
C ALA A 973 -20.92 7.59 15.89
N PHE A 974 -21.49 8.79 16.12
CA PHE A 974 -22.18 9.10 17.38
C PHE A 974 -23.52 8.38 17.57
N ASP A 975 -24.18 7.95 16.49
CA ASP A 975 -25.40 7.15 16.58
C ASP A 975 -25.13 5.79 17.28
N ILE A 976 -23.88 5.32 17.27
CA ILE A 976 -23.44 4.10 17.97
C ILE A 976 -22.93 4.47 19.37
N PRO A 977 -23.60 4.05 20.47
CA PRO A 977 -23.27 4.49 21.83
C PRO A 977 -21.84 4.20 22.28
N GLU A 978 -21.30 3.04 21.90
CA GLU A 978 -19.94 2.61 22.25
C GLU A 978 -18.88 3.46 21.55
N LEU A 979 -19.09 3.78 20.26
CA LEU A 979 -18.21 4.67 19.50
C LEU A 979 -18.28 6.09 20.04
N ARG A 980 -19.48 6.59 20.35
CA ARG A 980 -19.67 7.91 20.98
C ARG A 980 -18.83 8.06 22.24
N LYS A 981 -18.94 7.09 23.15
CA LYS A 981 -18.18 7.11 24.42
C LYS A 981 -16.67 7.12 24.17
N GLY A 982 -16.19 6.38 23.17
CA GLY A 982 -14.78 6.37 22.77
C GLY A 982 -14.33 7.73 22.24
N LEU A 983 -15.04 8.28 21.24
CA LEU A 983 -14.72 9.57 20.61
C LEU A 983 -14.76 10.74 21.62
N GLU A 984 -15.75 10.76 22.52
CA GLU A 984 -15.85 11.75 23.59
C GLU A 984 -14.66 11.65 24.55
N LYS A 985 -14.25 10.43 24.93
CA LYS A 985 -13.07 10.20 25.78
C LYS A 985 -11.77 10.68 25.14
N LEU A 986 -11.66 10.59 23.80
CA LEU A 986 -10.50 11.06 23.05
C LEU A 986 -10.57 12.57 22.72
N GLY A 987 -11.70 13.22 22.96
CA GLY A 987 -11.91 14.64 22.66
C GLY A 987 -11.99 14.95 21.15
N VAL A 988 -12.41 13.97 20.35
CA VAL A 988 -12.50 14.09 18.89
C VAL A 988 -13.68 14.97 18.52
N LYS A 989 -13.42 16.06 17.78
CA LYS A 989 -14.44 17.03 17.35
C LYS A 989 -14.78 16.93 15.87
N LYS A 990 -13.89 16.34 15.07
CA LYS A 990 -14.03 16.12 13.62
C LYS A 990 -13.37 14.79 13.28
N LEU A 991 -13.94 14.09 12.31
CA LEU A 991 -13.33 12.90 11.70
C LEU A 991 -13.04 13.24 10.24
N ASP A 992 -11.79 13.06 9.82
CA ASP A 992 -11.37 13.19 8.44
C ASP A 992 -11.72 11.92 7.64
N ASP A 993 -11.80 12.03 6.30
CA ASP A 993 -12.07 10.87 5.44
C ASP A 993 -10.86 9.91 5.44
N PRO A 994 -11.01 8.65 5.91
CA PRO A 994 -9.91 7.68 5.94
C PRO A 994 -9.47 7.17 4.57
N SER A 995 -10.20 7.47 3.49
CA SER A 995 -10.01 6.83 2.17
C SER A 995 -8.58 6.90 1.61
N MET A 996 -7.88 8.03 1.77
CA MET A 996 -6.53 8.21 1.19
C MET A 996 -5.46 7.33 1.83
N ASN A 997 -5.63 6.99 3.10
CA ASN A 997 -4.68 6.16 3.86
C ASN A 997 -5.21 4.74 4.08
N GLU A 998 -6.27 4.36 3.37
CA GLU A 998 -6.85 3.01 3.40
C GLU A 998 -5.87 2.02 2.74
N GLU A 999 -5.32 1.12 3.55
CA GLU A 999 -4.56 -0.05 3.12
C GLU A 999 -5.44 -1.27 3.36
N GLN A 1000 -5.66 -2.09 2.34
CA GLN A 1000 -6.58 -3.22 2.42
C GLN A 1000 -5.93 -4.48 1.85
N GLU A 1001 -6.10 -5.62 2.53
CA GLU A 1001 -5.77 -6.92 1.96
C GLU A 1001 -6.88 -7.35 1.02
N ARG A 1002 -6.57 -7.39 -0.28
CA ARG A 1002 -7.56 -7.69 -1.31
C ARG A 1002 -7.44 -9.15 -1.75
N GLU A 1003 -8.55 -9.87 -1.72
CA GLU A 1003 -8.66 -11.22 -2.29
C GLU A 1003 -9.61 -11.20 -3.49
N VAL A 1004 -9.05 -11.30 -4.69
CA VAL A 1004 -9.79 -11.35 -5.96
C VAL A 1004 -9.99 -12.81 -6.35
N ASN A 1005 -11.20 -13.18 -6.77
CA ASN A 1005 -11.42 -14.49 -7.38
C ASN A 1005 -10.76 -14.51 -8.76
N HIS A 1006 -9.91 -15.49 -9.07
CA HIS A 1006 -9.22 -15.57 -10.35
C HIS A 1006 -10.24 -15.74 -11.50
N GLU A 1007 -10.62 -14.63 -12.14
CA GLU A 1007 -11.41 -14.64 -13.36
C GLU A 1007 -10.50 -14.87 -14.57
N VAL A 1008 -10.97 -15.68 -15.51
CA VAL A 1008 -10.24 -15.94 -16.76
C VAL A 1008 -10.24 -14.65 -17.57
N GLU A 1009 -9.04 -14.10 -17.81
CA GLU A 1009 -8.82 -12.95 -18.70
C GLU A 1009 -9.43 -13.26 -20.08
N ARG A 1010 -10.60 -12.69 -20.37
CA ARG A 1010 -11.24 -12.83 -21.68
C ARG A 1010 -10.64 -11.76 -22.59
N GLU A 1011 -9.68 -12.16 -23.43
CA GLU A 1011 -9.25 -11.35 -24.56
C GLU A 1011 -10.47 -11.04 -25.44
N GLN A 1012 -10.93 -9.78 -25.42
CA GLN A 1012 -11.91 -9.31 -26.40
C GLN A 1012 -11.24 -9.26 -27.78
N GLN A 1013 -11.50 -10.27 -28.61
CA GLN A 1013 -11.21 -10.14 -30.03
C GLN A 1013 -12.20 -9.14 -30.63
N THR A 1014 -11.68 -8.00 -31.08
CA THR A 1014 -12.48 -7.02 -31.82
C THR A 1014 -13.00 -7.67 -33.10
N GLN A 1015 -14.28 -8.01 -33.13
CA GLN A 1015 -14.93 -8.50 -34.33
C GLN A 1015 -15.03 -7.33 -35.31
N ARG A 1016 -14.07 -7.25 -36.24
CA ARG A 1016 -14.10 -6.25 -37.31
C ARG A 1016 -15.34 -6.50 -38.18
N PRO A 1017 -16.02 -5.45 -38.66
CA PRO A 1017 -17.14 -5.61 -39.56
C PRO A 1017 -16.75 -6.42 -40.80
N PRO A 1018 -17.68 -7.18 -41.41
CA PRO A 1018 -17.40 -7.95 -42.62
C PRO A 1018 -16.92 -7.03 -43.74
N LYS A 1019 -16.05 -7.55 -44.62
CA LYS A 1019 -15.51 -6.79 -45.77
C LYS A 1019 -16.65 -6.20 -46.59
N GLY A 1020 -16.71 -4.86 -46.69
CA GLY A 1020 -17.67 -4.17 -47.53
C GLY A 1020 -17.48 -4.54 -49.01
N LEU A 1021 -18.59 -4.65 -49.75
CA LEU A 1021 -18.56 -4.85 -51.19
C LEU A 1021 -18.09 -3.56 -51.88
N PRO A 1022 -16.98 -3.57 -52.64
CA PRO A 1022 -16.46 -2.37 -53.29
C PRO A 1022 -17.47 -1.81 -54.29
N ALA A 1023 -17.62 -0.49 -54.33
CA ALA A 1023 -18.41 0.16 -55.36
C ALA A 1023 -17.79 -0.08 -56.75
N SER A 1024 -18.64 -0.29 -57.76
CA SER A 1024 -18.17 -0.39 -59.14
C SER A 1024 -17.77 1.00 -59.64
N HIS A 1025 -16.57 1.10 -60.21
CA HIS A 1025 -16.07 2.37 -60.71
C HIS A 1025 -16.84 2.84 -61.94
N SER A 1026 -17.09 4.14 -62.03
CA SER A 1026 -17.67 4.75 -63.22
C SER A 1026 -17.25 6.21 -63.38
N ILE A 1027 -17.11 6.67 -64.63
CA ILE A 1027 -16.79 8.07 -64.93
C ILE A 1027 -18.07 8.81 -65.28
N HIS A 1028 -18.51 9.71 -64.40
CA HIS A 1028 -19.72 10.47 -64.62
C HIS A 1028 -19.57 11.47 -65.80
N PRO A 1029 -20.63 11.71 -66.62
CA PRO A 1029 -20.60 12.71 -67.70
C PRO A 1029 -20.17 14.11 -67.24
N ASP A 1030 -20.60 14.51 -66.04
CA ASP A 1030 -20.23 15.81 -65.42
C ASP A 1030 -18.71 15.95 -65.21
N VAL A 1031 -18.04 14.86 -64.82
CA VAL A 1031 -16.58 14.82 -64.66
C VAL A 1031 -15.90 15.01 -66.01
N LYS A 1032 -16.33 14.26 -67.04
CA LYS A 1032 -15.79 14.44 -68.42
C LYS A 1032 -15.97 15.86 -68.94
N ARG A 1033 -17.13 16.48 -68.67
CA ARG A 1033 -17.43 17.87 -69.06
C ARG A 1033 -16.53 18.86 -68.31
N PHE A 1034 -16.30 18.66 -67.02
CA PHE A 1034 -15.37 19.48 -66.24
C PHE A 1034 -13.94 19.38 -66.77
N ILE A 1035 -13.45 18.16 -67.07
CA ILE A 1035 -12.12 17.95 -67.65
C ILE A 1035 -11.94 18.69 -68.98
N ASN A 1036 -12.96 18.66 -69.85
CA ASN A 1036 -12.88 19.27 -71.18
C ASN A 1036 -13.04 20.80 -71.17
N THR A 1037 -13.78 21.36 -70.20
CA THR A 1037 -14.17 22.79 -70.22
C THR A 1037 -13.57 23.61 -69.08
N GLY A 1038 -13.02 22.97 -68.05
CA GLY A 1038 -12.55 23.61 -66.82
C GLY A 1038 -13.67 24.24 -65.97
N ARG A 1039 -14.95 24.15 -66.36
CA ARG A 1039 -16.09 24.77 -65.67
C ARG A 1039 -17.03 23.72 -65.10
N LEU A 1040 -17.57 23.96 -63.90
CA LEU A 1040 -18.53 23.05 -63.27
C LEU A 1040 -19.86 23.03 -64.05
N PRO A 1041 -20.44 21.85 -64.31
CA PRO A 1041 -21.76 21.74 -64.94
C PRO A 1041 -22.90 22.21 -64.03
N THR A 1042 -24.03 22.59 -64.64
CA THR A 1042 -25.24 23.07 -63.94
C THR A 1042 -25.95 21.94 -63.18
N SER A 1043 -26.02 20.74 -63.77
CA SER A 1043 -26.41 19.50 -63.09
C SER A 1043 -25.20 18.97 -62.33
N ARG A 1044 -25.07 19.30 -61.05
CA ARG A 1044 -23.93 18.87 -60.20
C ARG A 1044 -24.11 17.45 -59.67
N SER A 1045 -24.59 16.52 -60.50
CA SER A 1045 -24.93 15.14 -60.07
C SER A 1045 -23.69 14.26 -59.86
N GLY A 1046 -22.66 14.43 -60.68
CA GLY A 1046 -21.40 13.65 -60.60
C GLY A 1046 -20.25 14.34 -59.87
N ILE A 1047 -20.41 15.61 -59.50
CA ILE A 1047 -19.41 16.41 -58.79
C ILE A 1047 -20.12 17.05 -57.60
N LEU A 1048 -19.81 16.59 -56.40
CA LEU A 1048 -20.43 17.02 -55.15
C LEU A 1048 -19.47 17.89 -54.34
N PRO A 1049 -19.95 18.75 -53.43
CA PRO A 1049 -19.08 19.45 -52.47
C PRO A 1049 -18.17 18.46 -51.73
N LEU A 1050 -16.91 18.83 -51.45
CA LEU A 1050 -15.93 17.92 -50.84
C LEU A 1050 -16.42 17.35 -49.50
N PHE A 1051 -17.07 18.18 -48.70
CA PHE A 1051 -17.60 17.86 -47.37
C PHE A 1051 -19.03 17.26 -47.42
N HIS A 1052 -19.49 16.75 -48.57
CA HIS A 1052 -20.83 16.16 -48.72
C HIS A 1052 -21.10 15.03 -47.72
N SER A 1053 -20.06 14.28 -47.33
CA SER A 1053 -20.13 13.19 -46.37
C SER A 1053 -20.51 13.61 -44.93
N PHE A 1054 -20.65 14.91 -44.65
CA PHE A 1054 -21.18 15.40 -43.38
C PHE A 1054 -22.70 15.62 -43.39
N ARG A 1055 -23.35 15.56 -44.56
CA ARG A 1055 -24.72 16.02 -44.75
C ARG A 1055 -25.75 15.21 -43.94
N ALA A 1056 -25.55 13.91 -43.75
CA ALA A 1056 -26.48 13.06 -42.98
C ALA A 1056 -26.48 13.39 -41.48
N LYS A 1057 -25.30 13.62 -40.88
CA LYS A 1057 -25.16 13.93 -39.45
C LYS A 1057 -25.26 15.43 -39.13
N SER A 1058 -24.83 16.29 -40.04
CA SER A 1058 -24.71 17.74 -39.82
C SER A 1058 -24.88 18.54 -41.12
N SER A 1059 -26.12 18.61 -41.60
CA SER A 1059 -26.48 19.29 -42.86
C SER A 1059 -26.13 20.79 -42.88
N GLN A 1060 -26.17 21.47 -41.73
CA GLN A 1060 -25.83 22.88 -41.58
C GLN A 1060 -24.33 23.13 -41.84
N ILE A 1061 -23.46 22.29 -41.25
CA ILE A 1061 -22.00 22.38 -41.36
C ILE A 1061 -21.55 22.12 -42.81
N CYS A 1062 -22.21 21.21 -43.53
CA CYS A 1062 -21.90 20.87 -44.91
C CYS A 1062 -21.95 22.09 -45.86
N ASN A 1063 -22.81 23.07 -45.59
CA ASN A 1063 -22.99 24.25 -46.46
C ASN A 1063 -22.04 25.41 -46.11
N SER A 1064 -21.38 25.36 -44.95
CA SER A 1064 -20.48 26.41 -44.47
C SER A 1064 -19.05 26.32 -45.05
N TRP A 1065 -18.69 25.19 -45.67
CA TRP A 1065 -17.39 25.00 -46.30
C TRP A 1065 -17.22 25.79 -47.61
N SER A 1066 -15.98 25.91 -48.08
CA SER A 1066 -15.61 26.69 -49.26
C SER A 1066 -16.35 26.19 -50.51
N PRO A 1067 -16.96 27.10 -51.30
CA PRO A 1067 -17.66 26.76 -52.53
C PRO A 1067 -16.69 26.41 -53.67
N LEU A 1068 -15.38 26.38 -53.43
CA LEU A 1068 -14.34 26.03 -54.38
C LEU A 1068 -13.90 24.56 -54.29
N LEU A 1069 -14.36 23.81 -53.30
CA LEU A 1069 -13.91 22.44 -53.03
C LEU A 1069 -14.99 21.40 -53.36
N PHE A 1070 -14.64 20.49 -54.26
CA PHE A 1070 -15.52 19.43 -54.73
C PHE A 1070 -14.81 18.08 -54.77
N ALA A 1071 -15.59 17.02 -54.87
CA ALA A 1071 -15.14 15.67 -55.15
C ALA A 1071 -16.03 15.00 -56.18
N SER A 1072 -15.47 14.08 -56.97
CA SER A 1072 -16.28 13.22 -57.81
C SER A 1072 -17.12 12.24 -56.97
N THR A 1073 -18.28 11.83 -57.50
CA THR A 1073 -19.09 10.79 -56.86
C THR A 1073 -18.34 9.48 -56.72
N ASP A 1074 -17.51 9.11 -57.71
CA ASP A 1074 -16.68 7.90 -57.64
C ASP A 1074 -15.66 7.97 -56.49
N PHE A 1075 -15.05 9.15 -56.24
CA PHE A 1075 -14.13 9.32 -55.11
C PHE A 1075 -14.83 9.10 -53.76
N LEU A 1076 -16.03 9.66 -53.58
CA LEU A 1076 -16.77 9.57 -52.32
C LEU A 1076 -17.43 8.18 -52.13
N GLN A 1077 -17.86 7.53 -53.20
CA GLN A 1077 -18.54 6.24 -53.15
C GLN A 1077 -17.54 5.08 -53.20
N THR A 1078 -17.14 4.58 -52.02
CA THR A 1078 -16.17 3.48 -51.91
C THR A 1078 -16.84 2.10 -51.75
N ILE A 1079 -18.06 2.06 -51.21
CA ILE A 1079 -18.84 0.83 -50.95
C ILE A 1079 -20.17 0.89 -51.70
N ALA A 1080 -20.57 -0.22 -52.35
CA ALA A 1080 -21.69 -0.26 -53.29
C ALA A 1080 -23.07 0.09 -52.69
N LYS A 1081 -23.28 -0.15 -51.39
CA LYS A 1081 -24.57 0.05 -50.68
C LYS A 1081 -24.46 1.05 -49.51
N SER A 1082 -23.40 1.85 -49.46
CA SER A 1082 -23.20 2.83 -48.39
C SER A 1082 -23.66 4.22 -48.84
N PRO A 1083 -24.35 4.98 -47.97
CA PRO A 1083 -24.68 6.37 -48.23
C PRO A 1083 -23.42 7.22 -48.44
N ILE A 1084 -23.40 8.04 -49.50
CA ILE A 1084 -22.28 8.96 -49.84
C ILE A 1084 -22.26 10.17 -48.89
N ASP A 1085 -23.38 10.48 -48.25
CA ASP A 1085 -23.60 11.62 -47.36
C ASP A 1085 -23.18 11.38 -45.90
N THR A 1086 -22.50 10.25 -45.62
CA THR A 1086 -21.96 9.88 -44.30
C THR A 1086 -20.46 9.56 -44.40
N LEU A 1087 -19.68 9.94 -43.38
CA LEU A 1087 -18.26 9.55 -43.27
C LEU A 1087 -18.11 8.03 -43.14
N SER A 1088 -17.08 7.47 -43.75
CA SER A 1088 -16.81 6.03 -43.79
C SER A 1088 -15.38 5.70 -43.39
N GLU A 1089 -15.16 4.56 -42.72
CA GLU A 1089 -13.83 4.02 -42.46
C GLU A 1089 -13.05 3.68 -43.74
N HIS A 1090 -13.76 3.52 -44.86
CA HIS A 1090 -13.21 3.15 -46.17
C HIS A 1090 -12.92 4.36 -47.07
N MET A 1091 -12.76 5.55 -46.51
CA MET A 1091 -12.45 6.77 -47.28
C MET A 1091 -11.15 6.64 -48.08
N ARG A 1092 -11.18 7.06 -49.35
CA ARG A 1092 -10.00 7.08 -50.22
C ARG A 1092 -9.05 8.20 -49.81
N PRO A 1093 -7.72 7.98 -49.85
CA PRO A 1093 -6.75 9.05 -49.60
C PRO A 1093 -6.89 10.14 -50.68
N VAL A 1094 -6.75 11.39 -50.27
CA VAL A 1094 -6.73 12.53 -51.19
C VAL A 1094 -5.34 12.57 -51.80
N ASN A 1095 -5.20 12.06 -53.03
CA ASN A 1095 -3.91 12.05 -53.73
C ASN A 1095 -3.92 12.83 -55.04
N TRP A 1096 -5.10 12.96 -55.65
CA TRP A 1096 -5.27 13.49 -57.00
C TRP A 1096 -6.30 14.61 -57.00
N ILE A 1097 -5.85 15.80 -57.35
CA ILE A 1097 -6.66 17.02 -57.30
C ILE A 1097 -6.58 17.71 -58.65
N ILE A 1098 -7.72 18.04 -59.23
CA ILE A 1098 -7.78 18.80 -60.49
C ILE A 1098 -8.23 20.22 -60.21
N THR A 1099 -7.44 21.20 -60.65
CA THR A 1099 -7.77 22.62 -60.61
C THR A 1099 -8.33 23.05 -61.95
N GLY A 1100 -9.51 23.67 -61.96
CA GLY A 1100 -10.18 24.23 -63.13
C GLY A 1100 -10.28 25.76 -63.11
N HIS A 1101 -11.13 26.30 -63.98
CA HIS A 1101 -11.38 27.74 -64.09
C HIS A 1101 -11.95 28.31 -62.78
N GLY A 1102 -11.45 29.48 -62.35
CA GLY A 1102 -11.86 30.10 -61.09
C GLY A 1102 -11.31 29.40 -59.84
N ASN A 1103 -10.19 28.66 -59.96
CA ASN A 1103 -9.54 27.92 -58.87
C ASN A 1103 -10.43 26.88 -58.17
N VAL A 1104 -11.44 26.36 -58.88
CA VAL A 1104 -12.24 25.23 -58.42
C VAL A 1104 -11.36 23.98 -58.35
N ARG A 1105 -11.35 23.30 -57.21
CA ARG A 1105 -10.57 22.08 -56.97
C ARG A 1105 -11.52 20.89 -56.85
N VAL A 1106 -11.29 19.87 -57.67
CA VAL A 1106 -12.05 18.61 -57.66
C VAL A 1106 -11.12 17.47 -57.26
N VAL A 1107 -11.41 16.81 -56.14
CA VAL A 1107 -10.73 15.58 -55.73
C VAL A 1107 -11.31 14.41 -56.53
N MET A 1108 -10.44 13.62 -57.14
CA MET A 1108 -10.85 12.54 -58.04
C MET A 1108 -10.30 11.19 -57.61
N SER A 1109 -10.95 10.12 -58.06
CA SER A 1109 -10.44 8.78 -57.76
C SER A 1109 -9.22 8.41 -58.61
N PRO A 1110 -8.37 7.49 -58.12
CA PRO A 1110 -7.27 6.96 -58.93
C PRO A 1110 -7.74 6.35 -60.26
N HIS A 1111 -8.93 5.72 -60.27
CA HIS A 1111 -9.51 5.14 -61.47
C HIS A 1111 -9.88 6.21 -62.50
N GLU A 1112 -10.64 7.24 -62.10
CA GLU A 1112 -11.03 8.33 -63.00
C GLU A 1112 -9.81 9.08 -63.55
N VAL A 1113 -8.81 9.32 -62.69
CA VAL A 1113 -7.57 10.00 -63.09
C VAL A 1113 -6.81 9.17 -64.09
N ASN A 1114 -6.68 7.85 -63.89
CA ASN A 1114 -5.98 6.96 -64.82
C ASN A 1114 -6.64 6.94 -66.21
N GLU A 1115 -7.97 6.79 -66.25
CA GLU A 1115 -8.74 6.74 -67.51
C GLU A 1115 -8.72 8.10 -68.25
N LEU A 1116 -8.77 9.21 -67.53
CA LEU A 1116 -8.83 10.56 -68.11
C LEU A 1116 -7.44 11.19 -68.31
N LEU A 1117 -6.36 10.57 -67.84
CA LEU A 1117 -4.99 11.08 -67.92
C LEU A 1117 -4.57 11.50 -69.34
N PRO A 1118 -4.88 10.75 -70.42
CA PRO A 1118 -4.52 11.15 -71.78
C PRO A 1118 -5.18 12.46 -72.22
N VAL A 1119 -6.39 12.75 -71.73
CA VAL A 1119 -7.14 13.98 -72.01
C VAL A 1119 -6.59 15.13 -71.15
N ILE A 1120 -6.36 14.87 -69.87
CA ILE A 1120 -5.79 15.84 -68.91
C ILE A 1120 -4.44 16.35 -69.42
N ARG A 1121 -3.55 15.46 -69.89
CA ARG A 1121 -2.23 15.81 -70.42
C ARG A 1121 -2.27 16.80 -71.59
N LYS A 1122 -3.34 16.79 -72.38
CA LYS A 1122 -3.51 17.65 -73.57
C LYS A 1122 -4.31 18.93 -73.27
N SER A 1123 -4.86 19.07 -72.06
CA SER A 1123 -5.75 20.17 -71.71
C SER A 1123 -4.96 21.45 -71.41
N SER A 1124 -5.49 22.61 -71.84
CA SER A 1124 -4.98 23.94 -71.47
C SER A 1124 -5.83 24.63 -70.40
N VAL A 1125 -6.95 24.01 -69.99
CA VAL A 1125 -7.98 24.63 -69.13
C VAL A 1125 -8.09 24.01 -67.74
N ILE A 1126 -7.41 22.87 -67.52
CA ILE A 1126 -7.35 22.18 -66.22
C ILE A 1126 -5.93 21.73 -65.91
N GLN A 1127 -5.63 21.52 -64.63
CA GLN A 1127 -4.37 20.97 -64.15
C GLN A 1127 -4.61 19.89 -63.11
N LEU A 1128 -3.99 18.73 -63.29
CA LEU A 1128 -3.95 17.66 -62.29
C LEU A 1128 -2.73 17.85 -61.39
N HIS A 1129 -2.92 17.74 -60.09
CA HIS A 1129 -1.90 17.89 -59.06
C HIS A 1129 -1.78 16.61 -58.25
N VAL A 1130 -0.54 16.22 -57.96
CA VAL A 1130 -0.22 15.19 -56.96
C VAL A 1130 -0.20 15.86 -55.59
N TYR A 1131 -0.90 15.26 -54.64
CA TYR A 1131 -1.06 15.78 -53.29
C TYR A 1131 -0.89 14.66 -52.26
N ALA A 1132 -0.41 15.02 -51.06
CA ALA A 1132 -0.43 14.15 -49.89
C ALA A 1132 -0.52 15.03 -48.63
N PRO A 1133 -1.35 14.68 -47.63
CA PRO A 1133 -1.46 15.46 -46.40
C PRO A 1133 -0.17 15.40 -45.58
N ARG A 1134 0.23 16.52 -44.97
CA ARG A 1134 1.42 16.57 -44.10
C ARG A 1134 1.15 15.92 -42.74
N THR A 1135 1.57 14.67 -42.57
CA THR A 1135 1.33 13.89 -41.34
C THR A 1135 2.53 13.80 -40.40
N SER A 1136 3.68 14.36 -40.78
CA SER A 1136 4.89 14.47 -39.95
C SER A 1136 5.55 15.83 -40.19
N VAL A 1137 6.20 16.39 -39.16
CA VAL A 1137 6.94 17.66 -39.25
C VAL A 1137 8.05 17.59 -40.31
N ALA A 1138 8.70 16.42 -40.45
CA ALA A 1138 9.78 16.21 -41.42
C ALA A 1138 9.30 16.13 -42.89
N MET A 1139 7.99 15.99 -43.13
CA MET A 1139 7.43 15.88 -44.48
C MET A 1139 7.33 17.27 -45.15
N LEU A 1140 7.71 17.36 -46.43
CA LEU A 1140 7.49 18.55 -47.26
C LEU A 1140 6.00 18.86 -47.38
N SER A 1141 5.64 20.14 -47.46
CA SER A 1141 4.24 20.57 -47.62
C SER A 1141 3.78 20.44 -49.07
N PHE A 1142 2.64 19.77 -49.30
CA PHE A 1142 2.00 19.65 -50.62
C PHE A 1142 0.81 20.60 -50.77
N SER A 1143 0.49 21.39 -49.74
CA SER A 1143 -0.66 22.29 -49.67
C SER A 1143 -0.73 23.28 -50.83
N GLU A 1144 0.41 23.69 -51.38
CA GLU A 1144 0.47 24.64 -52.51
C GLU A 1144 0.12 24.01 -53.87
N LEU A 1145 -0.01 22.68 -53.94
CA LEU A 1145 -0.26 21.92 -55.17
C LEU A 1145 0.80 22.13 -56.26
N GLN A 1146 2.01 22.52 -55.88
CA GLN A 1146 3.12 22.80 -56.80
C GLN A 1146 4.09 21.62 -56.95
N PHE A 1147 4.01 20.60 -56.08
CA PHE A 1147 4.96 19.49 -56.06
C PHE A 1147 5.09 18.79 -57.43
N TYR A 1148 3.96 18.41 -58.03
CA TYR A 1148 3.93 17.84 -59.37
C TYR A 1148 2.58 18.10 -60.03
N SER A 1149 2.59 18.68 -61.23
CA SER A 1149 1.40 19.04 -61.99
C SER A 1149 1.43 18.54 -63.43
N ILE A 1150 0.26 18.14 -63.94
CA ILE A 1150 0.05 17.66 -65.32
C ILE A 1150 -1.11 18.44 -65.95
N PRO A 1151 -0.90 19.15 -67.08
CA PRO A 1151 0.39 19.43 -67.73
C PRO A 1151 1.24 20.41 -66.90
N ALA A 1152 2.56 20.41 -67.15
CA ALA A 1152 3.52 21.23 -66.40
C ALA A 1152 3.20 22.73 -66.50
N ARG A 1153 3.24 23.43 -65.37
CA ARG A 1153 2.90 24.86 -65.24
C ARG A 1153 4.09 25.75 -65.64
N PRO A 1154 3.90 26.85 -66.39
CA PRO A 1154 4.95 27.86 -66.57
C PRO A 1154 5.15 28.67 -65.26
N ASN A 1155 6.40 28.92 -64.88
CA ASN A 1155 6.84 29.45 -63.56
C ASN A 1155 6.36 30.87 -63.16
N ASN A 1156 5.46 31.52 -63.89
CA ASN A 1156 5.06 32.91 -63.63
C ASN A 1156 3.56 33.06 -63.38
N HIS A 1157 3.10 32.79 -62.15
CA HIS A 1157 1.86 33.36 -61.62
C HIS A 1157 2.02 33.67 -60.13
N PRO A 1158 1.69 34.90 -59.68
CA PRO A 1158 1.74 35.24 -58.26
C PRO A 1158 0.65 34.50 -57.49
N SER A 1159 1.03 33.94 -56.34
CA SER A 1159 0.12 33.32 -55.37
C SER A 1159 -0.78 34.41 -54.77
N SER A 1160 -2.06 34.44 -55.15
CA SER A 1160 -3.04 35.33 -54.52
C SER A 1160 -3.43 34.80 -53.13
N THR A 1161 -3.36 35.67 -52.13
CA THR A 1161 -3.68 35.45 -50.72
C THR A 1161 -5.15 35.03 -50.46
N GLU A 1162 -6.10 35.38 -51.35
CA GLU A 1162 -7.52 34.97 -51.27
C GLU A 1162 -7.76 33.44 -51.40
N LEU A 1163 -6.73 32.66 -51.74
CA LEU A 1163 -6.79 31.19 -51.92
C LEU A 1163 -6.41 30.38 -50.68
N SER A 1164 -6.14 31.03 -49.55
CA SER A 1164 -5.64 30.40 -48.31
C SER A 1164 -6.68 29.52 -47.62
N SER A 1165 -7.94 29.99 -47.46
CA SER A 1165 -8.96 29.24 -46.72
C SER A 1165 -9.38 27.93 -47.43
N ALA A 1166 -9.57 27.94 -48.76
CA ALA A 1166 -9.89 26.73 -49.51
C ALA A 1166 -8.73 25.71 -49.49
N ARG A 1167 -7.47 26.18 -49.39
CA ARG A 1167 -6.31 25.30 -49.18
C ARG A 1167 -6.35 24.63 -47.81
N LEU A 1168 -6.53 25.40 -46.75
CA LEU A 1168 -6.57 24.87 -45.38
C LEU A 1168 -7.73 23.88 -45.18
N GLN A 1169 -8.89 24.15 -45.77
CA GLN A 1169 -10.04 23.23 -45.71
C GLN A 1169 -9.80 21.93 -46.50
N LEU A 1170 -9.10 21.99 -47.64
CA LEU A 1170 -8.69 20.80 -48.38
C LEU A 1170 -7.71 19.95 -47.55
N ASP A 1171 -6.72 20.59 -46.94
CA ASP A 1171 -5.73 19.92 -46.09
C ASP A 1171 -6.38 19.25 -44.88
N LEU A 1172 -7.35 19.93 -44.26
CA LEU A 1172 -8.17 19.42 -43.18
C LEU A 1172 -8.96 18.17 -43.61
N PHE A 1173 -9.64 18.22 -44.76
CA PHE A 1173 -10.36 17.06 -45.30
C PHE A 1173 -9.46 15.88 -45.61
N ALA A 1174 -8.24 16.14 -46.07
CA ALA A 1174 -7.25 15.12 -46.39
C ALA A 1174 -6.66 14.43 -45.15
N GLY A 1175 -6.80 15.03 -43.96
CA GLY A 1175 -6.24 14.50 -42.71
C GLY A 1175 -4.83 14.99 -42.41
N GLN A 1176 -4.48 16.20 -42.85
CA GLN A 1176 -3.22 16.86 -42.48
C GLN A 1176 -3.14 17.06 -40.97
N LEU A 1177 -1.95 16.90 -40.38
CA LEU A 1177 -1.72 17.00 -38.94
C LEU A 1177 -0.84 18.19 -38.55
N TYR A 1178 0.04 18.64 -39.44
CA TYR A 1178 0.96 19.74 -39.20
C TYR A 1178 0.74 20.88 -40.19
N LEU A 1179 0.73 22.10 -39.68
CA LEU A 1179 0.57 23.34 -40.45
C LEU A 1179 1.94 23.88 -40.89
N SER A 1180 1.98 24.67 -41.95
CA SER A 1180 3.25 25.14 -42.55
C SER A 1180 3.80 26.39 -41.85
N SER A 1181 2.94 27.21 -41.26
CA SER A 1181 3.30 28.45 -40.56
C SER A 1181 2.25 28.82 -39.50
N TYR A 1182 2.61 29.74 -38.60
CA TYR A 1182 1.67 30.31 -37.63
C TYR A 1182 0.50 31.05 -38.31
N GLN A 1183 0.76 31.74 -39.42
CA GLN A 1183 -0.27 32.42 -40.21
C GLN A 1183 -1.33 31.45 -40.77
N ASP A 1184 -0.93 30.23 -41.15
CA ASP A 1184 -1.86 29.18 -41.56
C ASP A 1184 -2.75 28.72 -40.39
N TYR A 1185 -2.22 28.72 -39.17
CA TYR A 1185 -2.98 28.43 -37.96
C TYR A 1185 -4.02 29.51 -37.65
N GLU A 1186 -3.64 30.79 -37.67
CA GLU A 1186 -4.58 31.90 -37.46
C GLU A 1186 -5.71 31.87 -38.50
N SER A 1187 -5.36 31.71 -39.77
CA SER A 1187 -6.31 31.63 -40.88
C SER A 1187 -7.27 30.44 -40.74
N LEU A 1188 -6.78 29.31 -40.22
CA LEU A 1188 -7.59 28.12 -39.96
C LEU A 1188 -8.54 28.36 -38.79
N CYS A 1189 -8.09 28.98 -37.71
CA CYS A 1189 -8.92 29.34 -36.56
C CYS A 1189 -10.07 30.26 -36.97
N VAL A 1190 -9.79 31.33 -37.72
CA VAL A 1190 -10.81 32.24 -38.29
C VAL A 1190 -11.80 31.46 -39.16
N THR A 1191 -11.29 30.61 -40.05
CA THR A 1191 -12.14 29.79 -40.95
C THR A 1191 -13.09 28.88 -40.16
N LEU A 1192 -12.62 28.25 -39.09
CA LEU A 1192 -13.41 27.35 -38.25
C LEU A 1192 -14.27 28.09 -37.21
N GLY A 1193 -14.12 29.41 -37.06
CA GLY A 1193 -14.79 30.19 -36.03
C GLY A 1193 -14.23 29.97 -34.63
N LEU A 1194 -12.98 29.49 -34.52
CA LEU A 1194 -12.27 29.30 -33.25
C LEU A 1194 -11.54 30.58 -32.87
N PHE A 1195 -11.61 30.98 -31.62
CA PHE A 1195 -10.87 32.14 -31.13
C PHE A 1195 -9.37 31.81 -30.93
N ALA A 1196 -8.50 32.54 -31.61
CA ALA A 1196 -7.05 32.51 -31.37
C ALA A 1196 -6.70 33.57 -30.32
N ILE A 1197 -6.03 33.16 -29.24
CA ILE A 1197 -5.61 34.05 -28.16
C ILE A 1197 -4.26 34.65 -28.53
N ASP A 1198 -4.17 35.98 -28.68
CA ASP A 1198 -2.90 36.67 -28.96
C ASP A 1198 -2.37 37.46 -27.75
N GLY A 1199 -3.04 37.37 -26.59
CA GLY A 1199 -2.57 37.92 -25.32
C GLY A 1199 -2.87 39.41 -25.14
N SER A 1200 -3.82 39.96 -25.91
CA SER A 1200 -4.26 41.35 -25.79
C SER A 1200 -5.24 41.54 -24.62
N LYS A 1201 -5.34 42.74 -24.03
CA LYS A 1201 -6.31 43.02 -22.95
C LYS A 1201 -7.77 42.97 -23.44
N ASP A 1202 -8.00 43.11 -24.75
CA ASP A 1202 -9.31 43.10 -25.38
C ASP A 1202 -9.82 41.67 -25.66
N ASP A 1203 -8.93 40.68 -25.63
CA ASP A 1203 -9.28 39.24 -25.78
C ASP A 1203 -10.20 38.73 -24.66
N LEU A 1204 -10.28 39.44 -23.52
CA LEU A 1204 -10.98 39.01 -22.31
C LEU A 1204 -12.49 39.27 -22.32
N GLN A 1205 -13.03 40.04 -23.27
CA GLN A 1205 -14.47 40.38 -23.34
C GLN A 1205 -15.27 39.51 -24.30
N ILE A 1206 -14.61 38.59 -25.01
CA ILE A 1206 -15.22 37.78 -26.06
C ILE A 1206 -15.73 36.46 -25.45
N GLU A 1207 -17.04 36.21 -25.56
CA GLU A 1207 -17.65 34.95 -25.11
C GLU A 1207 -17.40 33.82 -26.14
N VAL A 1208 -16.85 32.70 -25.65
CA VAL A 1208 -16.52 31.49 -26.42
C VAL A 1208 -17.07 30.24 -25.73
N ASP A 1209 -17.45 29.22 -26.49
CA ASP A 1209 -17.81 27.89 -25.97
C ASP A 1209 -16.55 27.15 -25.47
N SER A 1210 -16.73 26.02 -24.76
CA SER A 1210 -15.67 25.19 -24.15
C SER A 1210 -14.59 24.67 -25.13
N ASP A 1211 -14.90 24.57 -26.42
CA ASP A 1211 -13.98 24.20 -27.49
C ASP A 1211 -13.30 25.40 -28.18
N GLY A 1212 -13.66 26.62 -27.74
CA GLY A 1212 -13.26 27.95 -28.22
C GLY A 1212 -13.99 28.43 -29.47
N PHE A 1213 -15.12 27.82 -29.82
CA PHE A 1213 -15.96 28.33 -30.90
C PHE A 1213 -16.67 29.63 -30.50
N VAL A 1214 -16.63 30.63 -31.38
CA VAL A 1214 -17.35 31.89 -31.23
C VAL A 1214 -18.73 31.78 -31.89
N LYS A 1215 -19.80 31.78 -31.09
CA LYS A 1215 -21.18 31.75 -31.62
C LYS A 1215 -21.49 33.00 -32.44
N PRO A 1216 -22.35 32.91 -33.46
CA PRO A 1216 -22.72 34.06 -34.29
C PRO A 1216 -23.16 35.30 -33.50
N GLU A 1217 -23.90 35.11 -32.40
CA GLU A 1217 -24.39 36.18 -31.52
C GLU A 1217 -23.29 36.97 -30.79
N HIS A 1218 -22.08 36.40 -30.69
CA HIS A 1218 -20.92 37.05 -30.04
C HIS A 1218 -19.87 37.54 -31.05
N ARG A 1219 -20.07 37.33 -32.36
CA ARG A 1219 -19.07 37.67 -33.40
C ARG A 1219 -18.94 39.16 -33.67
N ASP A 1220 -19.99 39.95 -33.45
CA ASP A 1220 -19.96 41.39 -33.72
C ASP A 1220 -18.86 42.09 -32.90
N LEU A 1221 -18.58 41.61 -31.69
CA LEU A 1221 -17.47 42.08 -30.84
C LEU A 1221 -16.11 41.62 -31.37
N VAL A 1222 -16.01 40.37 -31.84
CA VAL A 1222 -14.77 39.82 -32.40
C VAL A 1222 -14.40 40.50 -33.71
N ILE A 1223 -15.37 40.79 -34.58
CA ILE A 1223 -15.18 41.42 -35.88
C ILE A 1223 -14.60 42.84 -35.74
N GLN A 1224 -14.93 43.56 -34.67
CA GLN A 1224 -14.36 44.88 -34.39
C GLN A 1224 -12.85 44.83 -34.13
N VAL A 1225 -12.37 43.74 -33.51
CA VAL A 1225 -10.96 43.53 -33.17
C VAL A 1225 -10.22 42.78 -34.28
N ARG A 1226 -10.89 41.81 -34.92
CA ARG A 1226 -10.39 40.95 -36.00
C ARG A 1226 -11.40 40.89 -37.15
N PRO A 1227 -11.31 41.80 -38.13
CA PRO A 1227 -12.25 41.88 -39.25
C PRO A 1227 -12.39 40.57 -40.05
N GLU A 1228 -11.34 39.74 -40.05
CA GLU A 1228 -11.26 38.46 -40.76
C GLU A 1228 -12.36 37.46 -40.34
N TYR A 1229 -12.96 37.61 -39.14
CA TYR A 1229 -14.08 36.77 -38.69
C TYR A 1229 -15.38 37.00 -39.47
N LEU A 1230 -15.49 38.08 -40.26
CA LEU A 1230 -16.59 38.30 -41.21
C LEU A 1230 -16.72 37.15 -42.21
N ASP A 1231 -15.61 36.47 -42.53
CA ASP A 1231 -15.57 35.38 -43.51
C ASP A 1231 -15.97 34.02 -42.92
N CYS A 1232 -16.21 33.93 -41.60
CA CYS A 1232 -16.61 32.69 -40.93
C CYS A 1232 -18.08 32.33 -41.20
N ARG A 1233 -18.32 31.19 -41.84
CA ARG A 1233 -19.67 30.74 -42.28
C ARG A 1233 -20.33 29.72 -41.36
N PHE A 1234 -19.65 29.25 -40.31
CA PHE A 1234 -20.19 28.25 -39.40
C PHE A 1234 -21.15 28.89 -38.40
N THR A 1235 -22.32 28.30 -38.16
CA THR A 1235 -23.26 28.75 -37.10
C THR A 1235 -23.19 27.89 -35.84
N THR A 1236 -22.64 26.67 -35.96
CA THR A 1236 -22.40 25.70 -34.90
C THR A 1236 -20.96 25.19 -34.99
N THR A 1237 -20.41 24.68 -33.88
CA THR A 1237 -19.01 24.24 -33.83
C THR A 1237 -18.71 23.12 -34.84
N PRO A 1238 -17.66 23.25 -35.68
CA PRO A 1238 -17.21 22.18 -36.56
C PRO A 1238 -16.30 21.16 -35.85
N ILE A 1239 -15.92 21.36 -34.58
CA ILE A 1239 -14.85 20.59 -33.92
C ILE A 1239 -15.18 19.10 -33.78
N SER A 1240 -16.36 18.75 -33.28
CA SER A 1240 -16.75 17.34 -33.09
C SER A 1240 -16.76 16.55 -34.41
N PRO A 1241 -17.41 17.03 -35.49
CA PRO A 1241 -17.31 16.40 -36.81
C PRO A 1241 -15.88 16.31 -37.37
N LEU A 1242 -15.02 17.30 -37.07
CA LEU A 1242 -13.62 17.26 -37.49
C LEU A 1242 -12.80 16.23 -36.71
N LYS A 1243 -13.06 16.03 -35.41
CA LYS A 1243 -12.47 14.93 -34.63
C LYS A 1243 -12.84 13.57 -35.23
N ASP A 1244 -14.10 13.38 -35.63
CA ASP A 1244 -14.57 12.17 -36.33
C ASP A 1244 -13.80 11.97 -37.65
N LEU A 1245 -13.71 13.01 -38.48
CA LEU A 1245 -13.01 12.96 -39.76
C LEU A 1245 -11.52 12.65 -39.61
N ILE A 1246 -10.81 13.38 -38.74
CA ILE A 1246 -9.39 13.13 -38.50
C ILE A 1246 -9.20 11.74 -37.89
N GLY A 1247 -10.05 11.33 -36.94
CA GLY A 1247 -10.04 9.98 -36.36
C GLY A 1247 -10.17 8.88 -37.42
N LEU A 1248 -11.09 9.04 -38.38
CA LEU A 1248 -11.29 8.10 -39.49
C LEU A 1248 -10.12 8.13 -40.49
N ARG A 1249 -9.64 9.32 -40.87
CA ARG A 1249 -8.43 9.49 -41.72
C ARG A 1249 -7.21 8.84 -41.10
N ARG A 1250 -7.14 8.90 -39.77
CA ARG A 1250 -6.09 8.29 -38.95
C ARG A 1250 -6.38 6.84 -38.57
N LYS A 1251 -7.53 6.27 -38.91
CA LYS A 1251 -7.89 4.87 -38.58
C LYS A 1251 -7.66 4.52 -37.10
N GLY A 1252 -7.93 5.46 -36.20
CA GLY A 1252 -7.73 5.29 -34.76
C GLY A 1252 -6.33 5.66 -34.22
N MET A 1253 -5.39 6.11 -35.05
CA MET A 1253 -4.07 6.56 -34.58
C MET A 1253 -4.16 7.81 -33.71
N ARG A 1254 -3.39 7.87 -32.61
CA ARG A 1254 -3.26 9.06 -31.76
C ARG A 1254 -2.65 10.22 -32.57
N TYR A 1255 -3.24 11.41 -32.42
CA TYR A 1255 -2.78 12.63 -33.09
C TYR A 1255 -2.73 13.85 -32.17
N LEU A 1256 -2.96 13.67 -30.85
CA LEU A 1256 -3.06 14.76 -29.86
C LEU A 1256 -1.83 15.69 -29.86
N LEU A 1257 -0.62 15.13 -30.01
CA LEU A 1257 0.63 15.90 -30.00
C LEU A 1257 0.87 16.72 -31.26
N THR A 1258 0.10 16.50 -32.32
CA THR A 1258 0.23 17.25 -33.59
C THR A 1258 -0.47 18.60 -33.52
N HIS A 1259 -0.14 19.54 -34.42
CA HIS A 1259 -0.78 20.86 -34.45
C HIS A 1259 -2.31 20.73 -34.53
N MET A 1260 -2.81 19.88 -35.43
CA MET A 1260 -4.25 19.64 -35.54
C MET A 1260 -4.84 18.92 -34.33
N GLY A 1261 -4.08 18.04 -33.68
CA GLY A 1261 -4.50 17.45 -32.41
C GLY A 1261 -4.74 18.50 -31.34
N GLN A 1262 -3.78 19.39 -31.15
CA GLN A 1262 -3.86 20.48 -30.18
C GLN A 1262 -5.02 21.43 -30.49
N ILE A 1263 -5.19 21.85 -31.76
CA ILE A 1263 -6.29 22.74 -32.18
C ILE A 1263 -7.66 22.13 -31.91
N LEU A 1264 -7.86 20.86 -32.28
CA LEU A 1264 -9.13 20.16 -32.10
C LEU A 1264 -9.44 19.83 -30.63
N HIS A 1265 -8.42 19.78 -29.77
CA HIS A 1265 -8.58 19.61 -28.31
C HIS A 1265 -8.60 20.94 -27.55
N GLY A 1266 -8.87 22.04 -28.25
CA GLY A 1266 -9.10 23.32 -27.60
C GLY A 1266 -7.82 24.02 -27.13
N ARG A 1267 -6.66 23.68 -27.69
CA ARG A 1267 -5.39 24.33 -27.35
C ARG A 1267 -5.01 25.37 -28.39
N SER A 1268 -4.51 26.50 -27.92
CA SER A 1268 -3.95 27.54 -28.79
C SER A 1268 -2.49 27.24 -29.09
N LEU A 1269 -2.11 27.34 -30.36
CA LEU A 1269 -0.71 27.29 -30.78
C LEU A 1269 -0.09 28.68 -30.68
N THR A 1270 1.21 28.74 -30.48
CA THR A 1270 2.03 29.95 -30.40
C THR A 1270 3.06 29.97 -31.53
N LEU A 1271 3.75 31.11 -31.73
CA LEU A 1271 4.84 31.19 -32.71
C LEU A 1271 5.93 30.14 -32.46
N LYS A 1272 6.22 29.81 -31.20
CA LYS A 1272 7.23 28.81 -30.81
C LYS A 1272 6.90 27.41 -31.33
N ASP A 1273 5.62 27.06 -31.48
CA ASP A 1273 5.22 25.75 -32.01
C ASP A 1273 5.57 25.58 -33.51
N PHE A 1274 5.98 26.66 -34.17
CA PHE A 1274 6.39 26.70 -35.57
C PHE A 1274 7.86 27.05 -35.78
N GLU A 1275 8.57 27.42 -34.72
CA GLU A 1275 10.01 27.64 -34.76
C GLU A 1275 10.71 26.28 -34.89
N LYS A 1276 11.61 26.14 -35.87
CA LYS A 1276 12.50 24.99 -35.88
C LYS A 1276 13.47 25.20 -34.72
N ASP A 1277 13.49 24.28 -33.77
CA ASP A 1277 14.67 24.12 -32.92
C ASP A 1277 15.83 23.82 -33.88
N ASP A 1278 16.62 24.84 -34.21
CA ASP A 1278 17.94 24.66 -34.79
C ASP A 1278 18.81 24.02 -33.70
N ALA A 1279 18.69 22.69 -33.58
CA ALA A 1279 19.52 21.83 -32.75
C ALA A 1279 20.11 20.71 -33.59
#